data_AF-A0A800C9V6-F1
#
_entry.id   AF-A0A800C9V6-F1
#
_cell.length_a   1.000
_cell.length_b   1.000
_cell.length_c   1.000
_cell.angle_alpha   90.00
_cell.angle_beta   90.00
_cell.angle_gamma   90.00
#
_symmetry.space_group_name_H-M   'P 1'
#
loop_
_entity.id
_entity.type
_entity.pdbx_description
1 polymer ?
#
loop_
_entity_poly.entity_id
_entity_poly.type
_entity_poly.pdbx_seq_one_letter_code
_entity_poly.pdbx_strand_id
1 'polypeptide(L)'
;MKRVYWTLALMMILALFLGTGTSIASPPTTEEDPTPLLRAQAATTAKGDWERVWRSEGALYDLLGIDDNTVIGVGSDGMIVSSTDGGTYWHYQAPADGKDLFAITASSSSLWAVGEEGIVLRSLDNGATWERIDAGTTSTLRDVAVVGGAHVWVAGEGGIIRATADGGATWSAQDSGVTADLTSIAFFDDARHGIAAGKHGVALVTEDGGDTWTPVNVTSAAINDLFLAENKAWLAGEDGNVYFSDDQGATWRTLASLWFPITRIRMHPGQTQKGWLVGLNGKMASTSDSGATWDANRGDEGYHLYALGIGEANSIWVGGSVMVEDHGNWGNMGVRPAWFVWGSADGGASWRAIITGLYPRLYNITAASEMVAYAVGQNLQVLKTEDAGYSWREIHQEMLAAPGMPPLNPLADKMLHGVSCAPDNPNDCRVAGREELMLHTTDGGDTWTKEAIPGVGRSIYDVVMTSAESGLAISRDYNYFMEDGVTWEGAFDNGTGRTHLDLDMINSWQGVASTKKNLVDYTLDAGRHWKGYFFYQFGIFYNSGADALDIDGDGNLDYAWLAGCTAQGSIEGPCIEGAILFSPDVLSGPDSWRALLLDPDVPRLQKIEMADEQTGWAVGYDATVLFTEDSGATWQRQPAPSDAHLYGMDVYNRGLVYAVGLRGDILRYSEPDRRLYAHPQWRNRVDGDLSEWNALNARHLNSDDMDSIQGEAPDPANLDASVRVRWDDQGLYLGIEVIDATLVDSGPLVDQIGVALDGANDGVIGDDDHAIFFLADGSAQGMPVGGRYAVVSGEDGYAIEAFIPQSALGGGFEHLRKIGVNVALFDARPGESAYAAQMIWAGEALAADPAAFGYITLFQYDRIQPTQIALAQNAIEIDGDLADWSDEHLYGLSAATADSIQGEFPTGMTDLSGDVRFRWWEDYLFVSVRVQDDQVTRGDSMRIAFDVDGNSALSPEDVTYQIWPNGRVDANGETPAAALAAGVQETAGYTLEIAIPAQALGGPLQAASRRQTLHVNYALFDDDDDDGEAETAMNWQGASVDGVRADFGWLEIAPITLLVKADFDDPGFQDTFISEWAPTTNYDRLDTLRIRPGGVETPLIRVDVDSFLPEGVRLSLAYLGLYTVQDREDASLTARLYRLLRPWSVSEVTWQQAANGQSWEQPGAQGASDQASTLTDEQALAPTGANGACGDRNATWFTITEDVQRFVAGEEANYGWALRGDAGAQINYVLGSTRHANPDCRPELYFEYTFPAGSLPTPTPTVISLYLPLIIP
;
A
#
# COMPACT_ATOMS: atom_id res chain seq x y z
N MET A 1 -49.91 -43.27 -9.22
CA MET A 1 -50.82 -42.23 -8.66
C MET A 1 -51.57 -42.61 -7.36
N LYS A 2 -51.07 -43.51 -6.48
CA LYS A 2 -51.60 -43.64 -5.08
C LYS A 2 -50.55 -43.93 -3.99
N ARG A 3 -49.24 -43.80 -4.27
CA ARG A 3 -48.16 -44.05 -3.29
C ARG A 3 -47.26 -42.86 -2.94
N VAL A 4 -47.49 -41.69 -3.55
CA VAL A 4 -46.67 -40.48 -3.28
C VAL A 4 -47.35 -39.54 -2.25
N TYR A 5 -48.64 -39.71 -1.98
CA TYR A 5 -49.40 -38.84 -1.05
C TYR A 5 -49.26 -39.20 0.44
N TRP A 6 -48.79 -40.40 0.79
CA TRP A 6 -48.71 -40.83 2.20
C TRP A 6 -47.39 -40.47 2.89
N THR A 7 -46.31 -40.29 2.13
CA THR A 7 -44.98 -40.00 2.69
C THR A 7 -44.84 -38.53 3.10
N LEU A 8 -45.46 -37.61 2.34
CA LEU A 8 -45.45 -36.17 2.64
C LEU A 8 -46.35 -35.79 3.83
N ALA A 9 -47.45 -36.51 4.05
CA ALA A 9 -48.34 -36.27 5.19
C ALA A 9 -47.74 -36.73 6.53
N LEU A 10 -46.85 -37.73 6.52
CA LEU A 10 -46.21 -38.26 7.73
C LEU A 10 -45.07 -37.35 8.23
N MET A 11 -44.37 -36.66 7.31
CA MET A 11 -43.29 -35.74 7.66
C MET A 11 -43.79 -34.44 8.31
N MET A 12 -44.95 -33.91 7.89
CA MET A 12 -45.54 -32.71 8.54
C MET A 12 -46.05 -32.98 9.96
N ILE A 13 -46.42 -34.22 10.30
CA ILE A 13 -46.96 -34.57 11.62
C ILE A 13 -45.84 -34.79 12.65
N LEU A 14 -44.63 -35.20 12.22
CA LEU A 14 -43.49 -35.38 13.13
C LEU A 14 -42.86 -34.04 13.58
N ALA A 15 -42.94 -33.00 12.75
CA ALA A 15 -42.39 -31.68 13.06
C ALA A 15 -43.22 -30.90 14.10
N LEU A 16 -44.46 -31.31 14.39
CA LEU A 16 -45.38 -30.60 15.29
C LEU A 16 -45.36 -31.12 16.75
N PHE A 17 -44.57 -32.13 17.11
CA PHE A 17 -44.71 -32.82 18.40
C PHE A 17 -43.51 -32.83 19.35
N LEU A 18 -42.37 -32.20 19.02
CA LEU A 18 -41.21 -32.21 19.92
C LEU A 18 -40.67 -30.81 20.16
N GLY A 19 -41.46 -30.02 20.88
CA GLY A 19 -40.99 -28.88 21.66
C GLY A 19 -41.15 -29.16 23.15
N THR A 20 -40.14 -28.73 23.94
CA THR A 20 -40.07 -28.55 25.41
C THR A 20 -39.39 -29.64 26.27
N GLY A 21 -38.20 -29.28 26.80
CA GLY A 21 -37.96 -29.14 28.25
C GLY A 21 -37.09 -30.19 29.00
N THR A 22 -35.81 -29.84 29.24
CA THR A 22 -34.97 -29.98 30.48
C THR A 22 -34.80 -31.37 31.16
N SER A 23 -33.70 -31.82 31.76
CA SER A 23 -32.29 -31.40 32.00
C SER A 23 -31.63 -32.55 32.79
N ILE A 24 -30.42 -33.03 32.48
CA ILE A 24 -29.46 -33.62 33.46
C ILE A 24 -28.02 -33.39 32.92
N ALA A 25 -27.13 -32.93 33.81
CA ALA A 25 -25.79 -32.42 33.60
C ALA A 25 -24.69 -33.47 33.27
N SER A 26 -23.62 -32.99 32.63
CA SER A 26 -22.29 -33.62 32.48
C SER A 26 -21.19 -32.54 32.62
N PRO A 27 -19.94 -32.88 33.02
CA PRO A 27 -18.97 -32.00 33.68
C PRO A 27 -18.14 -31.14 32.69
N PRO A 28 -17.33 -30.17 33.18
CA PRO A 28 -16.84 -29.06 32.37
C PRO A 28 -15.58 -29.45 31.59
N THR A 29 -15.55 -29.08 30.32
CA THR A 29 -14.34 -29.03 29.50
C THR A 29 -14.40 -27.76 28.65
N THR A 30 -13.61 -26.77 29.09
CA THR A 30 -12.73 -25.90 28.30
C THR A 30 -13.26 -25.26 27.02
N GLU A 31 -13.34 -23.92 27.08
CA GLU A 31 -13.25 -22.91 26.01
C GLU A 31 -13.87 -23.25 24.65
N GLU A 32 -14.99 -22.59 24.37
CA GLU A 32 -15.51 -22.42 23.01
C GLU A 32 -14.50 -21.62 22.19
N ASP A 33 -13.98 -22.27 21.16
CA ASP A 33 -13.31 -21.69 20.01
C ASP A 33 -14.33 -20.82 19.24
N PRO A 34 -14.12 -19.50 19.08
CA PRO A 34 -15.06 -18.66 18.34
C PRO A 34 -14.87 -18.93 16.85
N THR A 35 -15.66 -19.83 16.27
CA THR A 35 -15.78 -19.90 14.80
C THR A 35 -16.31 -18.56 14.29
N PRO A 36 -15.57 -17.83 13.43
CA PRO A 36 -16.03 -16.58 12.83
C PRO A 36 -17.27 -16.85 11.98
N LEU A 37 -18.34 -16.08 12.19
CA LEU A 37 -19.60 -16.20 11.45
C LEU A 37 -19.72 -15.04 10.45
N LEU A 38 -19.92 -15.37 9.17
CA LEU A 38 -20.44 -14.41 8.18
C LEU A 38 -21.81 -13.93 8.68
N ARG A 39 -21.96 -12.66 9.03
CA ARG A 39 -23.28 -12.13 9.46
C ARG A 39 -24.19 -11.99 8.24
N ALA A 40 -25.39 -12.56 8.34
CA ALA A 40 -26.49 -12.13 7.49
C ALA A 40 -26.84 -10.68 7.86
N GLN A 41 -26.71 -9.77 6.89
CA GLN A 41 -27.15 -8.35 6.87
C GLN A 41 -27.78 -7.87 8.21
N ALA A 42 -26.98 -7.33 9.12
CA ALA A 42 -27.49 -6.60 10.27
C ALA A 42 -26.48 -5.54 10.77
N ALA A 43 -26.91 -4.28 10.64
CA ALA A 43 -26.34 -3.00 11.10
C ALA A 43 -24.96 -2.65 10.52
N THR A 44 -25.02 -1.89 9.43
CA THR A 44 -23.97 -1.18 8.69
C THR A 44 -23.10 -0.27 9.56
N THR A 45 -21.80 -0.31 9.37
CA THR A 45 -20.85 0.70 9.88
C THR A 45 -19.96 1.31 8.79
N ALA A 46 -19.78 0.64 7.63
CA ALA A 46 -19.44 1.31 6.38
C ALA A 46 -20.58 2.27 5.98
N LYS A 47 -20.27 3.57 5.87
CA LYS A 47 -21.26 4.60 5.49
C LYS A 47 -21.31 4.86 3.99
N GLY A 48 -20.37 4.31 3.22
CA GLY A 48 -20.24 4.49 1.78
C GLY A 48 -20.92 3.44 0.91
N ASP A 49 -21.08 3.80 -0.37
CA ASP A 49 -21.61 2.93 -1.41
C ASP A 49 -20.56 2.73 -2.51
N TRP A 50 -20.57 1.55 -3.12
CA TRP A 50 -19.77 1.28 -4.33
C TRP A 50 -20.51 1.80 -5.56
N GLU A 51 -19.80 2.52 -6.41
CA GLU A 51 -20.25 2.97 -7.72
C GLU A 51 -19.38 2.40 -8.84
N ARG A 52 -20.00 2.11 -10.00
CA ARG A 52 -19.28 1.72 -11.20
C ARG A 52 -18.92 2.97 -11.99
N VAL A 53 -17.64 3.36 -11.92
CA VAL A 53 -17.09 4.56 -12.57
C VAL A 53 -16.44 4.27 -13.91
N TRP A 54 -16.33 3.00 -14.30
CA TRP A 54 -15.89 2.61 -15.64
C TRP A 54 -16.32 1.20 -16.01
N ARG A 55 -16.53 0.94 -17.31
CA ARG A 55 -16.67 -0.39 -17.90
C ARG A 55 -16.23 -0.36 -19.37
N SER A 56 -15.26 -1.19 -19.75
CA SER A 56 -14.76 -1.27 -21.14
C SER A 56 -15.61 -2.16 -22.05
N GLU A 57 -16.25 -3.21 -21.53
CA GLU A 57 -17.11 -4.12 -22.29
C GLU A 57 -18.47 -3.47 -22.65
N GLY A 58 -18.90 -3.62 -23.90
CA GLY A 58 -20.23 -3.17 -24.34
C GLY A 58 -20.24 -2.57 -25.74
N ALA A 59 -21.33 -1.87 -26.05
CA ALA A 59 -21.51 -1.12 -27.28
C ALA A 59 -22.04 0.28 -26.97
N LEU A 60 -21.54 1.28 -27.69
CA LEU A 60 -22.11 2.62 -27.70
C LEU A 60 -23.17 2.70 -28.81
N TYR A 61 -24.40 3.08 -28.47
CA TYR A 61 -25.53 3.08 -29.41
C TYR A 61 -25.88 4.47 -29.92
N ASP A 62 -25.61 5.53 -29.17
CA ASP A 62 -25.84 6.89 -29.64
C ASP A 62 -24.89 7.92 -29.01
N LEU A 63 -24.70 9.03 -29.71
CA LEU A 63 -23.83 10.15 -29.31
C LEU A 63 -24.51 11.47 -29.63
N LEU A 64 -24.45 12.40 -28.69
CA LEU A 64 -25.02 13.73 -28.75
C LEU A 64 -23.92 14.75 -28.47
N GLY A 65 -23.57 15.55 -29.48
CA GLY A 65 -22.75 16.75 -29.29
C GLY A 65 -23.63 17.89 -28.80
N ILE A 66 -23.33 18.43 -27.62
CA ILE A 66 -24.01 19.61 -27.06
C ILE A 66 -23.34 20.88 -27.58
N ASP A 67 -22.01 20.88 -27.58
CA ASP A 67 -21.16 21.92 -28.15
C ASP A 67 -19.86 21.27 -28.68
N ASP A 68 -18.83 22.04 -29.03
CA ASP A 68 -17.58 21.49 -29.57
C ASP A 68 -16.68 20.79 -28.53
N ASN A 69 -16.93 21.00 -27.23
CA ASN A 69 -16.22 20.38 -26.11
C ASN A 69 -17.08 19.36 -25.35
N THR A 70 -18.40 19.54 -25.37
CA THR A 70 -19.34 18.73 -24.60
C THR A 70 -20.01 17.67 -25.49
N VAL A 71 -19.76 16.40 -25.18
CA VAL A 71 -20.37 15.24 -25.85
C VAL A 71 -20.86 14.23 -24.83
N ILE A 72 -22.03 13.65 -25.08
CA ILE A 72 -22.65 12.65 -24.22
C ILE A 72 -23.05 11.46 -25.09
N GLY A 73 -22.79 10.24 -24.62
CA GLY A 73 -23.13 9.00 -25.30
C GLY A 73 -23.86 8.04 -24.38
N VAL A 74 -24.65 7.16 -24.99
CA VAL A 74 -25.39 6.11 -24.28
C VAL A 74 -25.19 4.76 -24.93
N GLY A 75 -25.25 3.69 -24.14
CA GLY A 75 -24.97 2.35 -24.66
C GLY A 75 -25.43 1.21 -23.77
N SER A 76 -24.71 0.09 -23.89
CA SER A 76 -25.01 -1.14 -23.17
C SER A 76 -25.02 -0.96 -21.66
N ASP A 77 -25.87 -1.72 -20.97
CA ASP A 77 -25.83 -1.88 -19.51
C ASP A 77 -25.93 -0.55 -18.72
N GLY A 78 -26.85 0.29 -19.15
CA GLY A 78 -27.13 1.59 -18.53
C GLY A 78 -26.05 2.64 -18.79
N MET A 79 -25.02 2.33 -19.59
CA MET A 79 -23.88 3.21 -19.83
C MET A 79 -24.31 4.59 -20.31
N ILE A 80 -23.87 5.61 -19.59
CA ILE A 80 -23.84 7.01 -20.00
C ILE A 80 -22.40 7.47 -19.87
N VAL A 81 -21.83 7.95 -20.97
CA VAL A 81 -20.48 8.52 -21.01
C VAL A 81 -20.54 9.99 -21.42
N SER A 82 -19.79 10.85 -20.76
CA SER A 82 -19.76 12.27 -21.10
C SER A 82 -18.35 12.84 -21.02
N SER A 83 -18.05 13.80 -21.88
CA SER A 83 -16.84 14.58 -21.84
C SER A 83 -17.17 16.06 -22.02
N THR A 84 -16.47 16.94 -21.31
CA THR A 84 -16.64 18.41 -21.37
C THR A 84 -15.40 19.14 -21.89
N ASP A 85 -14.41 18.40 -22.39
CA ASP A 85 -13.10 18.91 -22.83
C ASP A 85 -12.73 18.45 -24.26
N GLY A 86 -13.73 18.06 -25.05
CA GLY A 86 -13.55 17.58 -26.42
C GLY A 86 -13.08 16.13 -26.51
N GLY A 87 -13.25 15.37 -25.43
CA GLY A 87 -12.99 13.93 -25.36
C GLY A 87 -11.67 13.53 -24.69
N THR A 88 -10.96 14.44 -24.03
CA THR A 88 -9.71 14.07 -23.34
C THR A 88 -10.03 13.25 -22.08
N TYR A 89 -10.93 13.72 -21.22
CA TYR A 89 -11.44 12.97 -20.07
C TYR A 89 -12.90 12.58 -20.29
N TRP A 90 -13.25 11.40 -19.79
CA TRP A 90 -14.60 10.85 -19.86
C TRP A 90 -15.10 10.47 -18.49
N HIS A 91 -16.27 11.00 -18.16
CA HIS A 91 -17.08 10.57 -17.03
C HIS A 91 -17.99 9.43 -17.47
N TYR A 92 -18.07 8.36 -16.68
CA TYR A 92 -18.94 7.21 -16.93
C TYR A 92 -19.90 7.04 -15.75
N GLN A 93 -21.16 6.79 -16.05
CA GLN A 93 -22.19 6.40 -15.08
C GLN A 93 -23.05 5.27 -15.65
N ALA A 94 -23.72 4.53 -14.76
CA ALA A 94 -24.75 3.56 -15.16
C ALA A 94 -26.04 3.67 -14.33
N PRO A 95 -26.83 4.75 -14.48
CA PRO A 95 -28.04 4.97 -13.68
C PRO A 95 -29.15 3.93 -13.88
N ALA A 96 -29.04 3.09 -14.91
CA ALA A 96 -29.97 2.02 -15.25
C ALA A 96 -29.24 0.69 -15.50
N ASP A 97 -28.40 0.28 -14.55
CA ASP A 97 -27.61 -0.96 -14.60
C ASP A 97 -28.43 -2.19 -15.02
N GLY A 98 -27.85 -3.04 -15.88
CA GLY A 98 -28.49 -4.23 -16.45
C GLY A 98 -29.40 -4.00 -17.65
N LYS A 99 -29.48 -2.78 -18.21
CA LYS A 99 -30.42 -2.41 -19.29
C LYS A 99 -29.80 -1.50 -20.34
N ASP A 100 -29.87 -1.87 -21.61
CA ASP A 100 -29.28 -1.06 -22.68
C ASP A 100 -30.05 0.25 -22.92
N LEU A 101 -29.31 1.34 -23.16
CA LEU A 101 -29.83 2.65 -23.59
C LEU A 101 -29.53 2.86 -25.07
N PHE A 102 -30.56 3.11 -25.89
CA PHE A 102 -30.43 3.12 -27.35
C PHE A 102 -30.36 4.50 -28.00
N ALA A 103 -30.88 5.54 -27.33
CA ALA A 103 -30.95 6.89 -27.87
C ALA A 103 -30.85 7.95 -26.76
N ILE A 104 -30.25 9.09 -27.11
CA ILE A 104 -30.15 10.26 -26.24
C ILE A 104 -30.43 11.54 -27.04
N THR A 105 -31.12 12.49 -26.42
CA THR A 105 -31.45 13.79 -27.03
C THR A 105 -31.42 14.92 -26.01
N ALA A 106 -31.29 16.15 -26.50
CA ALA A 106 -31.23 17.38 -25.71
C ALA A 106 -32.37 18.34 -26.04
N SER A 107 -32.84 19.04 -25.01
CA SER A 107 -33.54 20.31 -25.13
C SER A 107 -32.63 21.44 -24.61
N SER A 108 -33.10 22.69 -24.66
CA SER A 108 -32.35 23.81 -24.08
C SER A 108 -32.20 23.75 -22.55
N SER A 109 -32.89 22.83 -21.86
CA SER A 109 -32.87 22.75 -20.40
C SER A 109 -32.88 21.32 -19.83
N SER A 110 -32.79 20.30 -20.67
CA SER A 110 -32.87 18.90 -20.22
C SER A 110 -32.26 17.92 -21.20
N LEU A 111 -31.75 16.80 -20.71
CA LEU A 111 -31.39 15.63 -21.50
C LEU A 111 -32.37 14.49 -21.28
N TRP A 112 -32.56 13.66 -22.30
CA TRP A 112 -33.44 12.50 -22.26
C TRP A 112 -32.76 11.30 -22.89
N ALA A 113 -32.76 10.16 -22.20
CA ALA A 113 -32.26 8.88 -22.71
C ALA A 113 -33.32 7.79 -22.56
N VAL A 114 -33.37 6.85 -23.51
CA VAL A 114 -34.36 5.76 -23.51
C VAL A 114 -33.75 4.42 -23.86
N GLY A 115 -34.38 3.33 -23.40
CA GLY A 115 -33.77 2.01 -23.54
C GLY A 115 -34.71 0.82 -23.35
N GLU A 116 -34.09 -0.31 -23.01
CA GLU A 116 -34.75 -1.58 -22.72
C GLU A 116 -35.77 -1.48 -21.58
N GLU A 117 -36.76 -2.37 -21.63
CA GLU A 117 -37.82 -2.47 -20.61
C GLU A 117 -38.56 -1.15 -20.32
N GLY A 118 -38.63 -0.26 -21.31
CA GLY A 118 -39.34 1.01 -21.20
C GLY A 118 -38.61 2.06 -20.34
N ILE A 119 -37.31 1.93 -20.13
CA ILE A 119 -36.53 2.94 -19.41
C ILE A 119 -36.59 4.29 -20.13
N VAL A 120 -36.89 5.33 -19.34
CA VAL A 120 -36.76 6.73 -19.70
C VAL A 120 -35.99 7.42 -18.58
N LEU A 121 -34.88 8.04 -18.91
CA LEU A 121 -34.06 8.83 -18.00
C LEU A 121 -34.11 10.30 -18.41
N ARG A 122 -34.14 11.20 -17.42
CA ARG A 122 -34.08 12.65 -17.62
C ARG A 122 -32.94 13.23 -16.78
N SER A 123 -32.24 14.21 -17.33
CA SER A 123 -31.30 15.05 -16.57
C SER A 123 -31.67 16.52 -16.75
N LEU A 124 -31.50 17.31 -15.68
CA LEU A 124 -31.74 18.77 -15.65
C LEU A 124 -30.44 19.57 -15.45
N ASP A 125 -29.30 18.89 -15.43
CA ASP A 125 -27.98 19.40 -15.03
C ASP A 125 -26.88 19.02 -16.05
N ASN A 126 -27.27 18.84 -17.31
CA ASN A 126 -26.38 18.45 -18.41
C ASN A 126 -25.71 17.07 -18.24
N GLY A 127 -26.41 16.15 -17.59
CA GLY A 127 -26.06 14.73 -17.57
C GLY A 127 -25.20 14.32 -16.39
N ALA A 128 -25.03 15.20 -15.40
CA ALA A 128 -24.31 14.87 -14.19
C ALA A 128 -25.17 14.11 -13.17
N THR A 129 -26.50 14.32 -13.15
CA THR A 129 -27.46 13.40 -12.50
C THR A 129 -28.63 13.04 -13.40
N TRP A 130 -29.18 11.85 -13.18
CA TRP A 130 -30.27 11.28 -13.98
C TRP A 130 -31.39 10.76 -13.09
N GLU A 131 -32.63 11.09 -13.44
CA GLU A 131 -33.83 10.55 -12.80
C GLU A 131 -34.59 9.63 -13.75
N ARG A 132 -35.15 8.55 -13.22
CA ARG A 132 -36.02 7.65 -13.99
C ARG A 132 -37.44 8.19 -14.05
N ILE A 133 -37.99 8.30 -15.26
CA ILE A 133 -39.36 8.74 -15.52
C ILE A 133 -40.21 7.53 -15.92
N ASP A 134 -41.37 7.36 -15.29
CA ASP A 134 -42.33 6.31 -15.68
C ASP A 134 -43.21 6.77 -16.86
N ALA A 135 -42.92 6.24 -18.05
CA ALA A 135 -43.71 6.48 -19.26
C ALA A 135 -44.93 5.54 -19.42
N GLY A 136 -45.21 4.69 -18.42
CA GLY A 136 -46.34 3.76 -18.40
C GLY A 136 -46.19 2.60 -19.39
N THR A 137 -44.96 2.15 -19.66
CA THR A 137 -44.66 1.04 -20.57
C THR A 137 -43.45 0.24 -20.12
N THR A 138 -43.42 -1.03 -20.48
CA THR A 138 -42.26 -1.94 -20.31
C THR A 138 -41.70 -2.42 -21.65
N SER A 139 -42.26 -1.95 -22.77
CA SER A 139 -41.72 -2.24 -24.10
C SER A 139 -40.42 -1.46 -24.32
N THR A 140 -39.42 -2.10 -24.92
CA THR A 140 -38.15 -1.46 -25.29
C THR A 140 -38.40 -0.24 -26.18
N LEU A 141 -37.83 0.88 -25.76
CA LEU A 141 -37.86 2.15 -26.48
C LEU A 141 -36.56 2.27 -27.29
N ARG A 142 -36.66 2.69 -28.56
CA ARG A 142 -35.53 2.78 -29.49
C ARG A 142 -35.10 4.20 -29.78
N ASP A 143 -35.99 5.18 -29.62
CA ASP A 143 -35.69 6.57 -29.90
C ASP A 143 -36.59 7.54 -29.12
N VAL A 144 -36.10 8.77 -28.96
CA VAL A 144 -36.73 9.85 -28.20
C VAL A 144 -36.60 11.20 -28.92
N ALA A 145 -37.70 11.93 -29.01
CA ALA A 145 -37.76 13.28 -29.56
C ALA A 145 -38.22 14.27 -28.49
N VAL A 146 -37.56 15.42 -28.38
CA VAL A 146 -37.95 16.51 -27.48
C VAL A 146 -38.10 17.82 -28.24
N VAL A 147 -39.18 18.55 -27.97
CA VAL A 147 -39.45 19.88 -28.53
C VAL A 147 -39.85 20.84 -27.41
N GLY A 148 -39.14 21.97 -27.33
CA GLY A 148 -39.42 23.03 -26.35
C GLY A 148 -39.29 22.62 -24.88
N GLY A 149 -38.61 21.50 -24.58
CA GLY A 149 -38.35 20.99 -23.23
C GLY A 149 -39.55 20.36 -22.50
N ALA A 150 -40.77 20.60 -22.96
CA ALA A 150 -42.00 20.07 -22.35
C ALA A 150 -42.66 18.95 -23.16
N HIS A 151 -42.52 18.97 -24.48
CA HIS A 151 -43.07 17.94 -25.36
C HIS A 151 -42.02 16.87 -25.62
N VAL A 152 -42.32 15.63 -25.25
CA VAL A 152 -41.41 14.49 -25.45
C VAL A 152 -42.20 13.32 -26.02
N TRP A 153 -41.65 12.67 -27.04
CA TRP A 153 -42.18 11.44 -27.63
C TRP A 153 -41.12 10.35 -27.56
N VAL A 154 -41.54 9.15 -27.23
CA VAL A 154 -40.69 7.95 -27.24
C VAL A 154 -41.35 6.88 -28.09
N ALA A 155 -40.56 6.16 -28.87
CA ALA A 155 -41.04 5.12 -29.77
C ALA A 155 -40.18 3.86 -29.69
N GLY A 156 -40.73 2.69 -30.03
CA GLY A 156 -39.98 1.45 -29.93
C GLY A 156 -40.68 0.18 -30.43
N GLU A 157 -40.44 -0.91 -29.72
CA GLU A 157 -40.88 -2.26 -30.10
C GLU A 157 -42.40 -2.41 -30.17
N GLY A 158 -42.85 -3.20 -31.16
CA GLY A 158 -44.28 -3.45 -31.37
C GLY A 158 -45.08 -2.23 -31.82
N GLY A 159 -44.41 -1.19 -32.34
CA GLY A 159 -45.06 0.04 -32.82
C GLY A 159 -45.48 0.99 -31.71
N ILE A 160 -44.95 0.84 -30.50
CA ILE A 160 -45.34 1.69 -29.37
C ILE A 160 -44.90 3.14 -29.58
N ILE A 161 -45.79 4.08 -29.25
CA ILE A 161 -45.48 5.50 -29.12
C ILE A 161 -46.11 6.02 -27.83
N ARG A 162 -45.31 6.69 -27.00
CA ARG A 162 -45.77 7.43 -25.81
C ARG A 162 -45.39 8.89 -25.94
N ALA A 163 -46.25 9.78 -25.44
CA ALA A 163 -46.03 11.21 -25.51
C ALA A 163 -46.41 11.93 -24.21
N THR A 164 -45.64 12.95 -23.87
CA THR A 164 -45.90 13.90 -22.78
C THR A 164 -45.88 15.32 -23.34
N ALA A 165 -46.65 16.22 -22.73
CA ALA A 165 -46.65 17.66 -23.02
C ALA A 165 -46.28 18.53 -21.81
N ASP A 166 -45.94 17.93 -20.67
CA ASP A 166 -45.64 18.59 -19.40
C ASP A 166 -44.26 18.18 -18.84
N GLY A 167 -43.32 17.85 -19.73
CA GLY A 167 -41.95 17.50 -19.36
C GLY A 167 -41.81 16.13 -18.69
N GLY A 168 -42.79 15.24 -18.85
CA GLY A 168 -42.76 13.85 -18.36
C GLY A 168 -43.55 13.61 -17.08
N ALA A 169 -44.33 14.59 -16.62
CA ALA A 169 -45.19 14.42 -15.46
C ALA A 169 -46.42 13.56 -15.80
N THR A 170 -46.95 13.65 -17.03
CA THR A 170 -48.02 12.78 -17.51
C THR A 170 -47.76 12.26 -18.93
N TRP A 171 -48.03 10.96 -19.14
CA TRP A 171 -47.81 10.27 -20.40
C TRP A 171 -49.09 9.73 -21.01
N SER A 172 -49.21 9.82 -22.33
CA SER A 172 -50.31 9.34 -23.13
C SER A 172 -49.83 8.31 -24.16
N ALA A 173 -50.66 7.28 -24.43
CA ALA A 173 -50.39 6.34 -25.51
C ALA A 173 -50.91 6.91 -26.84
N GLN A 174 -50.12 6.80 -27.90
CA GLN A 174 -50.54 7.14 -29.26
C GLN A 174 -50.68 5.87 -30.09
N ASP A 175 -51.77 5.76 -30.85
CA ASP A 175 -51.99 4.63 -31.75
C ASP A 175 -51.23 4.86 -33.07
N SER A 176 -50.16 4.11 -33.26
CA SER A 176 -49.35 4.17 -34.49
C SER A 176 -50.00 3.42 -35.66
N GLY A 177 -51.00 2.57 -35.40
CA GLY A 177 -51.65 1.72 -36.41
C GLY A 177 -50.77 0.58 -36.96
N VAL A 178 -49.58 0.36 -36.39
CA VAL A 178 -48.62 -0.66 -36.84
C VAL A 178 -48.12 -1.50 -35.67
N THR A 179 -47.62 -2.70 -35.97
CA THR A 179 -46.98 -3.58 -34.98
C THR A 179 -45.49 -3.80 -35.26
N ALA A 180 -44.96 -3.15 -36.28
CA ALA A 180 -43.52 -3.20 -36.59
C ALA A 180 -42.76 -2.33 -35.59
N ASP A 181 -41.55 -2.75 -35.23
CA ASP A 181 -40.69 -1.94 -34.35
C ASP A 181 -40.36 -0.62 -35.03
N LEU A 182 -40.62 0.47 -34.31
CA LEU A 182 -40.18 1.81 -34.68
C LEU A 182 -38.75 1.98 -34.14
N THR A 183 -37.81 2.28 -35.03
CA THR A 183 -36.40 2.46 -34.67
C THR A 183 -36.04 3.93 -34.46
N SER A 184 -36.84 4.85 -35.00
CA SER A 184 -36.61 6.28 -34.87
C SER A 184 -37.89 7.11 -34.88
N ILE A 185 -37.89 8.23 -34.16
CA ILE A 185 -38.96 9.21 -34.09
C ILE A 185 -38.38 10.61 -33.96
N ALA A 186 -38.90 11.56 -34.74
CA ALA A 186 -38.48 12.96 -34.64
C ALA A 186 -39.66 13.90 -34.93
N PHE A 187 -39.64 15.06 -34.29
CA PHE A 187 -40.65 16.11 -34.44
C PHE A 187 -40.00 17.40 -34.92
N PHE A 188 -40.75 18.17 -35.72
CA PHE A 188 -40.38 19.52 -36.10
C PHE A 188 -40.61 20.49 -34.95
N ASP A 189 -40.00 21.68 -35.01
CA ASP A 189 -40.03 22.70 -33.95
C ASP A 189 -41.44 23.15 -33.54
N ASP A 190 -42.45 22.92 -34.38
CA ASP A 190 -43.84 23.26 -34.09
C ASP A 190 -44.57 22.26 -33.18
N ALA A 191 -43.92 21.16 -32.79
CA ALA A 191 -44.47 20.08 -31.96
C ALA A 191 -45.76 19.44 -32.53
N ARG A 192 -46.08 19.69 -33.81
CA ARG A 192 -47.29 19.19 -34.48
C ARG A 192 -46.95 18.22 -35.60
N HIS A 193 -45.95 18.56 -36.39
CA HIS A 193 -45.50 17.69 -37.46
C HIS A 193 -44.39 16.77 -36.94
N GLY A 194 -44.49 15.50 -37.26
CA GLY A 194 -43.55 14.49 -36.79
C GLY A 194 -43.53 13.27 -37.69
N ILE A 195 -42.43 12.53 -37.62
CA ILE A 195 -42.19 11.34 -38.43
C ILE A 195 -41.69 10.23 -37.50
N ALA A 196 -42.25 9.03 -37.66
CA ALA A 196 -41.75 7.81 -37.02
C ALA A 196 -41.42 6.78 -38.10
N ALA A 197 -40.29 6.08 -37.96
CA ALA A 197 -39.82 5.13 -38.95
C ALA A 197 -39.25 3.87 -38.28
N GLY A 198 -39.17 2.77 -39.01
CA GLY A 198 -38.55 1.56 -38.49
C GLY A 198 -38.50 0.36 -39.43
N LYS A 199 -38.64 -0.83 -38.83
CA LYS A 199 -38.46 -2.10 -39.53
C LYS A 199 -39.48 -2.28 -40.65
N HIS A 200 -39.11 -3.10 -41.64
CA HIS A 200 -39.93 -3.40 -42.82
C HIS A 200 -40.31 -2.18 -43.68
N GLY A 201 -39.56 -1.08 -43.57
CA GLY A 201 -39.78 0.14 -44.35
C GLY A 201 -40.97 0.97 -43.89
N VAL A 202 -41.46 0.72 -42.68
CA VAL A 202 -42.53 1.51 -42.08
C VAL A 202 -42.04 2.94 -41.88
N ALA A 203 -42.82 3.90 -42.42
CA ALA A 203 -42.69 5.32 -42.16
C ALA A 203 -44.09 5.90 -41.93
N LEU A 204 -44.26 6.68 -40.88
CA LEU A 204 -45.50 7.28 -40.43
C LEU A 204 -45.29 8.79 -40.30
N VAL A 205 -46.31 9.57 -40.64
CA VAL A 205 -46.34 11.02 -40.46
C VAL A 205 -47.52 11.43 -39.58
N THR A 206 -47.34 12.49 -38.80
CA THR A 206 -48.40 13.17 -38.03
C THR A 206 -48.42 14.66 -38.38
N GLU A 207 -49.59 15.28 -38.33
CA GLU A 207 -49.82 16.74 -38.47
C GLU A 207 -50.46 17.37 -37.22
N ASP A 208 -50.70 16.56 -36.18
CA ASP A 208 -51.46 16.92 -34.97
C ASP A 208 -50.76 16.52 -33.67
N GLY A 209 -49.43 16.36 -33.68
CA GLY A 209 -48.65 16.03 -32.47
C GLY A 209 -48.69 14.54 -32.09
N GLY A 210 -49.20 13.70 -32.99
CA GLY A 210 -49.29 12.24 -32.84
C GLY A 210 -50.64 11.77 -32.29
N ASP A 211 -51.66 12.64 -32.29
CA ASP A 211 -53.05 12.22 -32.08
C ASP A 211 -53.49 11.26 -33.22
N THR A 212 -52.99 11.48 -34.44
CA THR A 212 -53.15 10.56 -35.57
C THR A 212 -51.84 10.34 -36.34
N TRP A 213 -51.54 9.07 -36.63
CA TRP A 213 -50.39 8.66 -37.45
C TRP A 213 -50.85 8.06 -38.78
N THR A 214 -50.29 8.56 -39.89
CA THR A 214 -50.63 8.11 -41.26
C THR A 214 -49.42 7.47 -41.93
N PRO A 215 -49.54 6.25 -42.48
CA PRO A 215 -48.41 5.60 -43.17
C PRO A 215 -48.10 6.23 -44.53
N VAL A 216 -46.81 6.35 -44.83
CA VAL A 216 -46.28 6.80 -46.13
C VAL A 216 -45.34 5.75 -46.71
N ASN A 217 -45.38 5.56 -48.04
CA ASN A 217 -44.52 4.58 -48.71
C ASN A 217 -43.17 5.21 -49.06
N VAL A 218 -42.09 4.71 -48.46
CA VAL A 218 -40.70 5.14 -48.74
C VAL A 218 -39.91 4.01 -49.40
N THR A 219 -39.83 2.88 -48.71
CA THR A 219 -39.08 1.67 -49.12
C THR A 219 -39.71 0.43 -48.51
N SER A 220 -39.23 -0.75 -48.89
CA SER A 220 -39.53 -2.02 -48.22
C SER A 220 -38.40 -2.50 -47.30
N ALA A 221 -37.23 -1.85 -47.34
CA ALA A 221 -36.09 -2.16 -46.48
C ALA A 221 -36.25 -1.52 -45.09
N ALA A 222 -35.62 -2.09 -44.06
CA ALA A 222 -35.65 -1.49 -42.73
C ALA A 222 -34.98 -0.12 -42.74
N ILE A 223 -35.62 0.84 -42.08
CA ILE A 223 -35.06 2.17 -41.82
C ILE A 223 -34.45 2.13 -40.43
N ASN A 224 -33.23 2.65 -40.29
CA ASN A 224 -32.47 2.61 -39.04
C ASN A 224 -32.49 3.96 -38.31
N ASP A 225 -32.51 5.06 -39.05
CA ASP A 225 -32.38 6.40 -38.47
C ASP A 225 -33.13 7.47 -39.28
N LEU A 226 -33.58 8.49 -38.58
CA LEU A 226 -34.29 9.66 -39.09
C LEU A 226 -33.63 10.92 -38.53
N PHE A 227 -33.36 11.88 -39.41
CA PHE A 227 -32.89 13.20 -39.01
C PHE A 227 -33.77 14.30 -39.61
N LEU A 228 -34.10 15.30 -38.80
CA LEU A 228 -34.87 16.47 -39.21
C LEU A 228 -34.02 17.73 -39.09
N ALA A 229 -34.15 18.63 -40.06
CA ALA A 229 -33.68 20.00 -39.94
C ALA A 229 -34.56 20.93 -40.78
N GLU A 230 -34.98 22.06 -40.18
CA GLU A 230 -35.91 23.00 -40.80
C GLU A 230 -37.22 22.28 -41.23
N ASN A 231 -37.55 22.26 -42.53
CA ASN A 231 -38.69 21.51 -43.08
C ASN A 231 -38.26 20.25 -43.87
N LYS A 232 -37.02 19.81 -43.67
CA LYS A 232 -36.41 18.69 -44.41
C LYS A 232 -36.25 17.49 -43.51
N ALA A 233 -36.36 16.31 -44.11
CA ALA A 233 -36.18 15.03 -43.44
C ALA A 233 -35.26 14.13 -44.26
N TRP A 234 -34.36 13.42 -43.57
CA TRP A 234 -33.51 12.39 -44.13
C TRP A 234 -33.77 11.06 -43.42
N LEU A 235 -33.99 10.00 -44.19
CA LEU A 235 -34.07 8.63 -43.69
C LEU A 235 -32.91 7.82 -44.25
N ALA A 236 -32.35 6.95 -43.42
CA ALA A 236 -31.29 6.03 -43.83
C ALA A 236 -31.56 4.62 -43.30
N GLY A 237 -31.24 3.59 -44.09
CA GLY A 237 -31.63 2.21 -43.80
C GLY A 237 -30.62 1.15 -44.21
N GLU A 238 -31.01 -0.11 -44.00
CA GLU A 238 -30.17 -1.29 -44.23
C GLU A 238 -29.81 -1.52 -45.70
N ASP A 239 -30.58 -0.95 -46.63
CA ASP A 239 -30.33 -1.03 -48.07
C ASP A 239 -29.25 -0.05 -48.54
N GLY A 240 -28.67 0.74 -47.63
CA GLY A 240 -27.64 1.74 -47.92
C GLY A 240 -28.16 2.98 -48.64
N ASN A 241 -29.48 3.14 -48.75
CA ASN A 241 -30.08 4.31 -49.40
C ASN A 241 -30.30 5.45 -48.40
N VAL A 242 -30.08 6.67 -48.87
CA VAL A 242 -30.50 7.90 -48.19
C VAL A 242 -31.75 8.42 -48.91
N TYR A 243 -32.85 8.53 -48.18
CA TYR A 243 -34.11 9.09 -48.65
C TYR A 243 -34.28 10.50 -48.11
N PHE A 244 -34.94 11.36 -48.90
CA PHE A 244 -35.11 12.76 -48.57
C PHE A 244 -36.52 13.25 -48.85
N SER A 245 -37.01 14.12 -47.97
CA SER A 245 -38.23 14.90 -48.10
C SER A 245 -37.95 16.37 -47.80
N ASP A 246 -38.57 17.26 -48.59
CA ASP A 246 -38.61 18.72 -48.42
C ASP A 246 -40.03 19.25 -48.14
N ASP A 247 -40.95 18.35 -47.80
CA ASP A 247 -42.36 18.61 -47.53
C ASP A 247 -42.83 17.93 -46.24
N GLN A 248 -41.98 17.95 -45.20
CA GLN A 248 -42.26 17.42 -43.86
C GLN A 248 -42.65 15.92 -43.83
N GLY A 249 -42.13 15.14 -44.77
CA GLY A 249 -42.36 13.69 -44.86
C GLY A 249 -43.56 13.29 -45.71
N ALA A 250 -44.26 14.23 -46.35
CA ALA A 250 -45.41 13.92 -47.20
C ALA A 250 -45.01 13.18 -48.49
N THR A 251 -43.86 13.52 -49.09
CA THR A 251 -43.30 12.81 -50.24
C THR A 251 -41.80 12.54 -50.09
N TRP A 252 -41.35 11.41 -50.65
CA TRP A 252 -39.98 10.92 -50.51
C TRP A 252 -39.33 10.61 -51.85
N ARG A 253 -38.02 10.85 -51.91
CA ARG A 253 -37.16 10.44 -53.04
C ARG A 253 -35.87 9.82 -52.51
N THR A 254 -35.35 8.82 -53.21
CA THR A 254 -33.98 8.35 -52.99
C THR A 254 -33.01 9.43 -53.47
N LEU A 255 -32.21 9.95 -52.55
CA LEU A 255 -31.24 11.01 -52.80
C LEU A 255 -29.87 10.43 -53.19
N ALA A 256 -29.42 9.39 -52.50
CA ALA A 256 -28.17 8.68 -52.75
C ALA A 256 -28.29 7.18 -52.41
N SER A 257 -27.40 6.38 -52.98
CA SER A 257 -27.28 4.94 -52.70
C SER A 257 -25.82 4.59 -52.44
N LEU A 258 -25.55 4.13 -51.22
CA LEU A 258 -24.24 3.70 -50.76
C LEU A 258 -24.17 2.17 -50.75
N TRP A 259 -22.95 1.64 -50.83
CA TRP A 259 -22.69 0.21 -50.94
C TRP A 259 -22.64 -0.50 -49.59
N PHE A 260 -23.02 0.18 -48.50
CA PHE A 260 -23.03 -0.35 -47.14
C PHE A 260 -24.31 0.07 -46.37
N PRO A 261 -24.81 -0.76 -45.43
CA PRO A 261 -25.93 -0.42 -44.55
C PRO A 261 -25.62 0.78 -43.65
N ILE A 262 -26.53 1.74 -43.57
CA ILE A 262 -26.37 2.97 -42.78
C ILE A 262 -27.07 2.79 -41.43
N THR A 263 -26.38 3.13 -40.34
CA THR A 263 -26.89 3.01 -38.96
C THR A 263 -27.31 4.36 -38.38
N ARG A 264 -26.57 5.43 -38.69
CA ARG A 264 -26.91 6.81 -38.31
C ARG A 264 -26.61 7.81 -39.42
N ILE A 265 -27.39 8.89 -39.46
CA ILE A 265 -27.24 10.07 -40.29
C ILE A 265 -27.51 11.32 -39.45
N ARG A 266 -26.64 12.33 -39.57
CA ARG A 266 -26.81 13.63 -38.91
C ARG A 266 -26.33 14.74 -39.86
N MET A 267 -27.09 15.84 -39.94
CA MET A 267 -26.63 17.05 -40.63
C MET A 267 -26.17 18.09 -39.62
N HIS A 268 -25.27 18.98 -40.03
CA HIS A 268 -24.69 19.99 -39.14
C HIS A 268 -25.74 21.00 -38.65
N PRO A 269 -25.82 21.28 -37.33
CA PRO A 269 -26.68 22.31 -36.76
C PRO A 269 -26.36 23.70 -37.33
N GLY A 270 -27.21 24.21 -38.23
CA GLY A 270 -27.04 25.53 -38.85
C GLY A 270 -26.26 25.55 -40.18
N GLN A 271 -25.68 24.42 -40.62
CA GLN A 271 -25.10 24.26 -41.95
C GLN A 271 -25.61 22.98 -42.62
N THR A 272 -26.91 22.88 -42.91
CA THR A 272 -27.55 21.65 -43.44
C THR A 272 -26.99 21.12 -44.77
N GLN A 273 -26.07 21.86 -45.42
CA GLN A 273 -25.32 21.37 -46.57
C GLN A 273 -24.25 20.36 -46.17
N LYS A 274 -23.73 20.46 -44.94
CA LYS A 274 -22.76 19.53 -44.36
C LYS A 274 -23.46 18.48 -43.51
N GLY A 275 -22.96 17.25 -43.59
CA GLY A 275 -23.45 16.17 -42.76
C GLY A 275 -22.59 14.93 -42.85
N TRP A 276 -22.89 13.98 -41.98
CA TRP A 276 -22.15 12.74 -41.85
C TRP A 276 -23.13 11.58 -41.67
N LEU A 277 -22.67 10.41 -42.09
CA LEU A 277 -23.34 9.15 -41.82
C LEU A 277 -22.31 8.09 -41.46
N VAL A 278 -22.78 7.10 -40.71
CA VAL A 278 -21.98 5.95 -40.30
C VAL A 278 -22.76 4.65 -40.53
N GLY A 279 -22.04 3.54 -40.60
CA GLY A 279 -22.60 2.24 -40.92
C GLY A 279 -21.75 1.07 -40.44
N LEU A 280 -22.22 -0.13 -40.76
CA LEU A 280 -21.55 -1.38 -40.38
C LEU A 280 -20.16 -1.50 -41.05
N ASN A 281 -19.25 -2.27 -40.45
CA ASN A 281 -17.88 -2.49 -40.95
C ASN A 281 -17.04 -1.20 -41.03
N GLY A 282 -17.22 -0.32 -40.03
CA GLY A 282 -16.44 0.91 -39.85
C GLY A 282 -16.68 1.95 -40.94
N LYS A 283 -17.76 1.84 -41.72
CA LYS A 283 -17.97 2.70 -42.88
C LYS A 283 -18.56 4.03 -42.46
N MET A 284 -18.04 5.09 -43.04
CA MET A 284 -18.51 6.45 -42.81
C MET A 284 -18.42 7.27 -44.10
N ALA A 285 -19.27 8.29 -44.20
CA ALA A 285 -19.23 9.23 -45.31
C ALA A 285 -19.64 10.63 -44.86
N SER A 286 -19.12 11.64 -45.55
CA SER A 286 -19.48 13.05 -45.36
C SER A 286 -20.11 13.63 -46.61
N THR A 287 -20.97 14.62 -46.44
CA THR A 287 -21.57 15.39 -47.53
C THR A 287 -21.28 16.89 -47.36
N SER A 288 -21.27 17.63 -48.46
CA SER A 288 -21.19 19.09 -48.49
C SER A 288 -22.29 19.72 -49.34
N ASP A 289 -23.26 18.92 -49.81
CA ASP A 289 -24.36 19.31 -50.69
C ASP A 289 -25.73 18.78 -50.24
N SER A 290 -25.96 18.73 -48.92
CA SER A 290 -27.20 18.25 -48.28
C SER A 290 -27.52 16.76 -48.53
N GLY A 291 -26.49 15.96 -48.77
CA GLY A 291 -26.60 14.51 -48.97
C GLY A 291 -26.84 14.08 -50.42
N ALA A 292 -26.72 14.99 -51.40
CA ALA A 292 -26.83 14.66 -52.81
C ALA A 292 -25.62 13.84 -53.30
N THR A 293 -24.44 14.12 -52.74
CA THR A 293 -23.23 13.31 -52.88
C THR A 293 -22.58 13.05 -51.53
N TRP A 294 -21.88 11.91 -51.45
CA TRP A 294 -21.25 11.43 -50.23
C TRP A 294 -19.81 10.99 -50.54
N ASP A 295 -18.87 11.63 -49.86
CA ASP A 295 -17.46 11.28 -49.88
C ASP A 295 -17.19 10.24 -48.78
N ALA A 296 -17.02 8.99 -49.18
CA ALA A 296 -16.73 7.89 -48.27
C ALA A 296 -15.27 8.00 -47.79
N ASN A 297 -15.09 8.19 -46.48
CA ASN A 297 -13.78 8.20 -45.83
C ASN A 297 -13.66 6.92 -44.98
N ARG A 298 -12.42 6.44 -44.84
CA ARG A 298 -11.92 5.23 -44.12
C ARG A 298 -12.97 4.33 -43.45
N GLY A 299 -12.87 3.01 -43.70
CA GLY A 299 -13.43 2.03 -42.78
C GLY A 299 -12.57 0.79 -42.71
N ASP A 300 -11.92 0.59 -41.56
CA ASP A 300 -11.16 -0.62 -41.25
C ASP A 300 -12.15 -1.78 -41.01
N GLU A 301 -11.82 -2.97 -41.52
CA GLU A 301 -12.64 -4.18 -41.30
C GLU A 301 -12.60 -4.57 -39.81
N GLY A 302 -13.76 -4.69 -39.17
CA GLY A 302 -13.88 -5.18 -37.77
C GLY A 302 -14.68 -4.31 -36.80
N TYR A 303 -15.00 -3.06 -37.17
CA TYR A 303 -15.77 -2.13 -36.33
C TYR A 303 -17.24 -2.05 -36.78
N HIS A 304 -18.18 -1.89 -35.86
CA HIS A 304 -19.54 -1.48 -36.18
C HIS A 304 -19.78 -0.09 -35.60
N LEU A 305 -20.08 0.89 -36.44
CA LEU A 305 -20.40 2.25 -35.99
C LEU A 305 -21.91 2.36 -35.80
N TYR A 306 -22.34 2.71 -34.59
CA TYR A 306 -23.76 2.87 -34.23
C TYR A 306 -24.08 4.29 -33.77
N ALA A 307 -23.07 5.07 -33.36
CA ALA A 307 -23.24 6.36 -32.73
C ALA A 307 -22.55 7.47 -33.54
N LEU A 308 -23.21 8.64 -33.64
CA LEU A 308 -22.71 9.80 -34.37
C LEU A 308 -23.21 11.09 -33.70
N GLY A 309 -22.28 11.88 -33.16
CA GLY A 309 -22.52 13.21 -32.60
C GLY A 309 -21.80 14.30 -33.40
N ILE A 310 -22.39 15.49 -33.49
CA ILE A 310 -21.83 16.67 -34.17
C ILE A 310 -21.91 17.88 -33.24
N GLY A 311 -20.81 18.61 -33.08
CA GLY A 311 -20.73 19.86 -32.33
C GLY A 311 -21.09 21.10 -33.16
N GLU A 312 -21.08 22.28 -32.53
CA GLU A 312 -21.54 23.52 -33.16
C GLU A 312 -20.65 24.03 -34.31
N ALA A 313 -19.32 23.87 -34.25
CA ALA A 313 -18.43 24.34 -35.32
C ALA A 313 -18.13 23.23 -36.32
N ASN A 314 -17.22 22.32 -35.98
CA ASN A 314 -16.79 21.21 -36.84
C ASN A 314 -16.36 19.98 -36.03
N SER A 315 -16.60 19.94 -34.71
CA SER A 315 -16.32 18.74 -33.92
C SER A 315 -17.29 17.62 -34.30
N ILE A 316 -16.75 16.41 -34.48
CA ILE A 316 -17.53 15.22 -34.80
C ILE A 316 -17.03 14.08 -33.93
N TRP A 317 -17.96 13.31 -33.38
CA TRP A 317 -17.68 12.10 -32.64
C TRP A 317 -18.42 10.92 -33.30
N VAL A 318 -17.72 9.82 -33.49
CA VAL A 318 -18.28 8.56 -33.99
C VAL A 318 -17.92 7.46 -33.03
N GLY A 319 -18.85 6.55 -32.79
CA GLY A 319 -18.62 5.45 -31.89
C GLY A 319 -19.45 4.23 -32.24
N GLY A 320 -19.22 3.16 -31.49
CA GLY A 320 -19.93 1.91 -31.71
C GLY A 320 -19.30 0.78 -30.92
N SER A 321 -19.19 -0.40 -31.54
CA SER A 321 -18.57 -1.57 -30.93
C SER A 321 -17.56 -2.24 -31.86
N VAL A 322 -16.55 -2.86 -31.28
CA VAL A 322 -15.59 -3.72 -31.96
C VAL A 322 -15.52 -5.06 -31.26
N MET A 323 -15.42 -6.13 -32.05
CA MET A 323 -15.23 -7.48 -31.52
C MET A 323 -13.75 -7.72 -31.25
N VAL A 324 -13.48 -8.15 -30.04
CA VAL A 324 -12.19 -8.04 -29.38
C VAL A 324 -11.86 -9.36 -28.69
N GLU A 325 -10.70 -9.97 -28.99
CA GLU A 325 -10.28 -11.26 -28.42
C GLU A 325 -9.95 -11.14 -26.91
N ASP A 326 -10.64 -11.85 -26.04
CA ASP A 326 -10.26 -11.93 -24.62
C ASP A 326 -9.07 -12.89 -24.47
N HIS A 327 -7.87 -12.31 -24.36
CA HIS A 327 -6.63 -13.05 -24.11
C HIS A 327 -6.46 -13.33 -22.61
N GLY A 328 -7.09 -14.39 -22.10
CA GLY A 328 -6.87 -14.82 -20.72
C GLY A 328 -5.42 -15.19 -20.45
N ASN A 329 -5.03 -15.25 -19.17
CA ASN A 329 -3.64 -15.50 -18.77
C ASN A 329 -3.06 -16.83 -19.33
N TRP A 330 -3.90 -17.76 -19.78
CA TRP A 330 -3.51 -19.07 -20.30
C TRP A 330 -4.22 -19.47 -21.62
N GLY A 331 -4.77 -18.51 -22.37
CA GLY A 331 -5.37 -18.77 -23.69
C GLY A 331 -6.57 -17.88 -24.03
N ASN A 332 -7.04 -17.99 -25.28
CA ASN A 332 -8.17 -17.23 -25.79
C ASN A 332 -9.49 -17.68 -25.14
N MET A 333 -10.16 -16.77 -24.43
CA MET A 333 -11.43 -16.98 -23.72
C MET A 333 -12.67 -16.60 -24.57
N GLY A 334 -12.47 -16.25 -25.84
CA GLY A 334 -13.52 -15.89 -26.80
C GLY A 334 -13.42 -14.43 -27.26
N VAL A 335 -14.35 -14.01 -28.11
CA VAL A 335 -14.40 -12.64 -28.63
C VAL A 335 -15.54 -11.90 -27.95
N ARG A 336 -15.27 -10.72 -27.37
CA ARG A 336 -16.23 -9.87 -26.65
C ARG A 336 -16.39 -8.50 -27.30
N PRO A 337 -17.50 -7.80 -27.10
CA PRO A 337 -17.69 -6.45 -27.62
C PRO A 337 -17.03 -5.40 -26.72
N ALA A 338 -16.37 -4.44 -27.32
CA ALA A 338 -15.77 -3.27 -26.69
C ALA A 338 -16.30 -2.00 -27.35
N TRP A 339 -16.67 -0.99 -26.57
CA TRP A 339 -17.10 0.29 -27.12
C TRP A 339 -15.92 1.20 -27.43
N PHE A 340 -16.10 2.18 -28.30
CA PHE A 340 -15.06 3.16 -28.61
C PHE A 340 -15.67 4.47 -29.10
N VAL A 341 -14.89 5.55 -29.00
CA VAL A 341 -15.17 6.85 -29.59
C VAL A 341 -13.94 7.35 -30.35
N TRP A 342 -14.15 7.68 -31.62
CA TRP A 342 -13.24 8.50 -32.40
C TRP A 342 -13.82 9.89 -32.53
N GLY A 343 -12.95 10.89 -32.65
CA GLY A 343 -13.43 12.21 -33.01
C GLY A 343 -12.45 13.02 -33.82
N SER A 344 -13.00 14.10 -34.33
CA SER A 344 -12.37 15.00 -35.28
C SER A 344 -12.76 16.42 -34.92
N ALA A 345 -11.78 17.29 -34.75
CA ALA A 345 -12.00 18.72 -34.49
C ALA A 345 -12.02 19.56 -35.78
N ASP A 346 -11.74 18.96 -36.94
CA ASP A 346 -11.53 19.65 -38.22
C ASP A 346 -12.55 19.25 -39.30
N GLY A 347 -13.72 18.76 -38.89
CA GLY A 347 -14.80 18.39 -39.82
C GLY A 347 -14.58 17.07 -40.53
N GLY A 348 -13.76 16.19 -39.97
CA GLY A 348 -13.48 14.84 -40.47
C GLY A 348 -12.26 14.76 -41.39
N ALA A 349 -11.43 15.81 -41.45
CA ALA A 349 -10.20 15.80 -42.24
C ALA A 349 -9.08 15.01 -41.54
N SER A 350 -9.04 15.05 -40.21
CA SER A 350 -8.22 14.19 -39.36
C SER A 350 -9.06 13.57 -38.24
N TRP A 351 -8.70 12.36 -37.85
CA TRP A 351 -9.39 11.57 -36.83
C TRP A 351 -8.38 11.14 -35.78
N ARG A 352 -8.74 11.30 -34.51
CA ARG A 352 -8.03 10.71 -33.37
C ARG A 352 -8.91 9.67 -32.70
N ALA A 353 -8.31 8.58 -32.26
CA ALA A 353 -8.96 7.73 -31.26
C ALA A 353 -8.96 8.52 -29.96
N ILE A 354 -10.16 8.84 -29.47
CA ILE A 354 -10.37 9.72 -28.33
C ILE A 354 -10.38 8.89 -27.06
N ILE A 355 -11.22 7.86 -27.06
CA ILE A 355 -11.20 6.83 -26.05
C ILE A 355 -11.55 5.52 -26.72
N THR A 356 -10.82 4.48 -26.35
CA THR A 356 -11.07 3.17 -26.85
C THR A 356 -11.30 2.25 -25.66
N GLY A 357 -12.49 1.66 -25.56
CA GLY A 357 -12.73 0.50 -24.68
C GLY A 357 -11.98 -0.74 -25.18
N LEU A 358 -10.84 -0.57 -25.86
CA LEU A 358 -10.06 -1.59 -26.54
C LEU A 358 -9.31 -2.48 -25.52
N TYR A 359 -10.10 -3.37 -24.93
CA TYR A 359 -9.84 -4.74 -24.47
C TYR A 359 -10.07 -5.07 -22.99
N PRO A 360 -10.57 -6.30 -22.72
CA PRO A 360 -11.59 -6.52 -21.69
C PRO A 360 -11.04 -7.22 -20.45
N ARG A 361 -10.08 -6.61 -19.76
CA ARG A 361 -9.78 -6.95 -18.36
C ARG A 361 -8.81 -5.94 -17.79
N LEU A 362 -9.17 -5.36 -16.65
CA LEU A 362 -8.22 -4.66 -15.81
C LEU A 362 -7.72 -5.65 -14.76
N TYR A 363 -6.39 -5.68 -14.58
CA TYR A 363 -5.72 -6.62 -13.68
C TYR A 363 -5.37 -5.98 -12.36
N ASN A 364 -4.93 -4.73 -12.39
CA ASN A 364 -4.44 -4.04 -11.21
C ASN A 364 -4.74 -2.53 -11.29
N ILE A 365 -4.77 -1.88 -10.13
CA ILE A 365 -5.01 -0.46 -9.95
C ILE A 365 -4.10 0.05 -8.83
N THR A 366 -3.65 1.30 -8.93
CA THR A 366 -2.97 1.99 -7.82
C THR A 366 -3.53 3.39 -7.62
N ALA A 367 -3.81 3.77 -6.39
CA ALA A 367 -4.28 5.07 -5.93
C ALA A 367 -3.08 5.89 -5.45
N ALA A 368 -2.40 6.54 -6.40
CA ALA A 368 -1.17 7.27 -6.15
C ALA A 368 -1.33 8.54 -5.29
N SER A 369 -2.55 9.06 -5.18
CA SER A 369 -2.94 10.12 -4.25
C SER A 369 -4.47 10.13 -4.13
N GLU A 370 -5.01 11.02 -3.30
CA GLU A 370 -6.45 11.23 -3.19
C GLU A 370 -7.13 11.52 -4.54
N MET A 371 -6.42 12.20 -5.45
CA MET A 371 -6.97 12.66 -6.72
C MET A 371 -6.54 11.79 -7.91
N VAL A 372 -5.43 11.05 -7.79
CA VAL A 372 -4.79 10.37 -8.91
C VAL A 372 -4.79 8.86 -8.70
N ALA A 373 -5.31 8.13 -9.68
CA ALA A 373 -5.21 6.67 -9.72
C ALA A 373 -4.96 6.16 -11.15
N TYR A 374 -4.30 5.01 -11.26
CA TYR A 374 -3.94 4.35 -12.50
C TYR A 374 -4.47 2.92 -12.52
N ALA A 375 -5.21 2.54 -13.55
CA ALA A 375 -5.68 1.16 -13.76
C ALA A 375 -5.04 0.56 -15.02
N VAL A 376 -4.58 -0.69 -14.95
CA VAL A 376 -3.86 -1.35 -16.05
C VAL A 376 -4.46 -2.70 -16.44
N GLY A 377 -4.31 -3.06 -17.72
CA GLY A 377 -4.99 -4.25 -18.25
C GLY A 377 -4.43 -4.85 -19.52
N GLN A 378 -5.29 -5.66 -20.17
CA GLN A 378 -5.01 -6.23 -21.48
C GLN A 378 -4.81 -5.14 -22.55
N ASN A 379 -4.13 -5.50 -23.63
CA ASN A 379 -3.75 -4.64 -24.75
C ASN A 379 -2.98 -3.36 -24.40
N LEU A 380 -2.24 -3.40 -23.29
CA LEU A 380 -1.50 -2.25 -22.77
C LEU A 380 -2.43 -1.08 -22.41
N GLN A 381 -3.69 -1.38 -22.08
CA GLN A 381 -4.62 -0.38 -21.58
C GLN A 381 -4.10 0.17 -20.25
N VAL A 382 -4.04 1.50 -20.18
CA VAL A 382 -3.78 2.25 -18.96
C VAL A 382 -4.79 3.39 -18.90
N LEU A 383 -5.58 3.40 -17.84
CA LEU A 383 -6.54 4.45 -17.53
C LEU A 383 -6.00 5.27 -16.37
N LYS A 384 -6.15 6.59 -16.44
CA LYS A 384 -5.75 7.55 -15.41
C LYS A 384 -6.93 8.42 -15.02
N THR A 385 -7.11 8.65 -13.74
CA THR A 385 -7.95 9.71 -13.19
C THR A 385 -7.08 10.77 -12.50
N GLU A 386 -7.57 12.02 -12.46
CA GLU A 386 -6.96 13.15 -11.75
C GLU A 386 -7.99 13.91 -10.89
N ASP A 387 -9.17 13.32 -10.73
CA ASP A 387 -10.30 13.86 -9.98
C ASP A 387 -10.92 12.79 -9.08
N ALA A 388 -10.07 12.00 -8.41
CA ALA A 388 -10.50 10.97 -7.46
C ALA A 388 -11.45 9.94 -8.07
N GLY A 389 -11.29 9.61 -9.36
CA GLY A 389 -12.07 8.58 -10.05
C GLY A 389 -13.37 9.05 -10.69
N TYR A 390 -13.67 10.35 -10.66
CA TYR A 390 -14.86 10.89 -11.33
C TYR A 390 -14.72 10.80 -12.86
N SER A 391 -13.57 11.12 -13.42
CA SER A 391 -13.31 11.01 -14.85
C SER A 391 -12.01 10.29 -15.13
N TRP A 392 -11.99 9.60 -16.28
CA TRP A 392 -10.89 8.75 -16.70
C TRP A 392 -10.45 9.11 -18.12
N ARG A 393 -9.13 9.12 -18.33
CA ARG A 393 -8.52 9.18 -19.66
C ARG A 393 -7.70 7.93 -19.94
N GLU A 394 -7.64 7.53 -21.20
CA GLU A 394 -6.75 6.46 -21.65
C GLU A 394 -5.40 7.05 -22.08
N ILE A 395 -4.28 6.54 -21.55
CA ILE A 395 -2.91 7.04 -21.84
C ILE A 395 -2.04 6.04 -22.61
N HIS A 396 -2.68 5.07 -23.25
CA HIS A 396 -2.00 4.01 -23.98
C HIS A 396 -1.20 4.53 -25.19
N GLN A 397 -1.65 5.59 -25.88
CA GLN A 397 -0.97 6.08 -27.09
C GLN A 397 0.39 6.71 -26.77
N GLU A 398 0.46 7.42 -25.65
CA GLU A 398 1.67 8.00 -25.07
C GLU A 398 2.69 6.90 -24.77
N MET A 399 2.24 5.76 -24.26
CA MET A 399 3.08 4.58 -24.04
C MET A 399 3.57 3.95 -25.34
N LEU A 400 2.72 3.88 -26.37
CA LEU A 400 3.15 3.37 -27.69
C LEU A 400 4.16 4.28 -28.38
N ALA A 401 4.18 5.56 -28.03
CA ALA A 401 5.16 6.53 -28.52
C ALA A 401 6.51 6.45 -27.79
N ALA A 402 6.61 5.64 -26.72
CA ALA A 402 7.82 5.51 -25.90
C ALA A 402 9.04 5.08 -26.74
N PRO A 403 10.22 5.71 -26.55
CA PRO A 403 11.46 5.29 -27.19
C PRO A 403 11.82 3.84 -26.84
N GLY A 404 12.16 3.03 -27.85
CA GLY A 404 12.57 1.64 -27.64
C GLY A 404 11.43 0.62 -27.53
N MET A 405 10.17 1.05 -27.69
CA MET A 405 9.05 0.13 -27.88
C MET A 405 9.26 -0.74 -29.14
N PRO A 406 9.25 -2.09 -29.03
CA PRO A 406 9.32 -2.95 -30.21
C PRO A 406 8.06 -2.79 -31.08
N PRO A 407 8.13 -3.05 -32.39
CA PRO A 407 6.94 -3.09 -33.22
C PRO A 407 5.97 -4.12 -32.63
N LEU A 408 4.79 -3.65 -32.23
CA LEU A 408 3.79 -4.48 -31.59
C LEU A 408 3.44 -5.67 -32.48
N ASN A 409 3.70 -6.89 -32.02
CA ASN A 409 3.21 -8.10 -32.69
C ASN A 409 1.67 -8.17 -32.51
N PRO A 410 0.88 -8.27 -33.60
CA PRO A 410 -0.57 -8.40 -33.50
C PRO A 410 -1.06 -9.67 -32.78
N LEU A 411 -0.19 -10.67 -32.60
CA LEU A 411 -0.49 -11.98 -32.03
C LEU A 411 0.25 -12.28 -30.71
N ALA A 412 1.05 -11.35 -30.19
CA ALA A 412 1.63 -11.51 -28.85
C ALA A 412 0.63 -10.93 -27.84
N ASP A 413 0.21 -11.73 -26.86
CA ASP A 413 -0.69 -11.33 -25.80
C ASP A 413 -0.10 -10.10 -25.06
N LYS A 414 -0.57 -8.90 -25.39
CA LYS A 414 -0.11 -7.66 -24.75
C LYS A 414 -0.89 -7.48 -23.47
N MET A 415 -0.25 -7.60 -22.31
CA MET A 415 -0.95 -7.49 -21.03
C MET A 415 -0.05 -6.75 -20.05
N LEU A 416 -0.60 -5.73 -19.41
CA LEU A 416 -0.03 -5.10 -18.22
C LEU A 416 -0.68 -5.74 -17.01
N HIS A 417 0.14 -6.27 -16.11
CA HIS A 417 -0.32 -7.01 -14.95
C HIS A 417 -0.19 -6.20 -13.66
N GLY A 418 0.81 -5.31 -13.57
CA GLY A 418 1.06 -4.51 -12.38
C GLY A 418 1.26 -3.04 -12.72
N VAL A 419 0.88 -2.18 -11.77
CA VAL A 419 1.12 -0.74 -11.76
C VAL A 419 1.41 -0.31 -10.34
N SER A 420 2.41 0.54 -10.15
CA SER A 420 2.72 1.12 -8.85
C SER A 420 3.37 2.49 -9.05
N CYS A 421 3.04 3.42 -8.17
CA CYS A 421 3.56 4.79 -8.15
C CYS A 421 4.45 4.99 -6.91
N ALA A 422 5.37 5.95 -7.00
CA ALA A 422 6.29 6.22 -5.91
C ALA A 422 5.49 6.86 -4.78
N PRO A 423 5.76 6.50 -3.51
CA PRO A 423 5.15 7.17 -2.38
C PRO A 423 5.31 8.69 -2.50
N ASP A 424 4.22 9.43 -2.26
CA ASP A 424 4.13 10.90 -2.34
C ASP A 424 4.44 11.54 -3.72
N ASN A 425 4.59 10.74 -4.78
CA ASN A 425 4.82 11.26 -6.13
C ASN A 425 3.94 10.55 -7.17
N PRO A 426 2.71 11.05 -7.40
CA PRO A 426 1.77 10.44 -8.34
C PRO A 426 2.19 10.58 -9.81
N ASN A 427 3.29 11.29 -10.09
CA ASN A 427 3.83 11.41 -11.44
C ASN A 427 4.93 10.38 -11.75
N ASP A 428 5.53 9.78 -10.73
CA ASP A 428 6.55 8.75 -10.87
C ASP A 428 5.89 7.37 -10.72
N CYS A 429 5.61 6.72 -11.84
CA CYS A 429 4.90 5.44 -11.86
C CYS A 429 5.54 4.46 -12.84
N ARG A 430 5.44 3.17 -12.50
CA ARG A 430 5.87 2.07 -13.35
C ARG A 430 4.73 1.13 -13.65
N VAL A 431 4.73 0.62 -14.88
CA VAL A 431 3.80 -0.42 -15.33
C VAL A 431 4.56 -1.60 -15.88
N ALA A 432 4.13 -2.80 -15.49
CA ALA A 432 4.81 -4.05 -15.80
C ALA A 432 3.88 -5.04 -16.51
N GLY A 433 4.42 -5.84 -17.42
CA GLY A 433 3.62 -6.74 -18.24
C GLY A 433 4.37 -7.87 -18.95
N ARG A 434 3.72 -8.46 -19.95
CA ARG A 434 4.27 -9.57 -20.75
C ARG A 434 5.48 -9.17 -21.59
N GLU A 435 6.31 -10.15 -21.94
CA GLU A 435 7.46 -9.97 -22.84
C GLU A 435 8.46 -8.89 -22.37
N GLU A 436 8.78 -8.89 -21.08
CA GLU A 436 9.70 -7.94 -20.44
C GLU A 436 9.30 -6.46 -20.66
N LEU A 437 7.99 -6.21 -20.71
CA LEU A 437 7.51 -4.86 -20.81
C LEU A 437 7.51 -4.23 -19.42
N MET A 438 8.42 -3.26 -19.25
CA MET A 438 8.48 -2.35 -18.12
C MET A 438 8.54 -0.94 -18.67
N LEU A 439 7.61 -0.09 -18.26
CA LEU A 439 7.57 1.30 -18.69
C LEU A 439 7.52 2.19 -17.45
N HIS A 440 8.25 3.29 -17.52
CA HIS A 440 8.40 4.27 -16.45
C HIS A 440 7.98 5.65 -16.96
N THR A 441 7.19 6.35 -16.14
CA THR A 441 6.85 7.76 -16.33
C THR A 441 7.27 8.54 -15.09
N THR A 442 7.66 9.80 -15.28
CA THR A 442 7.98 10.77 -14.21
C THR A 442 7.15 12.05 -14.32
N ASP A 443 6.23 12.09 -15.27
CA ASP A 443 5.33 13.21 -15.58
C ASP A 443 3.86 12.80 -15.56
N GLY A 444 3.55 11.70 -14.86
CA GLY A 444 2.18 11.25 -14.67
C GLY A 444 1.57 10.62 -15.91
N GLY A 445 2.39 10.11 -16.82
CA GLY A 445 2.00 9.33 -17.99
C GLY A 445 1.89 10.12 -19.29
N ASP A 446 2.36 11.36 -19.32
CA ASP A 446 2.45 12.16 -20.54
C ASP A 446 3.61 11.66 -21.44
N THR A 447 4.69 11.19 -20.82
CA THR A 447 5.79 10.50 -21.49
C THR A 447 6.18 9.21 -20.77
N TRP A 448 6.67 8.26 -21.56
CA TRP A 448 7.06 6.94 -21.10
C TRP A 448 8.43 6.55 -21.63
N THR A 449 9.22 5.91 -20.78
CA THR A 449 10.50 5.31 -21.14
C THR A 449 10.46 3.81 -20.89
N LYS A 450 11.01 3.02 -21.80
CA LYS A 450 11.15 1.57 -21.61
C LYS A 450 12.40 1.29 -20.77
N GLU A 451 12.21 0.64 -19.63
CA GLU A 451 13.31 0.17 -18.78
C GLU A 451 13.80 -1.21 -19.24
N ALA A 452 15.11 -1.44 -19.14
CA ALA A 452 15.73 -2.73 -19.48
C ALA A 452 15.85 -3.60 -18.23
N ILE A 453 15.40 -4.87 -18.31
CA ILE A 453 15.43 -5.83 -17.21
C ILE A 453 16.34 -7.02 -17.60
N PRO A 454 17.16 -7.58 -16.68
CA PRO A 454 17.95 -8.78 -16.96
C PRO A 454 17.08 -10.03 -17.20
N GLY A 455 17.25 -10.72 -18.34
CA GLY A 455 16.78 -12.11 -18.49
C GLY A 455 15.81 -12.43 -19.64
N VAL A 456 16.27 -12.23 -20.87
CA VAL A 456 15.63 -12.42 -22.20
C VAL A 456 14.42 -13.40 -22.25
N GLY A 457 13.19 -12.87 -22.21
CA GLY A 457 11.98 -13.39 -22.87
C GLY A 457 10.80 -13.90 -22.02
N ARG A 458 10.38 -13.29 -20.88
CA ARG A 458 9.12 -13.67 -20.17
C ARG A 458 8.37 -12.49 -19.52
N SER A 459 7.15 -12.76 -19.02
CA SER A 459 6.21 -11.81 -18.40
C SER A 459 6.55 -11.42 -16.95
N ILE A 460 6.22 -10.18 -16.58
CA ILE A 460 6.23 -9.65 -15.21
C ILE A 460 4.77 -9.57 -14.74
N TYR A 461 4.46 -10.18 -13.60
CA TYR A 461 3.08 -10.24 -13.10
C TYR A 461 2.75 -9.13 -12.12
N ASP A 462 3.75 -8.54 -11.47
CA ASP A 462 3.52 -7.49 -10.51
C ASP A 462 4.74 -6.58 -10.35
N VAL A 463 4.49 -5.35 -9.91
CA VAL A 463 5.50 -4.32 -9.64
C VAL A 463 5.09 -3.54 -8.41
N VAL A 464 6.05 -3.28 -7.52
CA VAL A 464 5.82 -2.40 -6.38
C VAL A 464 7.04 -1.51 -6.12
N MET A 465 6.78 -0.25 -5.76
CA MET A 465 7.81 0.78 -5.56
C MET A 465 7.92 1.21 -4.11
N THR A 466 9.14 1.23 -3.57
CA THR A 466 9.44 1.68 -2.21
C THR A 466 9.80 3.17 -2.16
N SER A 467 9.76 3.78 -0.97
CA SER A 467 10.16 5.19 -0.73
C SER A 467 11.67 5.44 -0.81
N ALA A 468 12.50 4.40 -0.68
CA ALA A 468 13.94 4.50 -0.92
C ALA A 468 14.13 4.88 -2.40
N GLU A 469 14.98 5.87 -2.71
CA GLU A 469 15.16 6.51 -4.04
C GLU A 469 15.49 5.58 -5.23
N SER A 470 15.38 4.25 -5.09
CA SER A 470 15.65 3.24 -6.10
C SER A 470 14.98 1.86 -5.92
N GLY A 471 14.26 1.58 -4.83
CA GLY A 471 13.79 0.21 -4.53
C GLY A 471 12.55 -0.20 -5.34
N LEU A 472 12.75 -1.06 -6.34
CA LEU A 472 11.72 -1.60 -7.23
C LEU A 472 11.70 -3.13 -7.12
N ALA A 473 10.65 -3.71 -6.55
CA ALA A 473 10.47 -5.16 -6.52
C ALA A 473 9.57 -5.60 -7.69
N ILE A 474 10.04 -6.55 -8.49
CA ILE A 474 9.24 -7.17 -9.56
C ILE A 474 9.16 -8.68 -9.35
N SER A 475 7.99 -9.27 -9.61
CA SER A 475 7.78 -10.71 -9.44
C SER A 475 7.68 -11.46 -10.76
N ARG A 476 8.51 -12.51 -10.84
CA ARG A 476 8.56 -13.55 -11.88
C ARG A 476 8.82 -14.90 -11.21
N ASP A 477 9.36 -15.86 -11.95
CA ASP A 477 10.07 -17.03 -11.40
C ASP A 477 11.12 -16.72 -10.33
N TYR A 478 11.59 -15.47 -10.28
CA TYR A 478 12.51 -14.92 -9.29
C TYR A 478 12.08 -13.47 -8.98
N ASN A 479 12.38 -13.01 -7.77
CA ASN A 479 12.22 -11.61 -7.40
C ASN A 479 13.51 -10.84 -7.76
N TYR A 480 13.36 -9.63 -8.29
CA TYR A 480 14.48 -8.74 -8.59
C TYR A 480 14.28 -7.42 -7.85
N PHE A 481 15.38 -6.80 -7.43
CA PHE A 481 15.38 -5.47 -6.84
C PHE A 481 16.31 -4.54 -7.62
N MET A 482 16.07 -3.24 -7.50
CA MET A 482 16.88 -2.17 -8.09
C MET A 482 17.48 -1.33 -6.94
N GLU A 483 18.78 -1.04 -6.99
CA GLU A 483 19.50 -0.36 -5.89
C GLU A 483 19.80 1.12 -6.18
N ASP A 484 19.96 1.49 -7.47
CA ASP A 484 20.38 2.84 -7.89
C ASP A 484 19.56 3.42 -9.06
N GLY A 485 18.34 2.92 -9.29
CA GLY A 485 17.51 3.33 -10.43
C GLY A 485 17.95 2.78 -11.80
N VAL A 486 19.06 2.02 -11.85
CA VAL A 486 19.66 1.54 -13.12
C VAL A 486 20.17 0.10 -13.04
N THR A 487 20.58 -0.36 -11.86
CA THR A 487 21.20 -1.67 -11.60
C THR A 487 20.17 -2.64 -11.05
N TRP A 488 19.98 -3.75 -11.75
CA TRP A 488 19.09 -4.84 -11.32
C TRP A 488 19.89 -5.97 -10.72
N GLU A 489 19.54 -6.36 -9.50
CA GLU A 489 20.10 -7.51 -8.81
C GLU A 489 19.02 -8.58 -8.60
N GLY A 490 19.40 -9.84 -8.82
CA GLY A 490 18.49 -10.97 -8.61
C GLY A 490 18.55 -11.42 -7.16
N ALA A 491 17.39 -11.53 -6.51
CA ALA A 491 17.31 -12.19 -5.21
C ALA A 491 17.59 -13.69 -5.40
N PHE A 492 18.65 -14.20 -4.75
CA PHE A 492 18.97 -15.62 -4.81
C PHE A 492 17.98 -16.43 -3.97
N ASP A 493 17.10 -17.18 -4.63
CA ASP A 493 16.40 -18.30 -3.98
C ASP A 493 16.04 -19.47 -4.92
N ASN A 494 16.04 -20.68 -4.36
CA ASN A 494 15.96 -22.01 -4.97
C ASN A 494 14.51 -22.43 -5.31
N GLY A 495 13.88 -21.75 -6.28
CA GLY A 495 12.98 -22.44 -7.20
C GLY A 495 11.49 -22.03 -7.24
N THR A 496 11.09 -21.70 -8.47
CA THR A 496 9.75 -21.64 -9.08
C THR A 496 8.92 -20.35 -8.91
N GLY A 497 8.53 -19.74 -10.04
CA GLY A 497 7.36 -18.86 -10.32
C GLY A 497 6.57 -18.23 -9.18
N ARG A 498 6.91 -17.04 -8.66
CA ARG A 498 6.10 -16.33 -7.63
C ARG A 498 5.07 -15.37 -8.30
N THR A 499 3.97 -15.04 -7.62
CA THR A 499 2.86 -14.21 -8.16
C THR A 499 2.22 -13.37 -7.05
N HIS A 500 1.87 -12.11 -7.32
CA HIS A 500 1.25 -11.16 -6.38
C HIS A 500 2.23 -10.65 -5.33
N LEU A 501 2.81 -9.49 -5.63
CA LEU A 501 3.60 -8.70 -4.71
C LEU A 501 2.68 -7.73 -4.02
N ASP A 502 3.00 -7.43 -2.78
CA ASP A 502 2.32 -6.40 -2.04
C ASP A 502 3.36 -5.59 -1.25
N LEU A 503 3.29 -4.27 -1.40
CA LEU A 503 3.95 -3.35 -0.49
C LEU A 503 2.84 -2.77 0.35
N ASP A 504 2.74 -3.26 1.57
CA ASP A 504 2.36 -2.37 2.63
C ASP A 504 3.40 -2.51 3.74
N MET A 505 4.15 -1.43 3.91
CA MET A 505 5.17 -1.26 4.94
C MET A 505 5.24 0.23 5.27
N ILE A 506 4.65 0.58 6.40
CA ILE A 506 4.45 1.94 6.87
C ILE A 506 5.69 2.40 7.66
N ASN A 507 6.88 2.22 7.09
CA ASN A 507 8.05 3.02 7.42
C ASN A 507 9.06 3.03 6.26
N SER A 508 9.90 4.06 6.26
CA SER A 508 10.62 4.53 5.08
C SER A 508 11.70 3.60 4.50
N TRP A 509 11.89 2.37 5.00
CA TRP A 509 12.93 1.47 4.49
C TRP A 509 12.52 -0.01 4.60
N GLN A 510 12.16 -0.60 3.44
CA GLN A 510 12.74 -1.82 2.87
C GLN A 510 11.89 -3.12 2.71
N GLY A 511 10.94 -3.52 3.52
CA GLY A 511 10.23 -4.79 3.30
C GLY A 511 9.14 -4.81 2.22
N VAL A 512 8.90 -6.00 1.67
CA VAL A 512 7.96 -6.34 0.58
C VAL A 512 7.42 -7.73 0.88
N ALA A 513 6.12 -7.96 0.74
CA ALA A 513 5.54 -9.30 0.84
C ALA A 513 5.30 -9.90 -0.56
N SER A 514 5.46 -11.21 -0.67
CA SER A 514 5.14 -11.98 -1.87
C SER A 514 4.50 -13.28 -1.47
N THR A 515 3.55 -13.77 -2.26
CA THR A 515 2.89 -15.02 -1.92
C THR A 515 2.87 -16.01 -3.07
N LYS A 516 2.79 -17.29 -2.74
CA LYS A 516 2.61 -18.35 -3.74
C LYS A 516 2.18 -19.64 -3.07
N LYS A 517 1.00 -20.17 -3.38
CA LYS A 517 0.55 -21.56 -3.03
C LYS A 517 1.17 -22.12 -1.73
N ASN A 518 0.55 -21.85 -0.58
CA ASN A 518 1.02 -22.23 0.77
C ASN A 518 2.32 -21.57 1.25
N LEU A 519 2.87 -20.59 0.52
CA LEU A 519 4.05 -19.82 0.89
C LEU A 519 3.68 -18.33 1.03
N VAL A 520 4.14 -17.73 2.12
CA VAL A 520 4.32 -16.28 2.25
C VAL A 520 5.82 -16.04 2.35
N ASP A 521 6.33 -15.20 1.47
CA ASP A 521 7.67 -14.66 1.53
C ASP A 521 7.60 -13.18 1.89
N TYR A 522 8.56 -12.69 2.66
CA TYR A 522 8.72 -11.27 2.95
C TYR A 522 10.21 -10.91 2.93
N THR A 523 10.52 -9.68 2.58
CA THR A 523 11.85 -9.06 2.72
C THR A 523 11.73 -7.96 3.76
N LEU A 524 12.86 -7.55 4.36
CA LEU A 524 12.99 -6.36 5.19
C LEU A 524 14.10 -5.43 4.66
N ASP A 525 14.59 -5.67 3.44
CA ASP A 525 15.81 -5.05 2.87
C ASP A 525 15.71 -4.70 1.36
N ALA A 526 14.56 -4.19 0.95
CA ALA A 526 14.14 -3.73 -0.37
C ALA A 526 14.13 -4.82 -1.44
N GLY A 527 13.90 -6.07 -1.03
CA GLY A 527 13.91 -7.22 -1.92
C GLY A 527 15.28 -7.86 -2.12
N ARG A 528 16.32 -7.43 -1.39
CA ARG A 528 17.66 -8.05 -1.41
C ARG A 528 17.62 -9.48 -0.91
N HIS A 529 16.94 -9.71 0.23
CA HIS A 529 16.79 -11.01 0.85
C HIS A 529 15.32 -11.29 1.19
N TRP A 530 14.88 -12.50 0.85
CA TRP A 530 13.52 -12.97 1.12
C TRP A 530 13.54 -14.09 2.15
N LYS A 531 12.64 -14.02 3.13
CA LYS A 531 12.36 -15.06 4.13
C LYS A 531 10.97 -15.62 3.85
N GLY A 532 10.84 -16.95 3.86
CA GLY A 532 9.61 -17.64 3.46
C GLY A 532 9.10 -18.65 4.47
N TYR A 533 7.78 -18.70 4.69
CA TYR A 533 7.12 -19.68 5.55
C TYR A 533 6.10 -20.52 4.77
N PHE A 534 6.18 -21.85 4.93
CA PHE A 534 5.15 -22.77 4.46
C PHE A 534 4.12 -23.06 5.54
N PHE A 535 2.84 -22.79 5.28
CA PHE A 535 1.75 -23.07 6.23
C PHE A 535 0.95 -24.32 5.79
N TYR A 536 1.42 -25.51 6.18
CA TYR A 536 0.79 -26.78 5.83
C TYR A 536 -0.53 -27.07 6.55
N GLN A 537 -0.82 -26.34 7.64
CA GLN A 537 -1.98 -26.61 8.50
C GLN A 537 -3.35 -26.39 7.83
N PHE A 538 -3.40 -25.60 6.74
CA PHE A 538 -4.64 -25.31 6.00
C PHE A 538 -4.81 -26.12 4.70
N GLY A 539 -4.00 -27.16 4.47
CA GLY A 539 -4.05 -27.95 3.24
C GLY A 539 -3.47 -27.19 2.03
N ILE A 540 -4.07 -27.34 0.84
CA ILE A 540 -3.67 -26.55 -0.35
C ILE A 540 -4.51 -25.26 -0.36
N PHE A 541 -3.86 -24.14 -0.09
CA PHE A 541 -4.36 -22.78 -0.13
C PHE A 541 -3.85 -22.07 -1.39
N TYR A 542 -4.77 -21.69 -2.27
CA TYR A 542 -4.49 -20.85 -3.42
C TYR A 542 -4.54 -19.39 -3.02
N ASN A 543 -3.39 -18.89 -2.56
CA ASN A 543 -3.23 -17.46 -2.31
C ASN A 543 -3.41 -16.70 -3.63
N SER A 544 -4.29 -15.71 -3.60
CA SER A 544 -4.54 -14.82 -4.73
C SER A 544 -4.27 -13.35 -4.38
N GLY A 545 -4.24 -12.96 -3.11
CA GLY A 545 -3.88 -11.62 -2.65
C GLY A 545 -3.37 -11.65 -1.22
N ALA A 546 -2.54 -10.67 -0.88
CA ALA A 546 -1.93 -10.52 0.43
C ALA A 546 -1.81 -9.04 0.76
N ASP A 547 -1.76 -8.75 2.04
CA ASP A 547 -1.53 -7.43 2.61
C ASP A 547 -0.86 -7.55 3.99
N ALA A 548 -0.08 -6.55 4.42
CA ALA A 548 0.63 -6.56 5.69
C ALA A 548 0.88 -5.15 6.27
N LEU A 549 0.78 -4.98 7.59
CA LEU A 549 0.97 -3.69 8.27
C LEU A 549 2.11 -3.75 9.29
N ASP A 550 2.87 -2.67 9.36
CA ASP A 550 3.84 -2.31 10.40
C ASP A 550 3.27 -1.06 11.10
N ILE A 551 2.65 -1.21 12.27
CA ILE A 551 1.92 -0.13 12.95
C ILE A 551 2.87 0.77 13.71
N ASP A 552 3.90 0.18 14.32
CA ASP A 552 4.82 0.92 15.18
C ASP A 552 6.03 1.49 14.43
N GLY A 553 6.19 1.11 13.16
CA GLY A 553 7.23 1.62 12.29
C GLY A 553 8.61 1.12 12.71
N ASP A 554 8.72 -0.04 13.36
CA ASP A 554 9.98 -0.64 13.78
C ASP A 554 10.71 -1.44 12.68
N GLY A 555 10.04 -1.64 11.54
CA GLY A 555 10.55 -2.35 10.37
C GLY A 555 10.19 -3.83 10.37
N ASN A 556 9.33 -4.28 11.28
CA ASN A 556 8.78 -5.63 11.39
C ASN A 556 7.28 -5.63 11.04
N LEU A 557 6.81 -6.75 10.49
CA LEU A 557 5.40 -6.91 10.17
C LEU A 557 4.62 -7.32 11.42
N ASP A 558 3.84 -6.39 11.96
CA ASP A 558 2.90 -6.63 13.06
C ASP A 558 1.72 -7.50 12.59
N TYR A 559 1.16 -7.19 11.43
CA TYR A 559 -0.04 -7.87 10.93
C TYR A 559 0.12 -8.27 9.48
N ALA A 560 -0.46 -9.40 9.09
CA ALA A 560 -0.63 -9.75 7.68
C ALA A 560 -1.92 -10.51 7.43
N TRP A 561 -2.50 -10.29 6.25
CA TRP A 561 -3.70 -10.96 5.76
C TRP A 561 -3.43 -11.63 4.41
N LEU A 562 -4.10 -12.75 4.16
CA LEU A 562 -4.08 -13.43 2.87
C LEU A 562 -5.49 -13.73 2.43
N ALA A 563 -5.81 -13.38 1.19
CA ALA A 563 -7.05 -13.74 0.54
C ALA A 563 -6.84 -14.79 -0.54
N GLY A 564 -7.75 -15.76 -0.61
CA GLY A 564 -7.66 -16.82 -1.60
C GLY A 564 -8.79 -17.83 -1.50
N CYS A 565 -8.45 -19.09 -1.74
CA CYS A 565 -9.36 -20.21 -1.55
C CYS A 565 -8.63 -21.49 -1.14
N THR A 566 -9.33 -22.43 -0.50
CA THR A 566 -8.82 -23.78 -0.20
C THR A 566 -9.21 -24.80 -1.28
N ALA A 567 -8.46 -25.91 -1.42
CA ALA A 567 -8.67 -26.93 -2.46
C ALA A 567 -8.73 -28.38 -1.94
N GLN A 568 -9.44 -29.27 -2.65
CA GLN A 568 -9.39 -30.72 -2.41
C GLN A 568 -8.16 -31.31 -3.11
N GLY A 569 -7.41 -32.15 -2.39
CA GLY A 569 -6.21 -32.88 -2.83
C GLY A 569 -5.87 -32.92 -4.33
N SER A 570 -4.57 -32.67 -4.59
CA SER A 570 -3.88 -32.43 -5.87
C SER A 570 -3.85 -30.97 -6.34
N ILE A 571 -2.80 -30.63 -7.10
CA ILE A 571 -2.27 -29.27 -7.35
C ILE A 571 -3.19 -28.41 -8.27
N GLU A 572 -4.31 -28.96 -8.73
CA GLU A 572 -5.28 -28.36 -9.67
C GLU A 572 -6.77 -28.55 -9.26
N GLY A 573 -7.08 -28.76 -7.97
CA GLY A 573 -8.46 -28.94 -7.49
C GLY A 573 -9.33 -27.67 -7.58
N PRO A 574 -10.66 -27.78 -7.71
CA PRO A 574 -11.57 -26.62 -7.68
C PRO A 574 -11.54 -25.95 -6.30
N CYS A 575 -11.64 -24.61 -6.27
CA CYS A 575 -11.82 -23.85 -5.02
C CYS A 575 -13.06 -24.38 -4.28
N ILE A 576 -12.89 -24.73 -3.01
CA ILE A 576 -13.98 -25.26 -2.17
C ILE A 576 -14.57 -24.15 -1.32
N GLU A 577 -13.71 -23.34 -0.70
CA GLU A 577 -14.10 -22.30 0.26
C GLU A 577 -13.28 -21.05 -0.03
N GLY A 578 -13.96 -19.91 -0.18
CA GLY A 578 -13.33 -18.60 -0.12
C GLY A 578 -12.72 -18.42 1.26
N ALA A 579 -11.49 -17.91 1.30
CA ALA A 579 -10.69 -17.99 2.51
C ALA A 579 -9.87 -16.73 2.76
N ILE A 580 -9.83 -16.32 4.03
CA ILE A 580 -8.99 -15.25 4.55
C ILE A 580 -8.17 -15.80 5.71
N LEU A 581 -6.85 -15.68 5.62
CA LEU A 581 -5.90 -16.02 6.68
C LEU A 581 -5.32 -14.72 7.25
N PHE A 582 -4.87 -14.78 8.49
CA PHE A 582 -4.29 -13.66 9.20
C PHE A 582 -3.18 -14.11 10.13
N SER A 583 -2.14 -13.29 10.26
CA SER A 583 -1.11 -13.42 11.26
C SER A 583 -0.97 -12.10 12.04
N PRO A 584 -1.00 -12.13 13.39
CA PRO A 584 -0.70 -10.98 14.25
C PRO A 584 0.79 -10.87 14.64
N ASP A 585 1.66 -11.68 14.02
CA ASP A 585 3.12 -11.61 14.14
C ASP A 585 3.69 -12.51 13.04
N VAL A 586 4.03 -11.93 11.89
CA VAL A 586 4.48 -12.71 10.72
C VAL A 586 5.82 -13.39 10.98
N LEU A 587 6.66 -12.81 11.85
CA LEU A 587 8.03 -13.26 12.13
C LEU A 587 8.09 -14.50 13.02
N SER A 588 7.07 -14.71 13.86
CA SER A 588 6.96 -15.90 14.72
C SER A 588 6.70 -17.22 13.96
N GLY A 589 6.53 -17.15 12.63
CA GLY A 589 6.54 -18.31 11.74
C GLY A 589 5.15 -18.89 11.42
N PRO A 590 5.06 -20.10 10.86
CA PRO A 590 3.81 -20.62 10.31
C PRO A 590 2.69 -20.84 11.35
N ASP A 591 3.03 -20.90 12.64
CA ASP A 591 2.07 -21.13 13.73
C ASP A 591 1.29 -19.86 14.12
N SER A 592 1.73 -18.66 13.72
CA SER A 592 0.98 -17.41 13.97
C SER A 592 -0.19 -17.21 13.01
N TRP A 593 -0.17 -17.91 11.88
CA TRP A 593 -1.25 -17.85 10.90
C TRP A 593 -2.50 -18.55 11.40
N ARG A 594 -3.64 -17.86 11.38
CA ARG A 594 -4.97 -18.39 11.68
C ARG A 594 -5.94 -18.08 10.56
N ALA A 595 -6.95 -18.94 10.38
CA ALA A 595 -8.03 -18.65 9.44
C ALA A 595 -9.07 -17.72 10.09
N LEU A 596 -9.34 -16.59 9.46
CA LEU A 596 -10.42 -15.67 9.84
C LEU A 596 -11.70 -15.95 9.06
N LEU A 597 -11.58 -16.47 7.83
CA LEU A 597 -12.72 -16.87 7.00
C LEU A 597 -12.37 -18.18 6.28
N LEU A 598 -13.29 -19.15 6.34
CA LEU A 598 -13.33 -20.36 5.54
C LEU A 598 -14.79 -20.65 5.21
N ASP A 599 -15.27 -20.16 4.07
CA ASP A 599 -16.69 -20.21 3.71
C ASP A 599 -16.91 -20.78 2.29
N PRO A 600 -17.61 -21.92 2.13
CA PRO A 600 -17.94 -22.50 0.83
C PRO A 600 -18.92 -21.66 0.00
N ASP A 601 -19.69 -20.77 0.64
CA ASP A 601 -20.63 -19.89 -0.04
C ASP A 601 -19.95 -18.59 -0.54
N VAL A 602 -18.69 -18.35 -0.14
CA VAL A 602 -17.88 -17.23 -0.62
C VAL A 602 -17.04 -17.69 -1.83
N PRO A 603 -17.16 -17.05 -3.00
CA PRO A 603 -16.32 -17.33 -4.16
C PRO A 603 -14.83 -17.09 -3.88
N ARG A 604 -13.97 -17.53 -4.80
CA ARG A 604 -12.52 -17.28 -4.71
C ARG A 604 -12.24 -15.78 -4.59
N LEU A 605 -11.54 -15.40 -3.51
CA LEU A 605 -11.03 -14.04 -3.34
C LEU A 605 -9.75 -13.83 -4.17
N GLN A 606 -9.53 -12.61 -4.63
CA GLN A 606 -8.42 -12.21 -5.48
C GLN A 606 -7.50 -11.17 -4.85
N LYS A 607 -8.01 -10.22 -4.08
CA LYS A 607 -7.18 -9.18 -3.47
C LYS A 607 -7.76 -8.81 -2.11
N ILE A 608 -6.90 -8.42 -1.18
CA ILE A 608 -7.23 -7.90 0.16
C ILE A 608 -6.30 -6.71 0.38
N GLU A 609 -6.83 -5.66 0.98
CA GLU A 609 -6.13 -4.42 1.31
C GLU A 609 -6.78 -3.81 2.56
N MET A 610 -5.97 -3.39 3.51
CA MET A 610 -6.35 -2.81 4.79
C MET A 610 -6.04 -1.32 4.74
N ALA A 611 -6.98 -0.47 5.17
CA ALA A 611 -6.72 0.97 5.33
C ALA A 611 -5.91 1.28 6.60
N ASP A 612 -5.99 0.37 7.57
CA ASP A 612 -5.37 0.41 8.90
C ASP A 612 -5.58 -0.94 9.59
N GLU A 613 -5.16 -1.05 10.84
CA GLU A 613 -5.16 -2.32 11.56
C GLU A 613 -6.55 -2.91 11.82
N GLN A 614 -7.61 -2.11 11.68
CA GLN A 614 -9.00 -2.53 11.93
C GLN A 614 -9.80 -2.66 10.64
N THR A 615 -9.59 -1.75 9.70
CA THR A 615 -10.50 -1.51 8.58
C THR A 615 -9.90 -2.00 7.27
N GLY A 616 -10.65 -2.78 6.49
CA GLY A 616 -10.17 -3.25 5.20
C GLY A 616 -11.21 -3.91 4.33
N TRP A 617 -10.80 -4.24 3.10
CA TRP A 617 -11.64 -4.82 2.07
C TRP A 617 -10.98 -6.04 1.44
N ALA A 618 -11.81 -6.96 0.94
CA ALA A 618 -11.36 -8.05 0.09
C ALA A 618 -12.30 -8.21 -1.10
N VAL A 619 -11.72 -8.40 -2.29
CA VAL A 619 -12.47 -8.53 -3.55
C VAL A 619 -12.20 -9.86 -4.24
N GLY A 620 -13.14 -10.33 -5.07
CA GLY A 620 -12.99 -11.62 -5.75
C GLY A 620 -13.99 -11.92 -6.85
N TYR A 621 -14.16 -13.21 -7.11
CA TYR A 621 -15.03 -13.73 -8.16
C TYR A 621 -16.51 -13.38 -7.88
N ASP A 622 -17.32 -13.36 -8.94
CA ASP A 622 -18.75 -12.97 -8.91
C ASP A 622 -19.03 -11.64 -8.20
N ALA A 623 -18.19 -10.63 -8.47
CA ALA A 623 -18.22 -9.29 -7.87
C ALA A 623 -18.31 -9.33 -6.33
N THR A 624 -17.64 -10.29 -5.72
CA THR A 624 -17.57 -10.40 -4.26
C THR A 624 -16.76 -9.23 -3.73
N VAL A 625 -17.36 -8.45 -2.84
CA VAL A 625 -16.70 -7.43 -2.02
C VAL A 625 -17.02 -7.73 -0.56
N LEU A 626 -15.99 -7.94 0.24
CA LEU A 626 -16.07 -8.13 1.68
C LEU A 626 -15.40 -6.95 2.38
N PHE A 627 -15.89 -6.62 3.56
CA PHE A 627 -15.42 -5.50 4.36
C PHE A 627 -15.30 -5.89 5.83
N THR A 628 -14.30 -5.35 6.52
CA THR A 628 -14.04 -5.55 7.95
C THR A 628 -13.71 -4.23 8.64
N GLU A 629 -13.96 -4.19 9.95
CA GLU A 629 -13.68 -3.06 10.86
C GLU A 629 -13.10 -3.54 12.21
N ASP A 630 -12.75 -4.82 12.27
CA ASP A 630 -12.30 -5.52 13.47
C ASP A 630 -11.12 -6.43 13.16
N SER A 631 -10.22 -5.94 12.30
CA SER A 631 -8.97 -6.61 11.90
C SER A 631 -9.21 -7.94 11.16
N GLY A 632 -10.36 -8.06 10.51
CA GLY A 632 -10.81 -9.27 9.83
C GLY A 632 -11.50 -10.30 10.73
N ALA A 633 -11.72 -10.02 12.02
CA ALA A 633 -12.42 -10.94 12.92
C ALA A 633 -13.84 -11.23 12.44
N THR A 634 -14.48 -10.25 11.80
CA THR A 634 -15.73 -10.43 11.05
C THR A 634 -15.66 -9.77 9.67
N TRP A 635 -16.33 -10.40 8.71
CA TRP A 635 -16.43 -9.93 7.32
C TRP A 635 -17.88 -9.75 6.92
N GLN A 636 -18.17 -8.61 6.30
CA GLN A 636 -19.49 -8.24 5.80
C GLN A 636 -19.45 -8.13 4.28
N ARG A 637 -20.40 -8.77 3.61
CA ARG A 637 -20.51 -8.65 2.15
C ARG A 637 -21.17 -7.32 1.79
N GLN A 638 -20.50 -6.53 0.96
CA GLN A 638 -21.03 -5.29 0.39
C GLN A 638 -21.61 -5.55 -1.02
N PRO A 639 -22.71 -4.87 -1.39
CA PRO A 639 -23.22 -4.91 -2.76
C PRO A 639 -22.25 -4.16 -3.68
N ALA A 640 -21.81 -4.83 -4.74
CA ALA A 640 -21.02 -4.22 -5.80
C ALA A 640 -21.90 -3.98 -7.04
N PRO A 641 -21.81 -2.83 -7.72
CA PRO A 641 -22.52 -2.55 -8.97
C PRO A 641 -21.81 -3.23 -10.16
N SER A 642 -21.52 -4.52 -10.02
CA SER A 642 -20.95 -5.37 -11.06
C SER A 642 -21.37 -6.82 -10.81
N ASP A 643 -21.36 -7.63 -11.86
CA ASP A 643 -21.50 -9.08 -11.86
C ASP A 643 -20.19 -9.78 -12.28
N ALA A 644 -19.12 -9.01 -12.53
CA ALA A 644 -17.86 -9.47 -13.06
C ALA A 644 -16.88 -9.86 -11.95
N HIS A 645 -15.90 -10.72 -12.25
CA HIS A 645 -14.84 -11.04 -11.31
C HIS A 645 -13.95 -9.82 -11.08
N LEU A 646 -13.66 -9.49 -9.82
CA LEU A 646 -12.71 -8.44 -9.45
C LEU A 646 -11.33 -9.08 -9.24
N TYR A 647 -10.27 -8.45 -9.77
CA TYR A 647 -8.90 -8.98 -9.78
C TYR A 647 -7.92 -8.12 -8.98
N GLY A 648 -8.06 -6.80 -9.05
CA GLY A 648 -7.20 -5.85 -8.33
C GLY A 648 -8.02 -4.88 -7.50
N MET A 649 -7.39 -4.31 -6.48
CA MET A 649 -7.95 -3.30 -5.60
C MET A 649 -6.80 -2.51 -5.00
N ASP A 650 -7.06 -1.25 -4.65
CA ASP A 650 -6.16 -0.42 -3.85
C ASP A 650 -6.99 0.48 -2.92
N VAL A 651 -6.48 0.67 -1.70
CA VAL A 651 -7.11 1.42 -0.61
C VAL A 651 -6.25 2.66 -0.32
N TYR A 652 -6.72 3.84 -0.71
CA TYR A 652 -6.00 5.07 -0.39
C TYR A 652 -6.21 5.50 1.07
N ASN A 653 -7.45 5.38 1.55
CA ASN A 653 -7.84 5.54 2.95
C ASN A 653 -9.24 4.93 3.17
N ARG A 654 -9.73 4.98 4.42
CA ARG A 654 -11.08 4.48 4.77
C ARG A 654 -12.23 5.02 3.91
N GLY A 655 -12.07 6.20 3.31
CA GLY A 655 -13.08 6.90 2.53
C GLY A 655 -12.95 6.77 1.02
N LEU A 656 -11.87 6.17 0.49
CA LEU A 656 -11.62 6.05 -0.94
C LEU A 656 -10.91 4.73 -1.27
N VAL A 657 -11.64 3.83 -1.94
CA VAL A 657 -11.13 2.52 -2.36
C VAL A 657 -11.51 2.30 -3.82
N TYR A 658 -10.62 1.66 -4.58
CA TYR A 658 -10.90 1.28 -5.96
C TYR A 658 -10.78 -0.22 -6.15
N ALA A 659 -11.63 -0.82 -6.98
CA ALA A 659 -11.52 -2.21 -7.39
C ALA A 659 -11.67 -2.35 -8.91
N VAL A 660 -10.91 -3.24 -9.52
CA VAL A 660 -10.90 -3.45 -10.97
C VAL A 660 -11.05 -4.91 -11.35
N GLY A 661 -11.61 -5.19 -12.53
CA GLY A 661 -11.97 -6.56 -12.86
C GLY A 661 -12.15 -6.94 -14.32
N LEU A 662 -12.69 -8.15 -14.47
CA LEU A 662 -13.22 -8.72 -15.70
C LEU A 662 -14.21 -7.74 -16.33
N ARG A 663 -14.28 -7.67 -17.66
CA ARG A 663 -15.02 -6.66 -18.44
C ARG A 663 -14.42 -5.24 -18.44
N GLY A 664 -13.28 -5.06 -17.75
CA GLY A 664 -12.63 -3.76 -17.62
C GLY A 664 -13.43 -2.82 -16.73
N ASP A 665 -14.05 -3.36 -15.68
CA ASP A 665 -14.77 -2.57 -14.68
C ASP A 665 -13.78 -1.83 -13.79
N ILE A 666 -14.12 -0.58 -13.45
CA ILE A 666 -13.55 0.14 -12.30
C ILE A 666 -14.72 0.47 -11.38
N LEU A 667 -14.63 -0.02 -10.16
CA LEU A 667 -15.51 0.30 -9.05
C LEU A 667 -14.79 1.26 -8.13
N ARG A 668 -15.52 2.24 -7.62
CA ARG A 668 -15.04 3.21 -6.64
C ARG A 668 -15.96 3.11 -5.42
N TYR A 669 -15.38 2.88 -4.26
CA TYR A 669 -16.04 3.11 -2.99
C TYR A 669 -15.70 4.53 -2.55
N SER A 670 -16.73 5.26 -2.19
CA SER A 670 -16.56 6.47 -1.41
C SER A 670 -17.62 6.52 -0.34
N GLU A 671 -17.22 6.89 0.87
CA GLU A 671 -18.20 7.36 1.83
C GLU A 671 -18.86 8.62 1.26
N PRO A 672 -20.19 8.81 1.38
CA PRO A 672 -20.84 10.04 0.98
C PRO A 672 -20.07 11.17 1.63
N ASP A 673 -19.45 11.96 0.77
CA ASP A 673 -18.36 12.79 1.19
C ASP A 673 -18.88 13.86 2.14
N ARG A 674 -18.30 13.90 3.34
CA ARG A 674 -18.49 14.97 4.32
C ARG A 674 -17.78 16.26 3.89
N ARG A 675 -17.23 16.31 2.67
CA ARG A 675 -16.60 17.48 2.07
C ARG A 675 -17.60 18.28 1.25
N LEU A 676 -17.49 19.59 1.43
CA LEU A 676 -18.01 20.62 0.54
C LEU A 676 -17.39 20.46 -0.86
N TYR A 677 -17.97 19.61 -1.73
CA TYR A 677 -17.46 19.47 -3.09
C TYR A 677 -17.52 20.79 -3.86
N ALA A 678 -16.37 21.37 -4.14
CA ALA A 678 -16.21 22.32 -5.23
C ALA A 678 -16.14 21.56 -6.57
N HIS A 679 -17.24 20.92 -6.96
CA HIS A 679 -17.36 20.42 -8.33
C HIS A 679 -17.37 21.62 -9.29
N PRO A 680 -16.60 21.60 -10.41
CA PRO A 680 -16.55 22.71 -11.36
C PRO A 680 -17.92 23.11 -11.97
N GLN A 681 -18.95 22.29 -11.80
CA GLN A 681 -20.28 22.52 -12.36
C GLN A 681 -21.43 22.39 -11.34
N TRP A 682 -21.15 22.13 -10.05
CA TRP A 682 -22.19 22.06 -9.02
C TRP A 682 -21.91 23.03 -7.87
N ARG A 683 -22.76 24.05 -7.77
CA ARG A 683 -22.81 24.93 -6.61
C ARG A 683 -23.51 24.19 -5.47
N ASN A 684 -22.73 23.91 -4.42
CA ASN A 684 -23.12 23.85 -3.02
C ASN A 684 -24.26 22.87 -2.63
N ARG A 685 -23.88 21.69 -2.16
CA ARG A 685 -24.67 20.97 -1.16
C ARG A 685 -23.82 20.83 0.11
N VAL A 686 -24.42 21.22 1.23
CA VAL A 686 -23.99 20.96 2.61
C VAL A 686 -25.27 20.53 3.30
N ASP A 687 -25.25 19.41 4.03
CA ASP A 687 -26.45 18.82 4.62
C ASP A 687 -26.73 19.27 6.06
N GLY A 688 -25.74 19.83 6.74
CA GLY A 688 -25.88 20.45 8.06
C GLY A 688 -25.99 19.46 9.23
N ASP A 689 -25.55 18.21 9.04
CA ASP A 689 -25.51 17.20 10.10
C ASP A 689 -24.15 17.20 10.81
N LEU A 690 -24.02 18.02 11.86
CA LEU A 690 -22.78 18.08 12.65
C LEU A 690 -22.47 16.81 13.45
N SER A 691 -23.40 15.84 13.54
CA SER A 691 -23.13 14.54 14.17
C SER A 691 -22.13 13.69 13.37
N GLU A 692 -21.87 14.12 12.13
CA GLU A 692 -20.91 13.55 11.21
C GLU A 692 -19.47 14.04 11.41
N TRP A 693 -19.25 15.07 12.22
CA TRP A 693 -17.91 15.51 12.59
C TRP A 693 -17.40 14.71 13.80
N ASN A 694 -16.17 14.18 13.74
CA ASN A 694 -15.64 13.31 14.79
C ASN A 694 -15.62 14.02 16.15
N ALA A 695 -16.30 13.44 17.16
CA ALA A 695 -16.48 14.05 18.48
C ALA A 695 -15.16 14.22 19.27
N LEU A 696 -14.12 13.45 18.92
CA LEU A 696 -12.83 13.43 19.61
C LEU A 696 -12.04 14.75 19.51
N ASN A 697 -12.36 15.62 18.54
CA ASN A 697 -11.66 16.90 18.31
C ASN A 697 -12.54 18.13 18.54
N ALA A 698 -13.71 17.98 19.16
CA ALA A 698 -14.60 19.09 19.45
C ALA A 698 -14.18 19.82 20.73
N ARG A 699 -14.03 21.15 20.67
CA ARG A 699 -13.90 21.97 21.87
C ARG A 699 -15.28 22.39 22.33
N HIS A 700 -15.67 21.87 23.49
CA HIS A 700 -16.87 22.31 24.19
C HIS A 700 -16.58 23.62 24.93
N LEU A 701 -17.49 24.59 24.80
CA LEU A 701 -17.40 25.93 25.33
C LEU A 701 -18.57 26.14 26.27
N ASN A 702 -18.28 26.53 27.50
CA ASN A 702 -19.29 26.83 28.51
C ASN A 702 -18.99 28.19 29.16
N SER A 703 -19.77 28.54 30.19
CA SER A 703 -19.66 29.82 30.89
C SER A 703 -18.28 30.15 31.47
N ASP A 704 -17.45 29.14 31.74
CA ASP A 704 -16.11 29.31 32.32
C ASP A 704 -15.05 29.68 31.27
N ASP A 705 -15.33 29.47 29.97
CA ASP A 705 -14.43 29.78 28.85
C ASP A 705 -14.60 31.21 28.29
N MET A 706 -15.61 31.96 28.78
CA MET A 706 -16.02 33.24 28.20
C MET A 706 -15.21 34.45 28.71
N ASP A 707 -14.93 35.39 27.81
CA ASP A 707 -14.41 36.72 28.16
C ASP A 707 -15.33 37.85 27.65
N SER A 708 -15.54 38.86 28.49
CA SER A 708 -16.47 39.97 28.22
C SER A 708 -15.69 41.22 27.86
N ILE A 709 -15.81 41.64 26.60
CA ILE A 709 -15.13 42.85 26.08
C ILE A 709 -15.61 44.12 26.82
N GLN A 710 -16.78 44.10 27.48
CA GLN A 710 -17.34 45.24 28.21
C GLN A 710 -17.43 45.06 29.75
N GLY A 711 -16.90 43.97 30.30
CA GLY A 711 -16.68 43.81 31.74
C GLY A 711 -17.91 43.49 32.60
N GLU A 712 -19.08 43.22 32.02
CA GLU A 712 -20.17 42.52 32.73
C GLU A 712 -20.09 41.03 32.46
N ALA A 713 -20.11 40.22 33.52
CA ALA A 713 -20.06 38.76 33.44
C ALA A 713 -21.38 38.22 32.81
N PRO A 714 -21.28 37.34 31.80
CA PRO A 714 -22.46 36.74 31.15
C PRO A 714 -23.26 35.86 32.12
N ASP A 715 -24.54 35.61 31.81
CA ASP A 715 -25.36 34.66 32.58
C ASP A 715 -24.93 33.23 32.21
N PRO A 716 -24.41 32.42 33.16
CA PRO A 716 -23.89 31.08 32.87
C PRO A 716 -24.92 30.10 32.28
N ALA A 717 -26.22 30.40 32.41
CA ALA A 717 -27.28 29.49 31.98
C ALA A 717 -27.59 29.51 30.47
N ASN A 718 -26.95 30.40 29.70
CA ASN A 718 -27.38 30.74 28.34
C ASN A 718 -26.36 30.40 27.24
N LEU A 719 -25.29 29.64 27.51
CA LEU A 719 -24.34 29.29 26.45
C LEU A 719 -23.72 27.91 26.64
N ASP A 720 -24.02 27.02 25.71
CA ASP A 720 -23.36 25.74 25.54
C ASP A 720 -23.07 25.57 24.04
N ALA A 721 -21.80 25.54 23.65
CA ALA A 721 -21.43 25.41 22.24
C ALA A 721 -20.27 24.42 22.05
N SER A 722 -20.22 23.77 20.90
CA SER A 722 -19.12 22.90 20.51
C SER A 722 -18.56 23.34 19.16
N VAL A 723 -17.26 23.62 19.11
CA VAL A 723 -16.55 24.09 17.92
C VAL A 723 -15.59 23.03 17.42
N ARG A 724 -15.57 22.84 16.10
CA ARG A 724 -14.71 21.90 15.36
C ARG A 724 -14.08 22.63 14.18
N VAL A 725 -12.81 22.37 13.92
CA VAL A 725 -12.04 23.06 12.86
C VAL A 725 -11.20 22.04 12.08
N ARG A 726 -11.09 22.21 10.77
CA ARG A 726 -10.21 21.43 9.88
C ARG A 726 -9.63 22.31 8.77
N TRP A 727 -8.46 21.96 8.24
CA TRP A 727 -7.79 22.69 7.17
C TRP A 727 -7.27 21.74 6.08
N ASP A 728 -7.25 22.20 4.82
CA ASP A 728 -6.55 21.55 3.69
C ASP A 728 -5.99 22.61 2.68
N ASP A 729 -5.47 22.15 1.53
CA ASP A 729 -4.92 23.01 0.48
C ASP A 729 -5.97 23.88 -0.24
N GLN A 730 -7.26 23.61 -0.05
CA GLN A 730 -8.36 24.38 -0.62
C GLN A 730 -8.82 25.50 0.33
N GLY A 731 -8.73 25.29 1.65
CA GLY A 731 -9.07 26.32 2.64
C GLY A 731 -9.39 25.81 4.06
N LEU A 732 -10.04 26.67 4.85
CA LEU A 732 -10.44 26.44 6.24
C LEU A 732 -11.90 25.94 6.32
N TYR A 733 -12.13 24.85 7.07
CA TYR A 733 -13.46 24.31 7.37
C TYR A 733 -13.81 24.49 8.85
N LEU A 734 -15.06 24.84 9.12
CA LEU A 734 -15.59 25.14 10.44
C LEU A 734 -16.92 24.42 10.66
N GLY A 735 -17.05 23.73 11.79
CA GLY A 735 -18.30 23.14 12.28
C GLY A 735 -18.61 23.67 13.68
N ILE A 736 -19.79 24.26 13.90
CA ILE A 736 -20.17 24.90 15.17
C ILE A 736 -21.58 24.48 15.55
N GLU A 737 -21.72 23.82 16.70
CA GLU A 737 -23.00 23.45 17.30
C GLU A 737 -23.24 24.36 18.51
N VAL A 738 -24.33 25.13 18.50
CA VAL A 738 -24.70 25.99 19.63
C VAL A 738 -26.02 25.51 20.19
N ILE A 739 -26.03 25.29 21.49
CA ILE A 739 -27.17 24.93 22.32
C ILE A 739 -27.50 26.14 23.19
N ASP A 740 -28.55 26.86 22.81
CA ASP A 740 -29.09 27.96 23.61
C ASP A 740 -30.61 28.05 23.40
N ALA A 741 -31.35 27.70 24.45
CA ALA A 741 -32.81 27.69 24.48
C ALA A 741 -33.44 29.10 24.45
N THR A 742 -32.64 30.19 24.50
CA THR A 742 -33.12 31.58 24.52
C THR A 742 -32.99 32.32 23.18
N LEU A 743 -32.28 31.75 22.19
CA LEU A 743 -32.12 32.33 20.83
C LEU A 743 -33.38 32.27 19.96
N VAL A 744 -34.48 31.69 20.45
CA VAL A 744 -35.72 31.55 19.68
C VAL A 744 -36.55 32.83 19.77
N ASP A 745 -36.22 33.77 18.88
CA ASP A 745 -37.09 34.79 18.25
C ASP A 745 -37.98 35.66 19.19
N SER A 746 -37.60 36.92 19.43
CA SER A 746 -38.61 37.95 19.76
C SER A 746 -38.22 39.44 19.53
N GLY A 747 -37.40 39.79 18.52
CA GLY A 747 -37.13 41.23 18.28
C GLY A 747 -36.45 41.61 16.96
N PRO A 748 -36.45 42.90 16.60
CA PRO A 748 -35.79 43.44 15.39
C PRO A 748 -34.25 43.53 15.50
N LEU A 749 -33.68 43.04 16.59
CA LEU A 749 -32.24 42.87 16.79
C LEU A 749 -32.01 41.36 16.79
N VAL A 750 -31.29 40.87 15.77
CA VAL A 750 -31.11 39.44 15.50
C VAL A 750 -29.84 38.99 16.21
N ASP A 751 -29.92 37.90 16.97
CA ASP A 751 -28.76 37.26 17.58
C ASP A 751 -27.85 36.67 16.49
N GLN A 752 -26.54 36.84 16.64
CA GLN A 752 -25.56 36.49 15.60
C GLN A 752 -24.35 35.76 16.19
N ILE A 753 -23.79 34.83 15.42
CA ILE A 753 -22.51 34.18 15.73
C ILE A 753 -21.45 34.78 14.83
N GLY A 754 -20.49 35.50 15.38
CA GLY A 754 -19.33 35.99 14.64
C GLY A 754 -18.15 35.03 14.76
N VAL A 755 -17.51 34.75 13.63
CA VAL A 755 -16.21 34.07 13.55
C VAL A 755 -15.22 35.03 12.93
N ALA A 756 -14.13 35.32 13.61
CA ALA A 756 -13.06 36.18 13.12
C ALA A 756 -11.75 35.39 12.96
N LEU A 757 -11.03 35.70 11.87
CA LEU A 757 -9.70 35.18 11.61
C LEU A 757 -8.68 36.28 11.95
N ASP A 758 -7.93 36.07 13.03
CA ASP A 758 -6.98 37.03 13.57
C ASP A 758 -5.57 36.76 13.01
N GLY A 759 -5.01 37.77 12.33
CA GLY A 759 -3.64 37.78 11.82
C GLY A 759 -2.65 38.61 12.64
N ALA A 760 -3.11 39.39 13.63
CA ALA A 760 -2.32 40.36 14.39
C ALA A 760 -2.15 40.00 15.88
N ASN A 761 -2.86 38.97 16.37
CA ASN A 761 -2.70 38.35 17.68
C ASN A 761 -2.98 39.34 18.84
N ASP A 762 -4.11 40.07 18.77
CA ASP A 762 -4.54 41.02 19.81
C ASP A 762 -5.76 40.54 20.61
N GLY A 763 -6.41 39.44 20.19
CA GLY A 763 -7.46 38.77 20.93
C GLY A 763 -8.78 39.54 21.00
N VAL A 764 -9.02 40.51 20.10
CA VAL A 764 -10.27 41.30 20.05
C VAL A 764 -10.75 41.44 18.61
N ILE A 765 -12.01 41.11 18.33
CA ILE A 765 -12.60 41.33 16.99
C ILE A 765 -12.53 42.83 16.62
N GLY A 766 -11.60 43.18 15.73
CA GLY A 766 -11.25 44.55 15.33
C GLY A 766 -11.50 44.88 13.85
N ASP A 767 -11.24 46.13 13.45
CA ASP A 767 -11.37 46.60 12.05
C ASP A 767 -10.37 45.94 11.08
N ASP A 768 -9.33 45.29 11.63
CA ASP A 768 -8.27 44.56 10.94
C ASP A 768 -8.51 43.05 10.84
N ASP A 769 -9.56 42.52 11.46
CA ASP A 769 -9.93 41.11 11.38
C ASP A 769 -10.89 40.80 10.22
N HIS A 770 -10.70 39.64 9.60
CA HIS A 770 -11.69 39.11 8.66
C HIS A 770 -12.79 38.39 9.44
N ALA A 771 -13.87 39.10 9.74
CA ALA A 771 -15.03 38.58 10.46
C ALA A 771 -16.19 38.15 9.54
N ILE A 772 -16.75 36.96 9.83
CA ILE A 772 -17.93 36.37 9.19
C ILE A 772 -19.00 36.22 10.27
N PHE A 773 -20.20 36.71 10.00
CA PHE A 773 -21.33 36.66 10.94
C PHE A 773 -22.42 35.75 10.42
N PHE A 774 -22.78 34.72 11.16
CA PHE A 774 -23.92 33.84 10.91
C PHE A 774 -25.13 34.34 11.70
N LEU A 775 -26.25 34.49 11.03
CA LEU A 775 -27.47 35.11 11.54
C LEU A 775 -28.50 34.02 11.89
N ALA A 776 -29.33 34.28 12.91
CA ALA A 776 -30.39 33.37 13.34
C ALA A 776 -31.45 33.06 12.25
N ASP A 777 -31.53 33.87 11.18
CA ASP A 777 -32.37 33.60 10.01
C ASP A 777 -31.76 32.61 8.99
N GLY A 778 -30.57 32.07 9.31
CA GLY A 778 -29.84 31.11 8.50
C GLY A 778 -28.90 31.73 7.45
N SER A 779 -28.77 33.07 7.41
CA SER A 779 -27.88 33.75 6.46
C SER A 779 -26.51 34.09 7.06
N ALA A 780 -25.49 34.32 6.22
CA ALA A 780 -24.17 34.79 6.65
C ALA A 780 -23.81 36.15 6.01
N GLN A 781 -23.18 37.04 6.79
CA GLN A 781 -22.62 38.32 6.37
C GLN A 781 -21.09 38.30 6.50
N GLY A 782 -20.39 39.02 5.62
CA GLY A 782 -18.92 39.06 5.65
C GLY A 782 -18.23 37.84 5.00
N MET A 783 -19.00 36.88 4.46
CA MET A 783 -18.44 35.69 3.81
C MET A 783 -17.55 36.08 2.60
N PRO A 784 -16.31 35.58 2.54
CA PRO A 784 -15.43 35.88 1.42
C PRO A 784 -15.89 35.29 0.09
N VAL A 785 -15.42 35.88 -1.02
CA VAL A 785 -15.70 35.39 -2.37
C VAL A 785 -15.18 33.95 -2.53
N GLY A 786 -16.08 33.02 -2.88
CA GLY A 786 -15.80 31.60 -2.99
C GLY A 786 -16.08 30.78 -1.73
N GLY A 787 -16.38 31.44 -0.60
CA GLY A 787 -16.84 30.79 0.63
C GLY A 787 -18.19 30.11 0.49
N ARG A 788 -18.40 29.04 1.25
CA ARG A 788 -19.64 28.24 1.28
C ARG A 788 -20.05 28.00 2.73
N TYR A 789 -21.35 27.92 3.01
CA TYR A 789 -21.84 27.65 4.37
C TYR A 789 -23.25 27.03 4.36
N ALA A 790 -23.61 26.40 5.46
CA ALA A 790 -24.98 26.04 5.83
C ALA A 790 -25.23 26.36 7.31
N VAL A 791 -26.45 26.76 7.61
CA VAL A 791 -26.93 27.01 8.97
C VAL A 791 -28.26 26.28 9.13
N VAL A 792 -28.34 25.39 10.12
CA VAL A 792 -29.55 24.63 10.45
C VAL A 792 -30.01 25.03 11.84
N SER A 793 -31.24 25.51 11.98
CA SER A 793 -31.85 25.87 13.26
C SER A 793 -32.67 24.71 13.83
N GLY A 794 -32.55 24.50 15.15
CA GLY A 794 -33.31 23.51 15.93
C GLY A 794 -34.09 24.15 17.07
N GLU A 795 -34.89 23.37 17.78
CA GLU A 795 -35.70 23.86 18.92
C GLU A 795 -34.84 24.37 20.10
N ASP A 796 -33.59 23.89 20.21
CA ASP A 796 -32.67 24.19 21.33
C ASP A 796 -31.39 24.91 20.87
N GLY A 797 -31.29 25.39 19.62
CA GLY A 797 -30.09 26.07 19.11
C GLY A 797 -29.84 25.97 17.59
N TYR A 798 -28.57 26.03 17.15
CA TYR A 798 -28.18 26.05 15.73
C TYR A 798 -26.92 25.23 15.44
N ALA A 799 -26.87 24.62 14.26
CA ALA A 799 -25.70 23.96 13.69
C ALA A 799 -25.19 24.76 12.47
N ILE A 800 -23.89 25.06 12.43
CA ILE A 800 -23.24 25.84 11.37
C ILE A 800 -22.10 25.02 10.78
N GLU A 801 -22.05 24.95 9.45
CA GLU A 801 -20.89 24.49 8.70
C GLU A 801 -20.44 25.57 7.72
N ALA A 802 -19.13 25.83 7.64
CA ALA A 802 -18.59 26.82 6.73
C ALA A 802 -17.22 26.42 6.15
N PHE A 803 -16.99 26.80 4.90
CA PHE A 803 -15.70 26.70 4.20
C PHE A 803 -15.25 28.07 3.71
N ILE A 804 -13.99 28.40 3.98
CA ILE A 804 -13.34 29.66 3.62
C ILE A 804 -12.15 29.33 2.71
N PRO A 805 -12.19 29.72 1.42
CA PRO A 805 -11.13 29.34 0.48
C PRO A 805 -9.81 30.05 0.80
N GLN A 806 -8.69 29.35 0.60
CA GLN A 806 -7.34 29.85 0.85
C GLN A 806 -7.07 31.22 0.20
N SER A 807 -7.54 31.40 -1.04
CA SER A 807 -7.40 32.66 -1.78
C SER A 807 -8.02 33.88 -1.09
N ALA A 808 -9.04 33.67 -0.26
CA ALA A 808 -9.70 34.74 0.47
C ALA A 808 -9.09 35.03 1.84
N LEU A 809 -8.15 34.20 2.28
CA LEU A 809 -7.30 34.46 3.44
C LEU A 809 -6.20 35.46 3.05
N GLY A 810 -5.74 35.48 1.79
CA GLY A 810 -4.89 36.54 1.22
C GLY A 810 -3.40 36.20 1.15
N GLY A 811 -2.63 37.00 0.39
CA GLY A 811 -1.22 36.73 0.07
C GLY A 811 -0.19 36.97 1.19
N GLY A 812 -0.64 37.29 2.41
CA GLY A 812 0.22 37.43 3.60
C GLY A 812 0.40 36.13 4.39
N PHE A 813 -0.30 35.06 4.00
CA PHE A 813 -0.35 33.79 4.72
C PHE A 813 0.71 32.78 4.26
N GLU A 814 1.52 33.12 3.26
CA GLU A 814 2.64 32.28 2.78
C GLU A 814 3.82 32.19 3.78
N HIS A 815 3.84 33.03 4.84
CA HIS A 815 4.95 33.12 5.80
C HIS A 815 4.55 33.18 7.29
N LEU A 816 3.26 33.08 7.64
CA LEU A 816 2.79 33.01 9.02
C LEU A 816 2.49 31.55 9.39
N ARG A 817 3.20 31.02 10.40
CA ARG A 817 3.09 29.61 10.81
C ARG A 817 1.91 29.30 11.76
N LYS A 818 1.06 30.29 12.13
CA LYS A 818 -0.06 30.14 13.08
C LYS A 818 -1.13 31.22 12.83
N ILE A 819 -2.41 30.87 12.81
CA ILE A 819 -3.56 31.78 12.69
C ILE A 819 -4.46 31.59 13.92
N GLY A 820 -4.91 32.66 14.56
CA GLY A 820 -5.91 32.60 15.63
C GLY A 820 -7.32 32.57 15.04
N VAL A 821 -8.18 31.69 15.57
CA VAL A 821 -9.62 31.71 15.26
C VAL A 821 -10.35 32.17 16.52
N ASN A 822 -11.16 33.22 16.38
CA ASN A 822 -11.98 33.76 17.46
C ASN A 822 -13.45 33.54 17.13
N VAL A 823 -14.22 33.03 18.09
CA VAL A 823 -15.67 32.84 17.97
C VAL A 823 -16.36 33.67 19.05
N ALA A 824 -17.29 34.51 18.62
CA ALA A 824 -18.04 35.43 19.48
C ALA A 824 -19.54 35.27 19.23
N LEU A 825 -20.33 35.39 20.30
CA LEU A 825 -21.78 35.46 20.24
C LEU A 825 -22.22 36.89 20.52
N PHE A 826 -23.14 37.35 19.69
CA PHE A 826 -23.70 38.69 19.75
C PHE A 826 -25.17 38.55 20.16
N ASP A 827 -25.40 38.61 21.47
CA ASP A 827 -26.74 38.63 22.07
C ASP A 827 -27.21 40.09 22.17
N ALA A 828 -28.37 40.38 21.57
CA ALA A 828 -29.00 41.69 21.67
C ALA A 828 -30.25 41.66 22.54
N ARG A 829 -30.09 41.94 23.84
CA ARG A 829 -31.23 42.03 24.76
C ARG A 829 -32.26 43.09 24.33
N PRO A 830 -33.57 42.81 24.47
CA PRO A 830 -34.62 43.79 24.17
C PRO A 830 -34.48 45.06 25.03
N GLY A 831 -34.02 46.16 24.41
CA GLY A 831 -33.92 47.48 25.05
C GLY A 831 -32.51 48.01 25.27
N GLU A 832 -31.47 47.24 24.96
CA GLU A 832 -30.09 47.71 24.95
C GLU A 832 -29.73 48.31 23.58
N SER A 833 -29.08 49.47 23.59
CA SER A 833 -28.60 50.13 22.37
C SER A 833 -27.11 49.82 22.18
N ALA A 834 -26.83 49.00 21.17
CA ALA A 834 -25.52 48.59 20.64
C ALA A 834 -24.87 47.35 21.27
N TYR A 835 -24.76 46.31 20.44
CA TYR A 835 -23.83 45.17 20.47
C TYR A 835 -23.16 44.87 21.82
N ALA A 836 -23.80 44.06 22.66
CA ALA A 836 -23.07 43.33 23.69
C ALA A 836 -22.38 42.13 23.02
N ALA A 837 -21.21 42.37 22.42
CA ALA A 837 -20.37 41.30 21.88
C ALA A 837 -19.77 40.52 23.05
N GLN A 838 -20.07 39.24 23.14
CA GLN A 838 -19.45 38.33 24.12
C GLN A 838 -18.52 37.40 23.36
N MET A 839 -17.23 37.43 23.71
CA MET A 839 -16.26 36.53 23.11
C MET A 839 -16.36 35.19 23.84
N ILE A 840 -16.72 34.15 23.09
CA ILE A 840 -16.92 32.81 23.66
C ILE A 840 -15.60 32.06 23.69
N TRP A 841 -14.77 32.28 22.66
CA TRP A 841 -13.53 31.58 22.49
C TRP A 841 -12.54 32.42 21.68
N ALA A 842 -11.33 32.56 22.21
CA ALA A 842 -10.17 33.03 21.48
C ALA A 842 -9.13 31.91 21.43
N GLY A 843 -8.71 31.53 20.23
CA GLY A 843 -7.59 30.60 20.08
C GLY A 843 -6.27 31.30 20.42
N GLU A 844 -5.66 31.00 21.57
CA GLU A 844 -4.28 31.42 21.83
C GLU A 844 -3.29 30.68 20.91
N ALA A 845 -2.24 31.36 20.47
CA ALA A 845 -1.18 30.78 19.65
C ALA A 845 -0.57 29.51 20.30
N LEU A 846 -0.43 28.43 19.51
CA LEU A 846 0.09 27.08 19.83
C LEU A 846 1.46 27.04 20.54
N ALA A 847 1.59 27.50 21.78
CA ALA A 847 2.86 27.41 22.52
C ALA A 847 2.74 27.02 23.99
N ALA A 848 1.53 26.91 24.57
CA ALA A 848 1.38 26.68 26.00
C ALA A 848 0.69 25.35 26.38
N ASP A 849 -0.20 24.79 25.56
CA ASP A 849 -0.88 23.53 25.90
C ASP A 849 -1.42 22.79 24.65
N PRO A 850 -0.72 21.76 24.15
CA PRO A 850 -1.17 20.92 23.03
C PRO A 850 -2.41 20.06 23.35
N ALA A 851 -2.75 19.86 24.63
CA ALA A 851 -3.93 19.07 25.03
C ALA A 851 -5.24 19.88 24.97
N ALA A 852 -5.17 21.20 24.77
CA ALA A 852 -6.33 22.10 24.76
C ALA A 852 -7.12 22.12 23.43
N PHE A 853 -6.64 21.43 22.39
CA PHE A 853 -7.29 21.33 21.09
C PHE A 853 -7.14 19.92 20.50
N GLY A 854 -8.22 19.37 19.94
CA GLY A 854 -8.09 18.29 18.97
C GLY A 854 -7.12 18.71 17.87
N TYR A 855 -6.21 17.81 17.50
CA TYR A 855 -5.02 18.06 16.67
C TYR A 855 -5.22 19.12 15.56
N ILE A 856 -4.43 20.19 15.63
CA ILE A 856 -4.15 21.08 14.49
C ILE A 856 -2.63 21.22 14.41
N THR A 857 -2.02 20.37 13.60
CA THR A 857 -0.63 20.52 13.17
C THR A 857 -0.64 20.93 11.70
N LEU A 858 -0.12 22.12 11.41
CA LEU A 858 0.14 22.57 10.05
C LEU A 858 1.40 21.87 9.55
N PHE A 859 1.27 20.90 8.64
CA PHE A 859 2.33 20.55 7.72
C PHE A 859 1.92 20.98 6.32
N GLN A 860 2.51 22.09 5.86
CA GLN A 860 2.71 22.31 4.44
C GLN A 860 3.89 21.40 4.08
N TYR A 861 3.65 20.35 3.28
CA TYR A 861 4.73 19.51 2.75
C TYR A 861 5.50 20.31 1.69
N ASP A 862 6.39 21.19 2.16
CA ASP A 862 7.47 21.75 1.36
C ASP A 862 8.77 21.62 2.14
N ARG A 863 9.63 20.75 1.62
CA ARG A 863 11.04 20.50 1.95
C ARG A 863 11.72 21.57 2.80
N ILE A 864 12.31 21.20 3.95
CA ILE A 864 13.49 21.89 4.48
C ILE A 864 14.52 20.88 5.03
N GLN A 865 15.72 20.93 4.44
CA GLN A 865 16.98 20.41 4.96
C GLN A 865 17.29 20.94 6.38
N PRO A 866 17.94 20.20 7.27
CA PRO A 866 18.55 20.81 8.44
C PRO A 866 20.00 21.21 8.13
N THR A 867 20.30 22.51 8.13
CA THR A 867 21.53 23.02 8.80
C THR A 867 21.54 24.54 9.02
N GLN A 868 21.70 24.88 10.31
CA GLN A 868 22.45 25.99 10.93
C GLN A 868 21.81 27.36 11.28
N ILE A 869 22.16 27.74 12.53
CA ILE A 869 22.30 29.05 13.20
C ILE A 869 21.13 29.54 14.08
N ALA A 870 21.16 29.21 15.39
CA ALA A 870 21.51 30.15 16.48
C ALA A 870 21.14 29.58 17.88
N LEU A 871 22.13 29.00 18.57
CA LEU A 871 22.14 28.81 20.01
C LEU A 871 22.32 30.17 20.71
N ALA A 872 21.38 30.58 21.56
CA ALA A 872 21.67 31.37 22.76
C ALA A 872 20.44 31.47 23.68
N GLN A 873 20.59 30.92 24.89
CA GLN A 873 19.89 31.32 26.12
C GLN A 873 18.41 30.91 26.25
N ASN A 874 18.16 29.67 26.70
CA ASN A 874 17.60 29.38 28.03
C ASN A 874 17.23 27.88 28.11
N ALA A 875 17.55 27.27 29.25
CA ALA A 875 17.35 25.86 29.54
C ALA A 875 15.88 25.43 29.37
N ILE A 876 15.67 24.30 28.68
CA ILE A 876 14.42 23.56 28.65
C ILE A 876 14.53 22.44 29.69
N GLU A 877 13.55 22.36 30.58
CA GLU A 877 13.44 21.37 31.66
C GLU A 877 12.38 20.35 31.22
N ILE A 878 12.69 19.05 31.20
CA ILE A 878 11.78 17.97 30.80
C ILE A 878 11.64 17.00 31.97
N ASP A 879 10.40 16.76 32.41
CA ASP A 879 10.01 15.83 33.47
C ASP A 879 9.10 14.76 32.80
N GLY A 880 9.48 13.47 32.89
CA GLY A 880 8.77 12.36 32.23
C GLY A 880 9.30 10.99 32.64
N ASP A 881 8.41 9.99 32.69
CA ASP A 881 8.61 8.65 33.27
C ASP A 881 9.33 7.69 32.29
N LEU A 882 10.19 6.81 32.82
CA LEU A 882 11.30 6.14 32.10
C LEU A 882 10.92 4.87 31.31
N ALA A 883 9.64 4.59 31.11
CA ALA A 883 9.19 3.47 30.28
C ALA A 883 9.13 3.81 28.77
N ASP A 884 9.17 5.09 28.41
CA ASP A 884 8.98 5.58 27.03
C ASP A 884 10.30 5.85 26.28
N TRP A 885 11.44 5.35 26.77
CA TRP A 885 12.77 5.73 26.26
C TRP A 885 13.62 4.52 25.87
N SER A 886 13.43 3.99 24.67
CA SER A 886 14.42 3.13 24.00
C SER A 886 14.41 3.26 22.48
N ASP A 887 14.69 4.47 21.96
CA ASP A 887 15.75 4.67 20.95
C ASP A 887 15.71 6.00 20.17
N GLU A 888 15.61 7.15 20.83
CA GLU A 888 16.13 8.38 20.21
C GLU A 888 16.80 9.29 21.22
N HIS A 889 18.14 9.36 21.16
CA HIS A 889 18.94 10.59 21.23
C HIS A 889 20.31 10.29 20.58
N LEU A 890 20.47 10.71 19.33
CA LEU A 890 21.69 10.63 18.53
C LEU A 890 22.30 12.04 18.41
N TYR A 891 23.50 12.26 18.96
CA TYR A 891 24.29 13.43 18.58
C TYR A 891 25.06 13.09 17.30
N GLY A 892 24.58 13.56 16.15
CA GLY A 892 25.28 13.41 14.87
C GLY A 892 26.54 14.28 14.80
N LEU A 893 27.69 13.64 14.64
CA LEU A 893 28.97 14.26 14.33
C LEU A 893 28.97 14.61 12.83
N SER A 894 28.89 15.90 12.50
CA SER A 894 29.14 16.38 11.14
C SER A 894 30.28 17.40 11.13
N ALA A 895 31.07 17.43 10.06
CA ALA A 895 32.24 18.31 9.90
C ALA A 895 31.93 19.82 9.97
N ALA A 896 30.65 20.23 10.06
CA ALA A 896 30.20 21.63 9.99
C ALA A 896 30.32 22.44 11.30
N THR A 897 30.79 21.88 12.42
CA THR A 897 31.06 22.62 13.67
C THR A 897 32.54 22.94 13.94
N ALA A 898 33.45 22.59 13.02
CA ALA A 898 34.89 22.77 13.17
C ALA A 898 35.46 24.12 12.65
N ASP A 899 34.63 25.08 12.25
CA ASP A 899 35.11 26.27 11.53
C ASP A 899 35.46 27.49 12.42
N SER A 900 35.79 27.28 13.71
CA SER A 900 36.01 28.42 14.62
C SER A 900 37.29 28.46 15.46
N ILE A 901 38.26 27.54 15.33
CA ILE A 901 39.52 27.60 16.09
C ILE A 901 40.75 27.31 15.19
N GLN A 902 41.76 28.17 15.32
CA GLN A 902 42.88 28.37 14.38
C GLN A 902 43.84 27.18 14.21
N GLY A 903 44.00 26.69 12.97
CA GLY A 903 45.12 25.86 12.51
C GLY A 903 44.93 25.39 11.06
N GLU A 904 45.98 25.39 10.23
CA GLU A 904 45.92 24.79 8.88
C GLU A 904 45.74 23.26 9.01
N PHE A 905 44.71 22.72 8.38
CA PHE A 905 44.49 21.27 8.26
C PHE A 905 45.61 20.62 7.43
N PRO A 906 46.06 19.40 7.76
CA PRO A 906 46.76 18.54 6.81
C PRO A 906 45.86 18.32 5.58
N THR A 907 46.37 18.57 4.38
CA THR A 907 45.60 18.37 3.15
C THR A 907 45.25 16.90 2.95
N GLY A 908 43.98 16.52 3.10
CA GLY A 908 43.52 15.15 2.80
C GLY A 908 42.23 14.68 3.49
N MET A 909 41.75 15.35 4.53
CA MET A 909 40.59 14.87 5.30
C MET A 909 39.35 15.70 5.04
N THR A 910 38.32 15.08 4.46
CA THR A 910 37.06 15.74 4.09
C THR A 910 35.78 15.10 4.63
N ASP A 911 35.81 14.03 5.44
CA ASP A 911 34.56 13.46 5.95
C ASP A 911 34.72 12.69 7.28
N LEU A 912 34.80 13.42 8.39
CA LEU A 912 34.57 12.82 9.71
C LEU A 912 33.07 12.86 10.01
N SER A 913 32.40 11.71 9.85
CA SER A 913 30.98 11.51 10.20
C SER A 913 30.85 10.46 11.30
N GLY A 914 29.82 10.54 12.14
CA GLY A 914 29.64 9.60 13.25
C GLY A 914 28.55 9.99 14.23
N ASP A 915 28.39 9.23 15.31
CA ASP A 915 27.33 9.37 16.30
C ASP A 915 27.85 9.17 17.73
N VAL A 916 27.35 9.94 18.71
CA VAL A 916 27.61 9.71 20.14
C VAL A 916 26.30 9.53 20.91
N ARG A 917 26.26 8.54 21.81
CA ARG A 917 25.11 8.20 22.69
C ARG A 917 25.55 8.13 24.15
N PHE A 918 24.69 8.58 25.06
CA PHE A 918 24.90 8.52 26.50
C PHE A 918 23.73 7.80 27.18
N ARG A 919 24.00 6.85 28.09
CA ARG A 919 22.98 6.10 28.82
C ARG A 919 23.41 5.87 30.26
N TRP A 920 22.60 6.24 31.25
CA TRP A 920 22.87 5.91 32.66
C TRP A 920 22.25 4.56 33.03
N TRP A 921 22.97 3.73 33.76
CA TRP A 921 22.48 2.47 34.33
C TRP A 921 23.16 2.17 35.67
N GLU A 922 22.35 1.97 36.71
CA GLU A 922 22.79 1.91 38.12
C GLU A 922 23.84 3.00 38.47
N ASP A 923 25.03 2.58 38.91
CA ASP A 923 26.15 3.45 39.23
C ASP A 923 27.07 3.69 38.02
N TYR A 924 26.59 3.64 36.76
CA TYR A 924 27.41 3.77 35.55
C TYR A 924 26.79 4.67 34.46
N LEU A 925 27.64 5.42 33.75
CA LEU A 925 27.37 6.12 32.51
C LEU A 925 27.99 5.35 31.34
N PHE A 926 27.15 4.87 30.43
CA PHE A 926 27.53 4.29 29.16
C PHE A 926 27.67 5.39 28.11
N VAL A 927 28.79 5.40 27.39
CA VAL A 927 29.07 6.29 26.27
C VAL A 927 29.36 5.44 25.05
N SER A 928 28.51 5.51 24.04
CA SER A 928 28.72 4.83 22.76
C SER A 928 29.08 5.85 21.68
N VAL A 929 30.10 5.57 20.89
CA VAL A 929 30.60 6.42 19.81
C VAL A 929 30.75 5.57 18.57
N ARG A 930 30.12 5.97 17.47
CA ARG A 930 30.33 5.41 16.14
C ARG A 930 31.04 6.45 15.29
N VAL A 931 32.17 6.10 14.71
CA VAL A 931 32.89 6.93 13.74
C VAL A 931 32.83 6.23 12.39
N GLN A 932 32.41 6.95 11.36
CA GLN A 932 32.31 6.50 9.97
C GLN A 932 33.25 7.36 9.11
N ASP A 933 34.51 6.93 9.00
CA ASP A 933 35.55 7.50 8.13
C ASP A 933 36.55 6.37 7.74
N ASP A 934 36.90 6.29 6.46
CA ASP A 934 37.78 5.27 5.88
C ASP A 934 39.28 5.55 6.09
N GLN A 935 39.62 6.77 6.54
CA GLN A 935 40.99 7.16 6.89
C GLN A 935 41.37 6.71 8.30
N VAL A 936 40.42 6.25 9.12
CA VAL A 936 40.71 5.79 10.49
C VAL A 936 41.29 4.38 10.48
N THR A 937 42.51 4.24 10.98
CA THR A 937 43.29 2.99 11.00
C THR A 937 43.41 2.38 12.41
N ARG A 938 44.21 1.32 12.55
CA ARG A 938 44.33 0.54 13.79
C ARG A 938 45.11 1.27 14.90
N GLY A 939 45.94 2.27 14.55
CA GLY A 939 46.73 3.09 15.48
C GLY A 939 45.93 4.24 16.12
N ASP A 940 44.85 4.67 15.46
CA ASP A 940 44.11 5.86 15.88
C ASP A 940 43.35 5.65 17.18
N SER A 941 43.21 6.72 17.95
CA SER A 941 42.57 6.68 19.27
C SER A 941 41.65 7.86 19.50
N MET A 942 40.59 7.62 20.28
CA MET A 942 39.70 8.68 20.74
C MET A 942 40.03 9.00 22.19
N ARG A 943 40.17 10.29 22.49
CA ARG A 943 40.23 10.77 23.86
C ARG A 943 38.92 11.43 24.23
N ILE A 944 38.37 11.04 25.37
CA ILE A 944 37.17 11.64 25.98
C ILE A 944 37.58 12.22 27.33
N ALA A 945 37.13 13.42 27.63
CA ALA A 945 37.41 14.14 28.85
C ALA A 945 36.12 14.66 29.48
N PHE A 946 35.97 14.46 30.79
CA PHE A 946 34.81 14.89 31.58
C PHE A 946 35.23 16.04 32.49
N ASP A 947 34.64 17.22 32.28
CA ASP A 947 34.76 18.36 33.19
C ASP A 947 33.51 18.42 34.07
N VAL A 948 33.72 18.16 35.35
CA VAL A 948 32.67 18.09 36.39
C VAL A 948 32.43 19.46 37.04
N ASP A 949 33.33 20.44 36.81
CA ASP A 949 33.28 21.79 37.38
C ASP A 949 32.69 22.83 36.41
N GLY A 950 32.40 22.44 35.17
CA GLY A 950 31.62 23.20 34.20
C GLY A 950 32.38 24.32 33.49
N ASN A 951 33.70 24.20 33.32
CA ASN A 951 34.50 25.15 32.56
C ASN A 951 34.56 24.75 31.06
N SER A 952 34.85 25.70 30.18
CA SER A 952 34.97 25.44 28.75
C SER A 952 36.40 25.03 28.30
N ALA A 953 37.33 24.86 29.24
CA ALA A 953 38.72 24.53 28.96
C ALA A 953 39.22 23.50 29.98
N LEU A 954 39.81 22.41 29.48
CA LEU A 954 40.24 21.30 30.34
C LEU A 954 41.23 21.74 31.42
N SER A 955 40.97 21.31 32.64
CA SER A 955 41.86 21.44 33.79
C SER A 955 42.66 20.14 34.01
N PRO A 956 43.82 20.18 34.70
CA PRO A 956 44.54 18.97 35.11
C PRO A 956 43.77 18.06 36.08
N GLU A 957 42.63 18.51 36.61
CA GLU A 957 41.78 17.75 37.54
C GLU A 957 40.65 17.00 36.82
N ASP A 958 40.52 17.15 35.50
CA ASP A 958 39.47 16.54 34.67
C ASP A 958 39.80 15.08 34.34
N VAL A 959 38.79 14.20 34.35
CA VAL A 959 38.98 12.78 34.07
C VAL A 959 39.07 12.57 32.57
N THR A 960 40.19 12.03 32.09
CA THR A 960 40.40 11.75 30.66
C THR A 960 40.63 10.27 30.40
N TYR A 961 39.90 9.72 29.44
CA TYR A 961 40.04 8.36 28.91
C TYR A 961 40.51 8.44 27.47
N GLN A 962 41.59 7.74 27.15
CA GLN A 962 42.03 7.50 25.78
C GLN A 962 41.72 6.06 25.42
N ILE A 963 41.09 5.86 24.27
CA ILE A 963 40.43 4.60 23.96
C ILE A 963 40.69 4.25 22.51
N TRP A 964 41.10 3.00 22.30
CA TRP A 964 41.43 2.46 20.99
C TRP A 964 40.31 1.53 20.51
N PRO A 965 40.10 1.40 19.19
CA PRO A 965 39.09 0.49 18.61
C PRO A 965 39.24 -0.98 19.04
N ASN A 966 40.42 -1.38 19.53
CA ASN A 966 40.69 -2.72 20.04
C ASN A 966 40.26 -2.94 21.51
N GLY A 967 39.57 -1.97 22.12
CA GLY A 967 39.08 -2.03 23.50
C GLY A 967 40.11 -1.64 24.58
N ARG A 968 41.33 -1.22 24.19
CA ARG A 968 42.30 -0.65 25.15
C ARG A 968 41.78 0.69 25.68
N VAL A 969 41.96 0.95 26.97
CA VAL A 969 41.60 2.22 27.64
C VAL A 969 42.77 2.66 28.52
N ASP A 970 43.32 3.85 28.28
CA ASP A 970 44.34 4.49 29.11
C ASP A 970 43.74 5.73 29.77
N ALA A 971 43.79 5.80 31.11
CA ALA A 971 43.25 6.93 31.87
C ALA A 971 44.39 7.79 32.45
N ASN A 972 44.46 9.07 32.08
CA ASN A 972 45.58 9.95 32.42
C ASN A 972 45.35 10.79 33.69
N GLY A 973 45.09 10.15 34.83
CA GLY A 973 45.04 10.82 36.14
C GLY A 973 44.50 9.97 37.29
N GLU A 974 45.41 9.35 38.04
CA GLU A 974 45.29 8.62 39.32
C GLU A 974 43.88 8.29 39.88
N THR A 975 43.31 7.18 39.41
CA THR A 975 42.17 6.38 39.94
C THR A 975 40.88 7.13 40.28
N PRO A 976 39.84 6.90 39.47
CA PRO A 976 38.75 6.03 39.92
C PRO A 976 38.47 4.84 38.99
N ALA A 977 37.81 3.83 39.55
CA ALA A 977 37.59 2.47 39.06
C ALA A 977 37.19 2.30 37.58
N ALA A 978 37.74 1.23 36.98
CA ALA A 978 37.23 0.40 35.88
C ALA A 978 36.23 1.04 34.91
N ALA A 979 36.73 1.74 33.89
CA ALA A 979 35.98 1.89 32.66
C ALA A 979 36.14 0.62 31.81
N LEU A 980 35.03 0.03 31.36
CA LEU A 980 35.03 -1.09 30.42
C LEU A 980 34.74 -0.54 29.03
N ALA A 981 35.59 -0.84 28.05
CA ALA A 981 35.32 -0.46 26.67
C ALA A 981 35.26 -1.68 25.75
N ALA A 982 34.28 -1.71 24.86
CA ALA A 982 34.18 -2.65 23.77
C ALA A 982 34.18 -1.88 22.45
N GLY A 983 35.05 -2.25 21.53
CA GLY A 983 35.17 -1.63 20.22
C GLY A 983 35.01 -2.66 19.11
N VAL A 984 34.29 -2.29 18.05
CA VAL A 984 34.18 -3.05 16.81
C VAL A 984 34.70 -2.16 15.68
N GLN A 985 35.76 -2.62 15.01
CA GLN A 985 36.26 -1.96 13.82
C GLN A 985 35.40 -2.38 12.62
N GLU A 986 34.87 -1.41 11.89
CA GLU A 986 34.05 -1.59 10.69
C GLU A 986 34.87 -1.18 9.45
N THR A 987 34.43 -1.58 8.26
CA THR A 987 35.18 -1.36 7.01
C THR A 987 35.40 0.12 6.64
N ALA A 988 34.69 1.03 7.30
CA ALA A 988 34.75 2.47 7.10
C ALA A 988 34.70 3.23 8.45
N GLY A 989 35.34 2.70 9.51
CA GLY A 989 35.44 3.38 10.81
C GLY A 989 35.37 2.42 12.01
N TYR A 990 34.84 2.87 13.16
CA TYR A 990 34.69 2.02 14.35
C TYR A 990 33.52 2.42 15.24
N THR A 991 32.92 1.44 15.90
CA THR A 991 31.95 1.63 16.99
C THR A 991 32.61 1.30 18.31
N LEU A 992 32.45 2.15 19.32
CA LEU A 992 33.06 2.04 20.63
C LEU A 992 32.04 2.30 21.73
N GLU A 993 31.91 1.42 22.71
CA GLU A 993 31.05 1.62 23.88
C GLU A 993 31.88 1.56 25.16
N ILE A 994 31.61 2.48 26.08
CA ILE A 994 32.40 2.69 27.30
C ILE A 994 31.45 2.77 28.49
N ALA A 995 31.63 1.94 29.51
CA ALA A 995 30.92 2.05 30.78
C ALA A 995 31.80 2.75 31.81
N ILE A 996 31.33 3.87 32.39
CA ILE A 996 32.08 4.70 33.34
C ILE A 996 31.33 4.75 34.68
N PRO A 997 31.92 4.34 35.81
CA PRO A 997 31.22 4.40 37.08
C PRO A 997 30.94 5.84 37.52
N ALA A 998 29.72 6.12 38.00
CA ALA A 998 29.21 7.38 38.54
C ALA A 998 30.13 7.97 39.63
N GLN A 999 30.80 7.11 40.38
CA GLN A 999 31.78 7.50 41.40
C GLN A 999 33.01 8.19 40.79
N ALA A 1000 33.36 7.87 39.54
CA ALA A 1000 34.42 8.55 38.79
C ALA A 1000 34.00 9.95 38.30
N LEU A 1001 32.69 10.22 38.24
CA LEU A 1001 32.10 11.46 37.75
C LEU A 1001 31.64 12.38 38.91
N GLY A 1002 32.14 12.18 40.13
CA GLY A 1002 31.79 13.00 41.31
C GLY A 1002 30.77 12.38 42.27
N GLY A 1003 30.29 11.16 42.01
CA GLY A 1003 29.39 10.38 42.88
C GLY A 1003 27.98 10.18 42.32
N PRO A 1004 27.14 9.31 42.93
CA PRO A 1004 25.77 9.09 42.50
C PRO A 1004 24.93 10.37 42.66
N LEU A 1005 24.09 10.67 41.66
CA LEU A 1005 23.13 11.78 41.69
C LEU A 1005 22.26 11.65 42.95
N GLN A 1006 22.57 12.40 44.01
CA GLN A 1006 21.72 12.40 45.19
C GLN A 1006 20.40 13.09 44.85
N ALA A 1007 19.28 12.41 45.12
CA ALA A 1007 17.91 12.84 44.86
C ALA A 1007 17.53 14.23 45.42
N ALA A 1008 18.40 14.88 46.19
CA ALA A 1008 18.20 16.19 46.78
C ALA A 1008 19.05 17.29 46.09
N SER A 1009 18.48 17.90 45.06
CA SER A 1009 18.51 19.37 44.82
C SER A 1009 19.82 20.08 44.40
N ARG A 1010 20.56 19.58 43.40
CA ARG A 1010 21.36 20.44 42.50
C ARG A 1010 21.39 19.85 41.08
N ARG A 1011 21.05 20.65 40.06
CA ARG A 1011 21.41 20.34 38.66
C ARG A 1011 22.93 20.24 38.61
N GLN A 1012 23.47 19.11 38.14
CA GLN A 1012 24.88 18.98 37.81
C GLN A 1012 24.98 19.02 36.28
N THR A 1013 25.77 19.94 35.77
CA THR A 1013 26.07 20.07 34.35
C THR A 1013 27.34 19.27 34.08
N LEU A 1014 27.27 18.26 33.21
CA LEU A 1014 28.43 17.47 32.82
C LEU A 1014 28.90 17.94 31.46
N HIS A 1015 30.16 18.38 31.38
CA HIS A 1015 30.78 18.79 30.12
C HIS A 1015 31.63 17.64 29.59
N VAL A 1016 31.30 17.15 28.39
CA VAL A 1016 32.03 16.07 27.72
C VAL A 1016 32.78 16.66 26.53
N ASN A 1017 34.11 16.51 26.54
CA ASN A 1017 34.98 16.89 25.43
C ASN A 1017 35.54 15.63 24.78
N TYR A 1018 35.68 15.62 23.46
CA TYR A 1018 36.35 14.51 22.76
C TYR A 1018 37.30 15.02 21.66
N ALA A 1019 38.30 14.20 21.33
CA ALA A 1019 39.26 14.43 20.26
C ALA A 1019 39.72 13.10 19.65
N LEU A 1020 39.95 13.08 18.34
CA LEU A 1020 40.56 11.96 17.62
C LEU A 1020 42.05 12.21 17.45
N PHE A 1021 42.84 11.16 17.58
CA PHE A 1021 44.28 11.18 17.41
C PHE A 1021 44.66 10.24 16.28
N ASP A 1022 45.38 10.81 15.31
CA ASP A 1022 45.95 10.12 14.15
C ASP A 1022 47.34 9.61 14.52
N ASP A 1023 47.60 8.34 14.24
CA ASP A 1023 48.88 7.64 14.36
C ASP A 1023 49.37 7.28 12.95
N ASP A 1024 50.01 8.24 12.28
CA ASP A 1024 50.38 8.16 10.87
C ASP A 1024 51.65 7.32 10.60
N ASP A 1025 52.32 6.84 11.65
CA ASP A 1025 53.52 6.00 11.55
C ASP A 1025 53.36 4.57 12.10
N ASP A 1026 52.15 4.21 12.54
CA ASP A 1026 51.71 2.85 12.89
C ASP A 1026 52.55 2.27 14.07
N ASP A 1027 53.13 3.16 14.89
CA ASP A 1027 53.99 2.81 16.01
C ASP A 1027 53.21 2.57 17.32
N GLY A 1028 51.93 2.94 17.32
CA GLY A 1028 50.99 2.77 18.43
C GLY A 1028 50.94 3.94 19.40
N GLU A 1029 51.63 5.05 19.13
CA GLU A 1029 51.62 6.29 19.91
C GLU A 1029 50.94 7.42 19.14
N ALA A 1030 50.02 8.13 19.79
CA ALA A 1030 49.25 9.21 19.17
C ALA A 1030 50.12 10.45 18.85
N GLU A 1031 50.35 10.76 17.58
CA GLU A 1031 51.30 11.81 17.16
C GLU A 1031 50.64 13.19 16.95
N THR A 1032 49.39 13.26 16.50
CA THR A 1032 48.72 14.55 16.21
C THR A 1032 47.24 14.60 16.57
N ALA A 1033 46.81 15.66 17.27
CA ALA A 1033 45.42 15.85 17.68
C ALA A 1033 44.56 16.45 16.56
N MET A 1034 43.47 15.79 16.21
CA MET A 1034 42.46 16.28 15.26
C MET A 1034 41.21 16.73 16.00
N ASN A 1035 41.05 18.05 16.10
CA ASN A 1035 39.90 18.81 16.61
C ASN A 1035 39.40 18.54 18.04
N TRP A 1036 39.09 19.63 18.75
CA TRP A 1036 38.43 19.63 20.05
C TRP A 1036 36.98 20.07 19.88
N GLN A 1037 36.01 19.23 20.21
CA GLN A 1037 34.61 19.66 20.39
C GLN A 1037 34.16 19.35 21.82
N GLY A 1038 33.54 20.35 22.47
CA GLY A 1038 32.92 20.22 23.79
C GLY A 1038 31.40 20.28 23.68
N ALA A 1039 30.72 19.26 24.21
CA ALA A 1039 29.27 19.24 24.39
C ALA A 1039 28.93 19.38 25.89
N SER A 1040 27.95 20.22 26.22
CA SER A 1040 27.44 20.40 27.60
C SER A 1040 26.06 19.75 27.68
N VAL A 1041 25.85 18.83 28.63
CA VAL A 1041 24.55 18.22 28.91
C VAL A 1041 24.08 18.64 30.30
N ASP A 1042 22.87 19.20 30.38
CA ASP A 1042 22.32 19.77 31.62
C ASP A 1042 21.06 19.00 32.06
N GLY A 1043 21.08 18.37 33.24
CA GLY A 1043 19.88 17.98 33.98
C GLY A 1043 19.22 16.61 33.70
N VAL A 1044 19.91 15.48 33.93
CA VAL A 1044 19.28 14.14 33.92
C VAL A 1044 18.87 13.67 35.32
N ARG A 1045 17.63 13.21 35.49
CA ARG A 1045 17.16 12.40 36.64
C ARG A 1045 16.86 10.98 36.15
N ALA A 1046 17.35 9.96 36.84
CA ALA A 1046 17.11 8.55 36.49
C ALA A 1046 16.46 7.78 37.66
N ASP A 1047 15.46 6.95 37.35
CA ASP A 1047 14.86 5.95 38.25
C ASP A 1047 15.12 4.54 37.69
N PHE A 1048 15.48 3.58 38.55
CA PHE A 1048 16.11 2.31 38.14
C PHE A 1048 15.12 1.14 38.02
N GLY A 1049 15.04 0.52 36.83
CA GLY A 1049 14.36 -0.75 36.56
C GLY A 1049 15.33 -1.88 36.19
N TRP A 1050 14.94 -3.15 36.43
CA TRP A 1050 15.77 -4.34 36.25
C TRP A 1050 15.61 -4.94 34.84
N LEU A 1051 16.73 -5.31 34.18
CA LEU A 1051 16.77 -6.05 32.91
C LEU A 1051 17.68 -7.29 33.05
N GLU A 1052 17.25 -8.44 32.52
CA GLU A 1052 18.09 -9.64 32.36
C GLU A 1052 18.98 -9.52 31.11
N ILE A 1053 20.27 -9.85 31.24
CA ILE A 1053 21.24 -9.81 30.14
C ILE A 1053 21.02 -11.02 29.22
N ALA A 1054 20.81 -10.77 27.92
CA ALA A 1054 20.68 -11.82 26.91
C ALA A 1054 21.98 -12.65 26.75
N PRO A 1055 21.92 -13.93 26.33
CA PRO A 1055 23.10 -14.77 26.09
C PRO A 1055 24.01 -14.19 25.00
N ILE A 1056 25.33 -14.29 25.19
CA ILE A 1056 26.34 -13.92 24.19
C ILE A 1056 26.69 -15.15 23.36
N THR A 1057 26.67 -15.01 22.03
CA THR A 1057 26.97 -16.09 21.08
C THR A 1057 28.39 -15.97 20.51
N LEU A 1058 29.10 -17.09 20.35
CA LEU A 1058 30.45 -17.16 19.79
C LEU A 1058 30.60 -18.34 18.82
N LEU A 1059 31.02 -18.08 17.58
CA LEU A 1059 31.45 -19.13 16.63
C LEU A 1059 32.96 -19.07 16.42
N VAL A 1060 33.61 -20.23 16.46
CA VAL A 1060 35.05 -20.40 16.25
C VAL A 1060 35.28 -21.44 15.16
N LYS A 1061 36.00 -21.07 14.09
CA LYS A 1061 36.41 -21.99 13.03
C LYS A 1061 37.92 -22.20 13.09
N ALA A 1062 38.35 -23.45 12.92
CA ALA A 1062 39.77 -23.78 13.07
C ALA A 1062 40.62 -23.12 11.98
N ASP A 1063 41.64 -22.38 12.42
CA ASP A 1063 42.69 -21.88 11.53
C ASP A 1063 43.62 -23.02 11.08
N PHE A 1064 44.37 -22.78 10.00
CA PHE A 1064 45.30 -23.77 9.46
C PHE A 1064 46.43 -23.99 10.48
N ASP A 1065 46.57 -25.22 11.00
CA ASP A 1065 47.53 -25.55 12.06
C ASP A 1065 47.32 -24.79 13.38
N ASP A 1066 46.08 -24.45 13.71
CA ASP A 1066 45.74 -23.82 14.99
C ASP A 1066 46.16 -24.71 16.18
N PRO A 1067 47.03 -24.25 17.09
CA PRO A 1067 47.43 -25.03 18.27
C PRO A 1067 46.27 -25.34 19.24
N GLY A 1068 45.20 -24.54 19.20
CA GLY A 1068 43.96 -24.70 19.96
C GLY A 1068 43.06 -25.81 19.41
N PHE A 1069 43.22 -26.22 18.15
CA PHE A 1069 42.54 -27.37 17.56
C PHE A 1069 43.54 -28.50 17.25
N GLN A 1070 43.37 -29.65 17.90
CA GLN A 1070 44.18 -30.84 17.63
C GLN A 1070 43.31 -31.95 17.10
N ASP A 1071 43.59 -32.43 15.90
CA ASP A 1071 42.87 -33.54 15.29
C ASP A 1071 43.79 -34.54 14.58
N THR A 1072 43.41 -35.82 14.64
CA THR A 1072 44.03 -36.89 13.86
C THR A 1072 43.08 -38.08 13.81
N PHE A 1073 43.49 -39.19 13.20
CA PHE A 1073 42.78 -40.46 13.36
C PHE A 1073 43.76 -41.60 13.61
N ILE A 1074 43.28 -42.67 14.23
CA ILE A 1074 44.03 -43.91 14.43
C ILE A 1074 43.41 -45.03 13.59
N SER A 1075 44.24 -45.93 13.07
CA SER A 1075 43.80 -47.00 12.16
C SER A 1075 44.29 -48.37 12.59
N GLU A 1076 43.39 -49.34 12.71
CA GLU A 1076 43.70 -50.75 12.97
C GLU A 1076 44.57 -51.36 11.86
N TRP A 1077 44.45 -50.86 10.63
CA TRP A 1077 45.20 -51.39 9.48
C TRP A 1077 46.66 -50.95 9.47
N ALA A 1078 46.98 -49.88 10.19
CA ALA A 1078 48.34 -49.43 10.38
C ALA A 1078 48.58 -49.10 11.86
N PRO A 1079 48.68 -50.13 12.73
CA PRO A 1079 48.60 -49.94 14.18
C PRO A 1079 49.69 -49.05 14.81
N THR A 1080 50.79 -48.84 14.09
CA THR A 1080 51.97 -48.09 14.52
C THR A 1080 52.16 -46.80 13.73
N THR A 1081 51.23 -46.45 12.84
CA THR A 1081 51.31 -45.25 12.01
C THR A 1081 50.64 -44.08 12.72
N ASN A 1082 51.31 -42.94 12.68
CA ASN A 1082 50.80 -41.65 13.12
C ASN A 1082 50.32 -40.85 11.91
N TYR A 1083 49.19 -40.15 12.04
CA TYR A 1083 48.48 -39.49 10.94
C TYR A 1083 48.37 -37.96 11.08
N ASP A 1084 49.16 -37.32 11.95
CA ASP A 1084 49.19 -35.87 12.28
C ASP A 1084 49.21 -34.90 11.07
N ARG A 1085 49.67 -35.36 9.90
CA ARG A 1085 49.91 -34.50 8.72
C ARG A 1085 48.91 -34.67 7.59
N LEU A 1086 47.78 -35.32 7.85
CA LEU A 1086 46.75 -35.48 6.83
C LEU A 1086 45.77 -34.31 6.88
N ASP A 1087 45.39 -33.84 5.69
CA ASP A 1087 44.35 -32.84 5.46
C ASP A 1087 42.93 -33.37 5.69
N THR A 1088 42.81 -34.65 6.06
CA THR A 1088 41.56 -35.37 6.18
C THR A 1088 41.57 -36.35 7.37
N LEU A 1089 40.41 -36.48 8.02
CA LEU A 1089 40.11 -37.48 9.04
C LEU A 1089 39.31 -38.61 8.40
N ARG A 1090 39.42 -39.83 8.95
CA ARG A 1090 38.70 -41.00 8.42
C ARG A 1090 37.94 -41.73 9.50
N ILE A 1091 36.69 -42.06 9.21
CA ILE A 1091 35.82 -42.83 10.08
C ILE A 1091 35.28 -44.06 9.36
N ARG A 1092 35.31 -45.20 10.05
CA ARG A 1092 34.75 -46.47 9.57
C ARG A 1092 33.94 -47.23 10.63
N PRO A 1093 32.97 -48.05 10.19
CA PRO A 1093 32.24 -49.01 11.00
C PRO A 1093 33.16 -49.84 11.90
N GLY A 1094 32.73 -50.06 13.15
CA GLY A 1094 33.47 -50.83 14.14
C GLY A 1094 34.63 -50.06 14.80
N GLY A 1095 34.88 -48.81 14.41
CA GLY A 1095 35.98 -48.00 14.91
C GLY A 1095 37.34 -48.38 14.33
N VAL A 1096 37.38 -49.04 13.17
CA VAL A 1096 38.61 -49.47 12.48
C VAL A 1096 39.50 -48.27 12.10
N GLU A 1097 38.88 -47.17 11.68
CA GLU A 1097 39.49 -45.84 11.60
C GLU A 1097 38.66 -44.92 12.53
N THR A 1098 39.32 -44.31 13.50
CA THR A 1098 38.68 -43.54 14.59
C THR A 1098 39.33 -42.15 14.66
N PRO A 1099 38.62 -41.08 14.29
CA PRO A 1099 39.07 -39.70 14.51
C PRO A 1099 39.16 -39.37 16.01
N LEU A 1100 40.19 -38.63 16.38
CA LEU A 1100 40.42 -38.04 17.68
C LEU A 1100 40.49 -36.53 17.49
N ILE A 1101 39.69 -35.78 18.24
CA ILE A 1101 39.55 -34.32 18.09
C ILE A 1101 39.57 -33.70 19.49
N ARG A 1102 40.41 -32.69 19.70
CA ARG A 1102 40.48 -31.91 20.95
C ARG A 1102 40.50 -30.43 20.60
N VAL A 1103 39.70 -29.65 21.31
CA VAL A 1103 39.72 -28.18 21.19
C VAL A 1103 39.95 -27.56 22.54
N ASP A 1104 40.86 -26.60 22.64
CA ASP A 1104 41.18 -25.88 23.88
C ASP A 1104 40.13 -24.81 24.17
N VAL A 1105 39.07 -25.18 24.90
CA VAL A 1105 37.91 -24.30 25.13
C VAL A 1105 38.25 -23.06 25.98
N ASP A 1106 39.26 -23.16 26.84
CA ASP A 1106 39.68 -22.08 27.74
C ASP A 1106 40.39 -20.94 27.00
N SER A 1107 40.89 -21.18 25.78
CA SER A 1107 41.46 -20.11 24.95
C SER A 1107 40.41 -19.23 24.26
N PHE A 1108 39.14 -19.64 24.24
CA PHE A 1108 38.06 -18.94 23.54
C PHE A 1108 36.99 -18.33 24.45
N LEU A 1109 36.78 -18.88 25.66
CA LEU A 1109 35.76 -18.42 26.59
C LEU A 1109 36.35 -17.59 27.73
N PRO A 1110 35.73 -16.45 28.12
CA PRO A 1110 36.16 -15.69 29.28
C PRO A 1110 36.05 -16.49 30.59
N GLU A 1111 36.93 -16.19 31.56
CA GLU A 1111 36.89 -16.87 32.86
C GLU A 1111 35.59 -16.53 33.63
N GLY A 1112 34.94 -17.56 34.18
CA GLY A 1112 33.76 -17.39 35.05
C GLY A 1112 32.40 -17.32 34.34
N VAL A 1113 32.35 -17.55 33.02
CA VAL A 1113 31.10 -17.57 32.27
C VAL A 1113 30.25 -18.81 32.59
N ARG A 1114 28.91 -18.68 32.44
CA ARG A 1114 27.97 -19.79 32.43
C ARG A 1114 27.61 -20.13 31.00
N LEU A 1115 28.10 -21.27 30.53
CA LEU A 1115 27.80 -21.80 29.21
C LEU A 1115 26.38 -22.40 29.17
N SER A 1116 25.52 -21.91 28.26
CA SER A 1116 24.19 -22.48 28.01
C SER A 1116 24.22 -23.54 26.90
N LEU A 1117 25.08 -23.39 25.89
CA LEU A 1117 25.10 -24.26 24.71
C LEU A 1117 26.52 -24.42 24.14
N ALA A 1118 26.86 -25.62 23.64
CA ALA A 1118 28.03 -25.84 22.79
C ALA A 1118 27.86 -26.97 21.74
N TYR A 1119 28.27 -26.70 20.50
CA TYR A 1119 28.26 -27.66 19.39
C TYR A 1119 29.62 -27.77 18.69
N LEU A 1120 29.92 -28.96 18.15
CA LEU A 1120 31.08 -29.26 17.30
C LEU A 1120 30.61 -29.65 15.89
N GLY A 1121 30.97 -28.84 14.89
CA GLY A 1121 30.67 -29.09 13.48
C GLY A 1121 31.82 -29.81 12.77
N LEU A 1122 31.52 -30.93 12.09
CA LEU A 1122 32.46 -31.68 11.27
C LEU A 1122 31.96 -31.83 9.83
N TYR A 1123 32.80 -31.48 8.86
CA TYR A 1123 32.43 -31.46 7.44
C TYR A 1123 32.82 -32.77 6.74
N THR A 1124 31.87 -33.38 6.02
CA THR A 1124 32.14 -34.53 5.14
C THR A 1124 32.70 -34.06 3.80
N VAL A 1125 33.91 -34.47 3.45
CA VAL A 1125 34.61 -34.07 2.22
C VAL A 1125 34.60 -35.14 1.14
N GLN A 1126 34.43 -36.41 1.50
CA GLN A 1126 34.26 -37.50 0.55
C GLN A 1126 33.55 -38.68 1.22
N ASP A 1127 32.53 -39.20 0.55
CA ASP A 1127 32.01 -40.55 0.79
C ASP A 1127 32.31 -41.45 -0.42
N ARG A 1128 32.32 -42.77 -0.20
CA ARG A 1128 32.51 -43.76 -1.27
C ARG A 1128 31.29 -44.66 -1.46
N GLU A 1129 30.20 -44.43 -0.74
CA GLU A 1129 29.05 -45.33 -0.70
C GLU A 1129 27.74 -44.54 -0.52
N ASP A 1130 26.66 -44.97 -1.19
CA ASP A 1130 25.34 -44.33 -1.17
C ASP A 1130 24.52 -44.60 0.12
N ALA A 1131 25.17 -44.73 1.28
CA ALA A 1131 24.53 -45.12 2.54
C ALA A 1131 25.09 -44.36 3.74
N SER A 1132 24.21 -43.95 4.65
CA SER A 1132 24.56 -43.19 5.86
C SER A 1132 25.36 -44.03 6.88
N LEU A 1133 26.30 -43.40 7.58
CA LEU A 1133 27.03 -43.99 8.71
C LEU A 1133 26.63 -43.32 10.03
N THR A 1134 26.15 -44.09 11.00
CA THR A 1134 25.93 -43.60 12.37
C THR A 1134 27.27 -43.37 13.06
N ALA A 1135 27.57 -42.11 13.39
CA ALA A 1135 28.78 -41.68 14.08
C ALA A 1135 28.46 -41.36 15.54
N ARG A 1136 29.21 -41.99 16.44
CA ARG A 1136 29.07 -41.90 17.90
C ARG A 1136 30.28 -41.20 18.50
N LEU A 1137 30.08 -40.10 19.21
CA LEU A 1137 31.13 -39.31 19.84
C LEU A 1137 31.30 -39.71 21.32
N TYR A 1138 32.51 -40.04 21.73
CA TYR A 1138 32.84 -40.39 23.12
C TYR A 1138 33.92 -39.48 23.66
N ARG A 1139 33.73 -38.95 24.87
CA ARG A 1139 34.79 -38.22 25.58
C ARG A 1139 36.00 -39.11 25.89
N LEU A 1140 37.20 -38.59 25.66
CA LEU A 1140 38.46 -39.24 26.01
C LEU A 1140 38.80 -39.00 27.49
N LEU A 1141 39.36 -40.02 28.14
CA LEU A 1141 39.72 -39.98 29.57
C LEU A 1141 41.24 -39.95 29.77
N ARG A 1142 42.03 -39.96 28.69
CA ARG A 1142 43.50 -39.95 28.75
C ARG A 1142 44.09 -38.93 27.79
N PRO A 1143 45.22 -38.31 28.17
CA PRO A 1143 45.93 -37.40 27.30
C PRO A 1143 46.53 -38.13 26.09
N TRP A 1144 46.51 -37.45 24.96
CA TRP A 1144 47.15 -37.88 23.73
C TRP A 1144 47.86 -36.71 23.07
N SER A 1145 48.79 -37.02 22.16
CA SER A 1145 49.55 -36.04 21.39
C SER A 1145 49.41 -36.39 19.93
N VAL A 1146 49.03 -35.41 19.12
CA VAL A 1146 48.82 -35.57 17.68
C VAL A 1146 50.05 -36.18 16.99
N SER A 1147 51.26 -35.85 17.45
CA SER A 1147 52.54 -36.28 16.85
C SER A 1147 53.05 -37.66 17.30
N GLU A 1148 52.42 -38.28 18.31
CA GLU A 1148 52.88 -39.56 18.89
C GLU A 1148 51.80 -40.64 18.93
N VAL A 1149 50.52 -40.25 18.81
CA VAL A 1149 49.40 -41.19 18.93
C VAL A 1149 49.35 -42.18 17.78
N THR A 1150 49.06 -43.44 18.11
CA THR A 1150 48.85 -44.55 17.18
C THR A 1150 47.69 -45.42 17.69
N TRP A 1151 47.28 -46.42 16.90
CA TRP A 1151 46.22 -47.37 17.31
C TRP A 1151 46.49 -48.07 18.65
N GLN A 1152 47.76 -48.28 19.00
CA GLN A 1152 48.17 -49.00 20.21
C GLN A 1152 48.74 -48.11 21.32
N GLN A 1153 49.11 -46.87 21.01
CA GLN A 1153 49.79 -45.97 21.95
C GLN A 1153 49.16 -44.57 21.96
N ALA A 1154 48.97 -44.03 23.16
CA ALA A 1154 48.72 -42.62 23.45
C ALA A 1154 50.07 -41.86 23.57
N ALA A 1155 50.06 -40.64 24.10
CA ALA A 1155 51.26 -39.82 24.24
C ALA A 1155 52.40 -40.52 25.04
N ASN A 1156 53.63 -40.13 24.73
CA ASN A 1156 54.92 -40.47 25.34
C ASN A 1156 55.03 -41.91 25.88
N GLY A 1157 54.78 -42.89 24.99
CA GLY A 1157 55.06 -44.31 25.21
C GLY A 1157 54.03 -45.08 26.02
N GLN A 1158 52.87 -44.50 26.34
CA GLN A 1158 51.79 -45.22 27.03
C GLN A 1158 50.87 -45.95 26.05
N SER A 1159 50.52 -47.20 26.34
CA SER A 1159 49.53 -47.93 25.53
C SER A 1159 48.09 -47.59 25.94
N TRP A 1160 47.20 -47.57 24.94
CA TRP A 1160 45.76 -47.67 25.18
C TRP A 1160 45.46 -49.02 25.87
N GLU A 1161 44.47 -49.08 26.76
CA GLU A 1161 44.05 -50.34 27.39
C GLU A 1161 43.46 -51.30 26.37
N GLN A 1162 42.69 -50.75 25.42
CA GLN A 1162 42.23 -51.47 24.24
C GLN A 1162 42.66 -50.69 22.99
N PRO A 1163 43.13 -51.38 21.93
CA PRO A 1163 43.47 -50.72 20.69
C PRO A 1163 42.30 -49.89 20.14
N GLY A 1164 42.60 -48.72 19.57
CA GLY A 1164 41.58 -47.80 19.06
C GLY A 1164 40.96 -46.87 20.11
N ALA A 1165 41.62 -46.70 21.27
CA ALA A 1165 41.16 -45.87 22.40
C ALA A 1165 39.80 -46.29 22.98
N GLN A 1166 39.51 -47.60 23.04
CA GLN A 1166 38.20 -48.13 23.42
C GLN A 1166 38.16 -48.74 24.84
N GLY A 1167 39.26 -48.64 25.59
CA GLY A 1167 39.34 -49.18 26.94
C GLY A 1167 38.51 -48.37 27.92
N ALA A 1168 38.14 -49.00 29.03
CA ALA A 1168 37.34 -48.36 30.07
C ALA A 1168 38.06 -47.18 30.74
N SER A 1169 39.40 -47.13 30.69
CA SER A 1169 40.15 -45.94 31.09
C SER A 1169 40.58 -45.03 29.94
N ASP A 1170 40.34 -45.40 28.68
CA ASP A 1170 40.74 -44.59 27.51
C ASP A 1170 39.63 -43.62 27.08
N GLN A 1171 38.37 -44.06 27.11
CA GLN A 1171 37.19 -43.27 26.77
C GLN A 1171 36.04 -43.48 27.77
N ALA A 1172 35.10 -42.53 27.82
CA ALA A 1172 33.90 -42.64 28.64
C ALA A 1172 33.00 -43.80 28.18
N SER A 1173 32.33 -44.44 29.14
CA SER A 1173 31.32 -45.48 28.86
C SER A 1173 29.99 -44.90 28.36
N THR A 1174 29.74 -43.63 28.66
CA THR A 1174 28.58 -42.86 28.16
C THR A 1174 28.97 -42.13 26.88
N LEU A 1175 28.06 -42.15 25.92
CA LEU A 1175 28.15 -41.41 24.68
C LEU A 1175 27.95 -39.90 24.96
N THR A 1176 28.71 -39.04 24.29
CA THR A 1176 28.52 -37.59 24.28
C THR A 1176 27.36 -37.22 23.36
N ASP A 1177 27.41 -37.63 22.09
CA ASP A 1177 26.33 -37.46 21.12
C ASP A 1177 26.40 -38.50 19.97
N GLU A 1178 25.30 -38.72 19.25
CA GLU A 1178 25.21 -39.62 18.09
C GLU A 1178 24.50 -38.91 16.93
N GLN A 1179 25.16 -38.89 15.77
CA GLN A 1179 24.66 -38.26 14.55
C GLN A 1179 24.79 -39.20 13.35
N ALA A 1180 23.91 -39.05 12.36
CA ALA A 1180 24.02 -39.76 11.09
C ALA A 1180 24.83 -38.94 10.09
N LEU A 1181 25.95 -39.48 9.62
CA LEU A 1181 26.69 -38.91 8.48
C LEU A 1181 25.97 -39.29 7.18
N ALA A 1182 25.48 -38.30 6.43
CA ALA A 1182 24.74 -38.49 5.18
C ALA A 1182 25.68 -38.48 3.95
N PRO A 1183 25.41 -39.28 2.90
CA PRO A 1183 26.24 -39.30 1.69
C PRO A 1183 26.11 -37.99 0.89
N THR A 1184 27.24 -37.45 0.43
CA THR A 1184 27.33 -36.19 -0.35
C THR A 1184 27.70 -36.44 -1.82
N GLY A 1185 28.00 -37.70 -2.21
CA GLY A 1185 28.31 -38.13 -3.56
C GLY A 1185 29.80 -37.98 -3.91
N ALA A 1186 30.22 -38.66 -5.00
CA ALA A 1186 31.64 -38.85 -5.34
C ALA A 1186 32.47 -37.57 -5.61
N ASN A 1187 31.84 -36.39 -5.69
CA ASN A 1187 32.45 -35.09 -5.96
C ASN A 1187 32.05 -34.01 -4.92
N GLY A 1188 31.76 -34.39 -3.67
CA GLY A 1188 31.39 -33.45 -2.61
C GLY A 1188 32.44 -32.34 -2.43
N ALA A 1189 32.19 -31.17 -3.04
CA ALA A 1189 32.97 -29.97 -2.78
C ALA A 1189 32.41 -29.34 -1.51
N CYS A 1190 33.29 -28.95 -0.58
CA CYS A 1190 32.88 -28.13 0.56
C CYS A 1190 32.32 -26.81 0.01
N GLY A 1191 31.00 -26.66 0.08
CA GLY A 1191 30.24 -25.61 -0.57
C GLY A 1191 28.74 -25.65 -0.25
N ASP A 1192 28.21 -26.83 0.14
CA ASP A 1192 26.78 -27.01 0.50
C ASP A 1192 26.48 -26.88 2.01
N ARG A 1193 27.37 -26.29 2.83
CA ARG A 1193 27.23 -26.06 4.30
C ARG A 1193 26.73 -27.22 5.18
N ASN A 1194 26.75 -28.47 4.73
CA ASN A 1194 26.30 -29.61 5.53
C ASN A 1194 27.39 -30.11 6.52
N ALA A 1195 27.75 -29.30 7.51
CA ALA A 1195 28.46 -29.79 8.69
C ALA A 1195 27.54 -30.72 9.49
N THR A 1196 28.06 -31.85 9.96
CA THR A 1196 27.36 -32.65 10.96
C THR A 1196 27.70 -32.09 12.34
N TRP A 1197 26.69 -31.58 13.03
CA TRP A 1197 26.84 -30.94 14.34
C TRP A 1197 26.61 -31.94 15.48
N PHE A 1198 27.60 -32.04 16.37
CA PHE A 1198 27.53 -32.84 17.58
C PHE A 1198 27.33 -31.94 18.79
N THR A 1199 26.37 -32.27 19.65
CA THR A 1199 26.12 -31.57 20.91
C THR A 1199 27.20 -31.95 21.92
N ILE A 1200 27.97 -30.97 22.40
CA ILE A 1200 29.06 -31.18 23.36
C ILE A 1200 28.89 -30.37 24.65
N THR A 1201 27.74 -29.71 24.82
CA THR A 1201 27.42 -28.80 25.95
C THR A 1201 27.81 -29.36 27.31
N GLU A 1202 27.39 -30.58 27.67
CA GLU A 1202 27.67 -31.15 28.99
C GLU A 1202 29.17 -31.41 29.22
N ASP A 1203 29.89 -31.87 28.19
CA ASP A 1203 31.33 -32.11 28.30
C ASP A 1203 32.09 -30.79 28.44
N VAL A 1204 31.74 -29.77 27.65
CA VAL A 1204 32.37 -28.44 27.72
C VAL A 1204 32.08 -27.75 29.05
N GLN A 1205 30.84 -27.83 29.57
CA GLN A 1205 30.49 -27.31 30.89
C GLN A 1205 31.39 -27.90 31.99
N ARG A 1206 31.68 -29.21 31.93
CA ARG A 1206 32.57 -29.88 32.89
C ARG A 1206 34.04 -29.50 32.72
N PHE A 1207 34.49 -29.26 31.48
CA PHE A 1207 35.84 -28.76 31.20
C PHE A 1207 36.03 -27.35 31.78
N VAL A 1208 35.11 -26.43 31.46
CA VAL A 1208 35.15 -25.03 31.93
C VAL A 1208 34.99 -24.94 33.46
N ALA A 1209 34.16 -25.80 34.06
CA ALA A 1209 34.03 -25.88 35.52
C ALA A 1209 35.25 -26.53 36.21
N GLY A 1210 36.23 -27.05 35.44
CA GLY A 1210 37.39 -27.76 35.96
C GLY A 1210 37.06 -29.10 36.64
N GLU A 1211 35.84 -29.62 36.42
CA GLU A 1211 35.41 -30.91 36.99
C GLU A 1211 36.14 -32.08 36.34
N GLU A 1212 36.47 -31.95 35.05
CA GLU A 1212 37.14 -32.96 34.25
C GLU A 1212 38.19 -32.33 33.33
N ALA A 1213 39.26 -33.08 33.04
CA ALA A 1213 40.30 -32.60 32.13
C ALA A 1213 39.84 -32.72 30.66
N ASN A 1214 40.10 -31.68 29.88
CA ASN A 1214 39.81 -31.66 28.45
C ASN A 1214 40.85 -32.48 27.67
N TYR A 1215 40.52 -33.75 27.39
CA TYR A 1215 41.28 -34.60 26.48
C TYR A 1215 40.62 -34.76 25.11
N GLY A 1216 39.53 -34.06 24.85
CA GLY A 1216 38.76 -34.12 23.61
C GLY A 1216 37.89 -35.37 23.49
N TRP A 1217 37.60 -35.75 22.25
CA TRP A 1217 36.64 -36.79 21.89
C TRP A 1217 37.18 -37.76 20.84
N ALA A 1218 36.63 -38.97 20.85
CA ALA A 1218 36.83 -39.99 19.83
C ALA A 1218 35.53 -40.26 19.08
N LEU A 1219 35.57 -40.24 17.74
CA LEU A 1219 34.40 -40.45 16.88
C LEU A 1219 34.40 -41.86 16.28
N ARG A 1220 33.30 -42.60 16.42
CA ARG A 1220 33.22 -44.02 16.04
C ARG A 1220 32.02 -44.34 15.15
N GLY A 1221 32.24 -45.09 14.08
CA GLY A 1221 31.16 -45.58 13.22
C GLY A 1221 30.53 -46.88 13.74
N ASP A 1222 29.21 -47.00 13.69
CA ASP A 1222 28.49 -48.24 14.06
C ASP A 1222 28.62 -49.36 13.01
N ALA A 1223 28.49 -50.62 13.45
CA ALA A 1223 28.69 -51.81 12.63
C ALA A 1223 27.42 -52.21 11.85
N GLY A 1224 27.42 -52.02 10.53
CA GLY A 1224 26.29 -52.48 9.68
C GLY A 1224 26.58 -52.60 8.18
N ALA A 1225 27.43 -51.75 7.61
CA ALA A 1225 27.81 -51.77 6.19
C ALA A 1225 29.27 -51.28 6.02
N GLN A 1226 30.02 -51.75 5.01
CA GLN A 1226 31.44 -51.40 4.78
C GLN A 1226 31.62 -49.97 4.21
N ILE A 1227 31.15 -48.95 4.93
CA ILE A 1227 31.10 -47.56 4.47
C ILE A 1227 32.29 -46.75 4.99
N ASN A 1228 32.82 -45.85 4.16
CA ASN A 1228 33.96 -45.01 4.52
C ASN A 1228 33.62 -43.54 4.30
N TYR A 1229 33.66 -42.77 5.39
CA TYR A 1229 33.52 -41.32 5.35
C TYR A 1229 34.87 -40.66 5.61
N VAL A 1230 35.15 -39.63 4.81
CA VAL A 1230 36.31 -38.76 4.95
C VAL A 1230 35.79 -37.40 5.41
N LEU A 1231 36.32 -36.91 6.53
CA LEU A 1231 36.00 -35.60 7.09
C LEU A 1231 37.19 -34.65 6.89
N GLY A 1232 36.95 -33.35 6.83
CA GLY A 1232 38.04 -32.37 6.77
C GLY A 1232 38.76 -32.25 8.11
N SER A 1233 40.10 -32.13 8.07
CA SER A 1233 40.89 -31.82 9.27
C SER A 1233 41.19 -30.32 9.37
N THR A 1234 41.77 -29.89 10.48
CA THR A 1234 42.34 -28.53 10.68
C THR A 1234 43.33 -28.14 9.57
N ARG A 1235 43.99 -29.13 8.95
CA ARG A 1235 44.94 -28.95 7.84
C ARG A 1235 44.28 -28.96 6.47
N HIS A 1236 42.95 -28.99 6.37
CA HIS A 1236 42.28 -29.00 5.08
C HIS A 1236 42.57 -27.70 4.30
N ALA A 1237 42.92 -27.85 3.01
CA ALA A 1237 43.37 -26.73 2.18
C ALA A 1237 42.27 -25.67 1.97
N ASN A 1238 41.01 -26.10 1.85
CA ASN A 1238 39.85 -25.21 1.87
C ASN A 1238 39.44 -24.95 3.34
N PRO A 1239 39.46 -23.70 3.83
CA PRO A 1239 39.06 -23.35 5.19
C PRO A 1239 37.61 -23.73 5.51
N ASP A 1240 36.72 -23.81 4.52
CA ASP A 1240 35.32 -24.20 4.72
C ASP A 1240 35.09 -25.67 5.06
N CYS A 1241 36.11 -26.51 4.92
CA CYS A 1241 36.01 -27.92 5.30
C CYS A 1241 36.57 -28.20 6.70
N ARG A 1242 37.07 -27.19 7.42
CA ARG A 1242 37.75 -27.38 8.70
C ARG A 1242 36.73 -27.47 9.85
N PRO A 1243 37.04 -28.18 10.95
CA PRO A 1243 36.17 -28.25 12.12
C PRO A 1243 35.80 -26.86 12.68
N GLU A 1244 34.62 -26.75 13.27
CA GLU A 1244 34.09 -25.51 13.86
C GLU A 1244 33.35 -25.76 15.18
N LEU A 1245 33.26 -24.72 16.01
CA LEU A 1245 32.63 -24.72 17.33
C LEU A 1245 31.68 -23.55 17.49
N TYR A 1246 30.55 -23.81 18.14
CA TYR A 1246 29.57 -22.80 18.50
C TYR A 1246 29.35 -22.80 20.01
N PHE A 1247 29.27 -21.62 20.64
CA PHE A 1247 28.99 -21.44 22.06
C PHE A 1247 27.91 -20.38 22.30
N GLU A 1248 27.12 -20.58 23.36
CA GLU A 1248 26.34 -19.52 24.01
C GLU A 1248 26.69 -19.45 25.49
N TYR A 1249 26.91 -18.26 26.03
CA TYR A 1249 27.27 -18.07 27.43
C TYR A 1249 26.75 -16.75 28.03
N THR A 1250 26.67 -16.70 29.37
CA THR A 1250 26.28 -15.52 30.16
C THR A 1250 27.27 -15.26 31.27
N PHE A 1251 27.31 -14.03 31.80
CA PHE A 1251 28.07 -13.72 33.01
C PHE A 1251 27.21 -13.93 34.26
N PRO A 1252 27.74 -14.54 35.34
CA PRO A 1252 27.07 -14.55 36.63
C PRO A 1252 26.86 -13.12 37.15
N ALA A 1253 25.69 -12.85 37.74
CA ALA A 1253 25.41 -11.57 38.39
C ALA A 1253 26.49 -11.24 39.44
N GLY A 1254 27.18 -10.12 39.26
CA GLY A 1254 28.17 -9.58 40.21
C GLY A 1254 29.63 -10.01 40.02
N SER A 1255 29.98 -10.76 38.96
CA SER A 1255 31.38 -11.05 38.62
C SER A 1255 31.88 -10.15 37.48
N LEU A 1256 32.78 -9.21 37.79
CA LEU A 1256 33.51 -8.42 36.80
C LEU A 1256 34.61 -9.28 36.15
N PRO A 1257 34.69 -9.34 34.80
CA PRO A 1257 35.80 -10.01 34.12
C PRO A 1257 37.08 -9.18 34.25
N THR A 1258 38.21 -9.87 34.48
CA THR A 1258 39.55 -9.28 34.38
C THR A 1258 40.07 -9.54 32.95
N PRO A 1259 40.46 -8.54 32.17
CA PRO A 1259 40.87 -8.75 30.79
C PRO A 1259 42.23 -9.47 30.75
N THR A 1260 42.30 -10.59 30.03
CA THR A 1260 43.57 -11.25 29.67
C THR A 1260 43.77 -11.14 28.16
N PRO A 1261 45.00 -10.93 27.65
CA PRO A 1261 45.24 -10.40 26.31
C PRO A 1261 45.29 -11.47 25.21
N THR A 1262 44.64 -11.14 24.07
CA THR A 1262 45.09 -11.35 22.67
C THR A 1262 45.11 -12.77 22.07
N VAL A 1263 44.42 -12.98 20.93
CA VAL A 1263 44.96 -13.08 19.53
C VAL A 1263 43.89 -13.67 18.57
N ILE A 1264 43.42 -12.81 17.64
CA ILE A 1264 43.21 -12.97 16.17
C ILE A 1264 42.65 -14.31 15.62
N SER A 1265 41.51 -14.30 14.92
CA SER A 1265 41.42 -14.16 13.44
C SER A 1265 39.96 -14.27 12.97
N LEU A 1266 39.62 -13.44 11.98
CA LEU A 1266 38.32 -13.36 11.32
C LEU A 1266 37.94 -14.66 10.62
N TYR A 1267 36.65 -14.97 10.65
CA TYR A 1267 35.77 -15.38 9.56
C TYR A 1267 34.60 -16.06 10.24
N LEU A 1268 33.40 -15.46 10.23
CA LEU A 1268 32.24 -16.17 9.69
C LEU A 1268 30.93 -15.38 9.70
N PRO A 1269 30.08 -15.68 8.71
CA PRO A 1269 28.62 -15.63 8.80
C PRO A 1269 28.07 -16.50 9.95
N LEU A 1270 26.98 -16.07 10.59
CA LEU A 1270 26.12 -17.00 11.35
C LEU A 1270 24.65 -16.78 11.07
N ILE A 1271 24.10 -17.80 10.41
CA ILE A 1271 22.88 -18.49 10.81
C ILE A 1271 23.36 -19.81 11.43
N ILE A 1272 22.86 -20.19 12.61
CA ILE A 1272 22.66 -21.58 13.09
C ILE A 1272 21.49 -21.54 14.10
N PRO A 1273 20.70 -22.60 14.26
CA PRO A 1273 19.76 -23.25 13.35
C PRO A 1273 18.28 -22.96 13.68
#